data_AF-A0A9P3HCV6-F1
#
_entry.id   AF-A0A9P3HCV6-F1
#
_cell.length_a   1.000
_cell.length_b   1.000
_cell.length_c   1.000
_cell.angle_alpha   90.00
_cell.angle_beta   90.00
_cell.angle_gamma   90.00
#
_symmetry.space_group_name_H-M   'P 1'
#
loop_
_entity.id
_entity.type
_entity.pdbx_description
1 polymer ?
#
loop_
_entity_poly.entity_id
_entity_poly.type
_entity_poly.pdbx_seq_one_letter_code
_entity_poly.pdbx_strand_id
1 'polypeptide(L)'
;MEKNRIFRAVTVPNGFVNTHYNGINDPYPLAANDADINGLMLIINELSFWEGIALGDLSARNKAGRMYEGGEGVLQSYGKAAKLYLNAAKKGGEGMQGNAHAQNSLGMLYRDGKGVQKSESTAKDWFVEAANQGLADAQFNLGMICRRDNECPEAMEWTMKAAHKGHEIAQFTVGAMYYDGCGVQKDLSAALEWFLKVANKGYALAQFSVGVMYDDGDGVSQDFHEAAKWYSKSANQGYANAQFNLGILYQRGNGVSQDNSLAVEWYTKAAHQGLVQAQYYMGVLLHVGDIVPQDKLKAIKWYLKAAEQGDINAQLTVGSVYDEGDGSPLDYQEAAKWYSRAADQGDATAQYSLGFLYQHGRGVPLDNSRAMEWYLKASDQGNSHALFCLGTMYYENDPPDYTKAKECYLLAADQGHAAAQNYAGYMFSNGLGVSKDYIAAQEWYLKSANQGYAPAQKNMGNMYREGQGVPQQYSRAMEWYMKAADQGNATAQHNIGSMYLNGLGIPEDFEKAQEWFLTTAEQGNAKAQNDVGFLYLNGKGVPEDYDKAMEWFLKAAQQGEATAQCNIGRMYQYGQGVTRDYQQAMEWFSKAAEQGDDRAQNNIGRMYQHGQSVPNDNQKAMEWYLKAADQGLAIAQNNIGAMYYNGEGVAKDDQKAMEWFLKAAEQGEVHAQNNIGSLCYNGQSAPKDYQKAMKWYLKAADQGHASSQNAIGTMYYNGEGVAKDDQEAMAWFLKAATEQGEGHAQNNIGNMCYNGQTAPRDYQKAMEWYMRAAEQGHSLAQNSVGNMYHKGEGAPQDHQTAAKWYLKAADQGHAIAQNNIATMYYNGNGVSQNIQTAMEWYLKAAEQGHSTAQYNIGSMYYNGEGVSKDCQEAVKWYVKAAQQGDADAQFNLGAMYNDGDGVAKDHRKAVEWYTCAATQGHALAQYNLGFLYQYGIDIQLDNSRARDWYEKAGNQGNASALFCLGIMCYQNTVPDYTKAMDYYLKAANLGHGAAQNYTGSMYHDGRGVSVDFDKAKEWWLKSADQGHAAAQKNMGNLYFNGDGVAQDYMAALEWYMKAAEQGCTTSLIQIGSMYKNDEGVSKDYQKAMEWFLKAAKLGNTNAQNNIGDMNYNGWGVPLDYQKAMEWYIKAAEQGHIKAQNSVGNMYYRGNGVPQDYQKAMEWYMKAAKQGHSLAQNSIGNMYCKGKGAPQDYQKAMEWYTKAAEQECSSAENNIGDMHFRGKGVLKDFQKAKEWYSKAARQGSLTRQTRLTKLIQMYNGAEGAIARSPLAQEQIQPK
;
A
#
# COMPACT_ATOMS: atom_id res chain seq x y z
N MET A 1 55.76 35.75 -48.18
CA MET A 1 56.53 35.79 -46.93
C MET A 1 58.01 35.38 -47.11
N GLU A 2 58.69 35.74 -48.22
CA GLU A 2 60.08 35.27 -48.46
C GLU A 2 61.11 36.37 -48.77
N LYS A 3 60.82 37.65 -48.45
CA LYS A 3 61.71 38.79 -48.75
C LYS A 3 62.41 39.48 -47.56
N ASN A 4 62.35 38.94 -46.35
CA ASN A 4 63.04 39.51 -45.17
C ASN A 4 63.77 38.42 -44.35
N ARG A 5 64.88 37.88 -44.86
CA ARG A 5 65.73 36.93 -44.09
C ARG A 5 66.85 37.59 -43.28
N ILE A 6 67.21 38.86 -43.51
CA ILE A 6 68.22 39.60 -42.71
C ILE A 6 67.66 40.06 -41.34
N PHE A 7 66.34 40.01 -41.14
CA PHE A 7 65.70 40.25 -39.85
C PHE A 7 65.02 38.98 -39.37
N ARG A 8 65.82 37.98 -38.99
CA ARG A 8 65.27 36.81 -38.33
C ARG A 8 64.94 37.16 -36.89
N ALA A 9 63.65 37.35 -36.62
CA ALA A 9 63.10 37.14 -35.30
C ALA A 9 63.42 35.70 -34.90
N VAL A 10 64.29 35.54 -33.90
CA VAL A 10 64.47 34.25 -33.23
C VAL A 10 63.11 33.87 -32.66
N THR A 11 62.53 32.80 -33.19
CA THR A 11 61.41 32.10 -32.54
C THR A 11 61.86 31.70 -31.14
N VAL A 12 61.35 32.42 -30.15
CA VAL A 12 61.37 32.01 -28.75
C VAL A 12 60.47 30.78 -28.64
N PRO A 13 60.81 29.75 -27.85
CA PRO A 13 59.91 28.61 -27.64
C PRO A 13 58.54 29.11 -27.14
N ASN A 14 57.47 28.74 -27.85
CA ASN A 14 56.07 28.86 -27.43
C ASN A 14 55.80 27.97 -26.20
N GLY A 15 56.40 28.30 -25.05
CA GLY A 15 56.41 27.43 -23.87
C GLY A 15 55.84 28.03 -22.59
N PHE A 16 55.49 29.32 -22.54
CA PHE A 16 55.26 29.99 -21.25
C PHE A 16 53.98 30.84 -21.14
N VAL A 17 52.99 30.65 -22.03
CA VAL A 17 51.62 31.10 -21.78
C VAL A 17 50.76 29.86 -21.54
N ASN A 18 50.90 29.26 -20.36
CA ASN A 18 49.97 28.25 -19.89
C ASN A 18 49.93 28.31 -18.35
N THR A 19 49.24 29.33 -17.84
CA THR A 19 48.83 29.39 -16.44
C THR A 19 47.32 29.44 -16.37
N HIS A 20 46.79 28.68 -15.43
CA HIS A 20 45.42 28.22 -15.33
C HIS A 20 44.38 29.36 -15.24
N TYR A 21 43.52 29.45 -16.24
CA TYR A 21 42.22 30.13 -16.14
C TYR A 21 41.27 29.29 -15.26
N ASN A 22 41.29 29.53 -13.95
CA ASN A 22 40.23 29.09 -13.05
C ASN A 22 39.16 30.19 -12.98
N GLY A 23 38.09 30.00 -13.76
CA GLY A 23 36.90 30.85 -13.72
C GLY A 23 36.11 30.63 -12.43
N ILE A 24 35.94 31.69 -11.65
CA ILE A 24 34.87 31.81 -10.65
C ILE A 24 34.11 33.09 -10.99
N ASN A 25 32.88 32.94 -11.47
CA ASN A 25 31.89 34.01 -11.60
C ASN A 25 31.00 33.96 -10.36
N ASP A 26 30.80 35.11 -9.70
CA ASP A 26 29.53 35.40 -9.01
C ASP A 26 29.28 36.94 -9.00
N PRO A 27 28.05 37.43 -9.19
CA PRO A 27 27.76 38.86 -9.44
C PRO A 27 27.16 39.58 -8.22
N TYR A 28 27.52 40.84 -7.98
CA TYR A 28 26.74 41.80 -7.16
C TYR A 28 27.14 43.27 -7.47
N PRO A 29 26.33 44.31 -7.15
CA PRO A 29 25.84 45.27 -8.13
C PRO A 29 26.35 46.73 -7.99
N LEU A 30 26.09 47.48 -9.07
CA LEU A 30 26.22 48.91 -9.39
C LEU A 30 26.29 49.96 -8.26
N ALA A 31 27.29 50.85 -8.37
CA ALA A 31 27.25 52.33 -8.27
C ALA A 31 28.69 52.84 -8.56
N ALA A 32 29.02 53.90 -9.31
CA ALA A 32 28.30 55.06 -9.82
C ALA A 32 29.13 55.77 -10.93
N ASN A 33 28.44 56.67 -11.65
CA ASN A 33 28.91 57.91 -12.30
C ASN A 33 29.69 57.86 -13.62
N ASP A 34 28.99 58.34 -14.65
CA ASP A 34 29.51 59.07 -15.80
C ASP A 34 30.39 60.27 -15.40
N ALA A 35 31.49 60.48 -16.12
CA ALA A 35 31.82 61.77 -16.74
C ALA A 35 33.03 61.62 -17.69
N ASP A 36 32.76 61.86 -18.98
CA ASP A 36 33.59 62.51 -20.01
C ASP A 36 35.12 62.35 -20.03
N ILE A 37 35.65 62.02 -21.23
CA ILE A 37 36.37 63.00 -22.08
C ILE A 37 36.66 62.37 -23.46
N ASN A 38 36.21 63.08 -24.51
CA ASN A 38 36.59 62.93 -25.92
C ASN A 38 38.04 63.38 -26.17
N GLY A 39 38.72 62.79 -27.17
CA GLY A 39 39.76 63.52 -27.91
C GLY A 39 40.86 62.75 -28.64
N LEU A 40 40.54 62.30 -29.87
CA LEU A 40 41.34 62.38 -31.11
C LEU A 40 42.76 61.79 -31.23
N MET A 41 42.92 60.85 -32.17
CA MET A 41 44.04 60.67 -33.13
C MET A 41 43.71 59.43 -34.01
N LEU A 42 44.06 59.29 -35.29
CA LEU A 42 44.58 60.13 -36.37
C LEU A 42 44.51 59.25 -37.64
N ILE A 43 44.33 59.86 -38.82
CA ILE A 43 44.49 59.21 -40.13
C ILE A 43 45.98 58.90 -40.34
N ILE A 44 46.32 57.63 -40.58
CA ILE A 44 47.67 57.19 -40.96
C ILE A 44 47.81 57.27 -42.48
N ASN A 45 48.85 57.99 -42.93
CA ASN A 45 49.34 57.95 -44.31
C ASN A 45 50.62 57.12 -44.38
N GLU A 46 50.69 56.27 -45.40
CA GLU A 46 51.87 55.55 -45.87
C GLU A 46 53.01 56.52 -46.23
N LEU A 47 54.25 56.21 -45.82
CA LEU A 47 55.55 56.55 -46.45
C LEU A 47 56.68 56.52 -45.40
N SER A 48 57.26 55.35 -45.08
CA SER A 48 58.47 55.32 -44.21
C SER A 48 59.35 54.08 -44.36
N PHE A 49 59.49 53.51 -45.57
CA PHE A 49 60.42 52.38 -45.78
C PHE A 49 61.78 52.75 -46.40
N TRP A 50 62.01 54.00 -46.81
CA TRP A 50 63.26 54.41 -47.49
C TRP A 50 64.07 55.52 -46.81
N GLU A 51 63.65 56.01 -45.63
CA GLU A 51 64.43 57.01 -44.86
C GLU A 51 65.42 56.38 -43.85
N GLY A 52 65.30 55.08 -43.56
CA GLY A 52 66.10 54.37 -42.55
C GLY A 52 67.58 54.13 -42.89
N ILE A 53 68.00 54.33 -44.14
CA ILE A 53 69.41 54.15 -44.56
C ILE A 53 70.24 55.44 -44.35
N ALA A 54 69.61 56.59 -44.07
CA ALA A 54 70.29 57.88 -43.92
C ALA A 54 70.54 58.34 -42.46
N LEU A 55 70.04 57.63 -41.44
CA LEU A 55 70.09 58.07 -40.04
C LEU A 55 71.07 57.29 -39.14
N GLY A 56 71.82 56.33 -39.68
CA GLY A 56 72.75 55.48 -38.93
C GLY A 56 74.13 56.08 -38.59
N ASP A 57 74.45 57.32 -38.99
CA ASP A 57 75.80 57.88 -38.87
C ASP A 57 75.87 59.30 -38.27
N LEU A 58 75.11 59.53 -37.18
CA LEU A 58 75.22 60.75 -36.37
C LEU A 58 76.24 60.63 -35.22
N SER A 59 76.73 59.42 -34.91
CA SER A 59 77.67 59.17 -33.81
C SER A 59 79.14 59.40 -34.21
N ALA A 60 79.55 59.07 -35.44
CA ALA A 60 80.95 59.20 -35.86
C ALA A 60 81.37 60.64 -36.23
N ARG A 61 80.41 61.50 -36.65
CA ARG A 61 80.67 62.92 -36.93
C ARG A 61 80.89 63.78 -35.67
N ASN A 62 80.40 63.36 -34.50
CA ASN A 62 80.54 64.13 -33.26
C ASN A 62 81.89 63.93 -32.54
N LYS A 63 82.74 62.99 -32.96
CA LYS A 63 84.09 62.77 -32.38
C LYS A 63 85.24 63.31 -33.22
N ALA A 64 85.03 63.58 -34.52
CA ALA A 64 86.01 64.26 -35.38
C ALA A 64 85.97 65.80 -35.27
N GLY A 65 84.97 66.36 -34.58
CA GLY A 65 84.79 67.81 -34.38
C GLY A 65 85.55 68.45 -33.21
N ARG A 66 86.37 67.68 -32.46
CA ARG A 66 87.15 68.21 -31.31
C ARG A 66 88.63 67.85 -31.37
N MET A 67 89.28 68.01 -32.53
CA MET A 67 90.75 67.98 -32.61
C MET A 67 91.35 68.82 -33.75
N TYR A 68 90.60 69.75 -34.34
CA TYR A 68 91.10 70.78 -35.25
C TYR A 68 90.48 72.14 -34.91
N GLU A 69 90.92 72.74 -33.81
CA GLU A 69 90.86 74.20 -33.64
C GLU A 69 91.84 74.81 -34.63
N GLY A 70 91.29 75.53 -35.62
CA GLY A 70 92.06 76.13 -36.72
C GLY A 70 91.65 75.61 -38.09
N GLY A 71 90.39 75.83 -38.50
CA GLY A 71 89.86 75.27 -39.74
C GLY A 71 88.64 75.96 -40.36
N GLU A 72 88.34 77.22 -40.02
CA GLU A 72 87.40 78.05 -40.81
C GLU A 72 87.80 78.18 -42.30
N GLY A 73 89.04 77.81 -42.64
CA GLY A 73 89.53 77.68 -44.02
C GLY A 73 88.96 76.51 -44.83
N VAL A 74 88.43 75.44 -44.22
CA VAL A 74 87.98 74.22 -44.95
C VAL A 74 86.47 74.25 -45.29
N LEU A 75 85.63 74.79 -44.40
CA LEU A 75 84.20 75.01 -44.69
C LEU A 75 83.98 76.21 -45.64
N GLN A 76 84.84 77.23 -45.60
CA GLN A 76 84.84 78.27 -46.64
C GLN A 76 85.29 77.73 -48.00
N SER A 77 86.15 76.71 -48.07
CA SER A 77 86.58 76.14 -49.36
C SER A 77 85.53 75.22 -49.98
N TYR A 78 84.77 74.44 -49.21
CA TYR A 78 83.60 73.69 -49.72
C TYR A 78 82.43 74.62 -50.09
N GLY A 79 82.13 75.64 -49.28
CA GLY A 79 81.10 76.64 -49.57
C GLY A 79 81.45 77.55 -50.76
N LYS A 80 82.72 77.92 -50.94
CA LYS A 80 83.20 78.65 -52.13
C LYS A 80 83.19 77.75 -53.36
N ALA A 81 83.62 76.49 -53.28
CA ALA A 81 83.58 75.55 -54.40
C ALA A 81 82.15 75.25 -54.86
N ALA A 82 81.22 74.98 -53.93
CA ALA A 82 79.81 74.73 -54.26
C ALA A 82 79.11 75.97 -54.85
N LYS A 83 79.38 77.19 -54.36
CA LYS A 83 78.90 78.43 -55.00
C LYS A 83 79.56 78.71 -56.35
N LEU A 84 80.85 78.41 -56.50
CA LEU A 84 81.56 78.49 -57.78
C LEU A 84 80.93 77.56 -58.83
N TYR A 85 80.62 76.32 -58.44
CA TYR A 85 79.98 75.36 -59.33
C TYR A 85 78.51 75.70 -59.61
N LEU A 86 77.74 76.14 -58.61
CA LEU A 86 76.36 76.60 -58.84
C LEU A 86 76.30 77.85 -59.75
N ASN A 87 77.27 78.76 -59.66
CA ASN A 87 77.36 79.95 -60.51
C ASN A 87 77.84 79.66 -61.94
N ALA A 88 78.72 78.67 -62.13
CA ALA A 88 79.15 78.25 -63.47
C ALA A 88 78.08 77.40 -64.19
N ALA A 89 77.26 76.63 -63.45
CA ALA A 89 76.09 75.93 -64.02
C ALA A 89 75.00 76.91 -64.48
N LYS A 90 74.79 78.03 -63.76
CA LYS A 90 73.87 79.11 -64.15
C LYS A 90 74.33 79.93 -65.38
N LYS A 91 75.60 79.82 -65.80
CA LYS A 91 76.19 80.57 -66.92
C LYS A 91 76.31 79.77 -68.24
N GLY A 92 75.64 78.61 -68.35
CA GLY A 92 75.59 77.88 -69.63
C GLY A 92 76.70 76.86 -69.87
N GLY A 93 77.24 76.24 -68.81
CA GLY A 93 77.76 74.86 -68.87
C GLY A 93 79.10 74.57 -69.58
N GLU A 94 79.62 75.44 -70.45
CA GLU A 94 80.81 75.08 -71.26
C GLU A 94 82.13 74.96 -70.45
N GLY A 95 82.20 75.51 -69.24
CA GLY A 95 83.40 75.46 -68.40
C GLY A 95 83.54 74.26 -67.46
N MET A 96 82.62 73.28 -67.52
CA MET A 96 82.55 72.17 -66.54
C MET A 96 82.68 70.78 -67.14
N GLN A 97 82.69 70.64 -68.47
CA GLN A 97 82.93 69.35 -69.11
C GLN A 97 84.29 68.81 -68.66
N GLY A 98 84.27 67.72 -67.90
CA GLY A 98 85.47 67.04 -67.39
C GLY A 98 85.75 67.15 -65.87
N ASN A 99 84.88 67.77 -65.05
CA ASN A 99 85.05 67.79 -63.58
C ASN A 99 84.00 66.94 -62.84
N ALA A 100 84.28 65.65 -62.70
CA ALA A 100 83.39 64.67 -62.08
C ALA A 100 82.99 64.99 -60.62
N HIS A 101 83.88 65.60 -59.81
CA HIS A 101 83.58 65.94 -58.41
C HIS A 101 82.54 67.06 -58.28
N ALA A 102 82.59 68.05 -59.18
CA ALA A 102 81.61 69.12 -59.25
C ALA A 102 80.23 68.60 -59.63
N GLN A 103 80.16 67.73 -60.65
CA GLN A 103 78.92 67.10 -61.13
C GLN A 103 78.28 66.18 -60.08
N ASN A 104 79.06 65.35 -59.38
CA ASN A 104 78.55 64.53 -58.26
C ASN A 104 77.98 65.39 -57.12
N SER A 105 78.67 66.47 -56.77
CA SER A 105 78.18 67.40 -55.75
C SER A 105 76.86 68.06 -56.19
N LEU A 106 76.72 68.41 -57.46
CA LEU A 106 75.48 68.96 -58.02
C LEU A 106 74.33 67.92 -57.98
N GLY A 107 74.62 66.67 -58.34
CA GLY A 107 73.67 65.56 -58.22
C GLY A 107 73.17 65.37 -56.79
N MET A 108 74.05 65.47 -55.79
CA MET A 108 73.66 65.41 -54.37
C MET A 108 72.77 66.60 -53.95
N LEU A 109 73.04 67.81 -54.45
CA LEU A 109 72.22 68.99 -54.15
C LEU A 109 70.81 68.87 -54.75
N TYR A 110 70.68 68.38 -55.99
CA TYR A 110 69.38 68.13 -56.63
C TYR A 110 68.62 66.95 -55.98
N ARG A 111 69.33 65.91 -55.52
CA ARG A 111 68.72 64.79 -54.77
C ARG A 111 68.19 65.24 -53.41
N ASP A 112 68.97 66.03 -52.67
CA ASP A 112 68.64 66.42 -51.30
C ASP A 112 67.83 67.74 -51.23
N GLY A 113 67.64 68.45 -52.35
CA GLY A 113 66.93 69.74 -52.41
C GLY A 113 67.65 70.90 -51.71
N LYS A 114 68.98 70.81 -51.55
CA LYS A 114 69.76 71.79 -50.78
C LYS A 114 70.23 72.93 -51.69
N GLY A 115 69.49 74.04 -51.70
CA GLY A 115 69.82 75.25 -52.47
C GLY A 115 69.42 75.22 -53.96
N VAL A 116 68.75 74.16 -54.40
CA VAL A 116 68.09 73.96 -55.71
C VAL A 116 66.76 73.22 -55.50
N GLN A 117 65.84 73.29 -56.46
CA GLN A 117 64.60 72.50 -56.39
C GLN A 117 64.94 71.00 -56.42
N LYS A 118 64.43 70.23 -55.45
CA LYS A 118 64.62 68.77 -55.41
C LYS A 118 64.15 68.16 -56.73
N SER A 119 65.04 67.52 -57.47
CA SER A 119 64.78 66.90 -58.76
C SER A 119 65.61 65.65 -58.90
N GLU A 120 64.96 64.49 -58.83
CA GLU A 120 65.65 63.20 -58.88
C GLU A 120 66.12 62.84 -60.29
N SER A 121 65.38 63.22 -61.33
CA SER A 121 65.79 63.06 -62.72
C SER A 121 67.05 63.87 -63.01
N THR A 122 67.06 65.14 -62.62
CA THR A 122 68.23 66.02 -62.79
C THR A 122 69.40 65.54 -61.94
N ALA A 123 69.15 65.01 -60.74
CA ALA A 123 70.21 64.38 -59.95
C ALA A 123 70.80 63.15 -60.65
N LYS A 124 69.95 62.28 -61.23
CA LYS A 124 70.36 61.09 -62.00
C LYS A 124 71.25 61.50 -63.19
N ASP A 125 70.86 62.51 -63.97
CA ASP A 125 71.64 63.00 -65.12
C ASP A 125 73.05 63.46 -64.72
N TRP A 126 73.17 64.25 -63.65
CA TRP A 126 74.47 64.71 -63.13
C TRP A 126 75.30 63.58 -62.55
N PHE A 127 74.67 62.61 -61.88
CA PHE A 127 75.37 61.41 -61.42
C PHE A 127 75.84 60.54 -62.58
N VAL A 128 75.06 60.40 -63.66
CA VAL A 128 75.47 59.68 -64.90
C VAL A 128 76.71 60.33 -65.50
N GLU A 129 76.71 61.64 -65.66
CA GLU A 129 77.84 62.35 -66.28
C GLU A 129 79.13 62.26 -65.43
N ALA A 130 79.01 62.35 -64.11
CA ALA A 130 80.11 62.15 -63.17
C ALA A 130 80.56 60.68 -63.07
N ALA A 131 79.62 59.73 -63.14
CA ALA A 131 79.88 58.30 -63.05
C ALA A 131 80.60 57.77 -64.29
N ASN A 132 80.26 58.29 -65.48
CA ASN A 132 80.93 57.99 -66.75
C ASN A 132 82.39 58.47 -66.77
N GLN A 133 82.71 59.54 -66.04
CA GLN A 133 84.10 60.01 -65.83
C GLN A 133 84.86 59.19 -64.78
N GLY A 134 84.20 58.19 -64.19
CA GLY A 134 84.85 57.24 -63.29
C GLY A 134 84.93 57.67 -61.83
N LEU A 135 84.16 58.66 -61.37
CA LEU A 135 84.11 59.00 -59.95
C LEU A 135 83.30 57.96 -59.15
N ALA A 136 83.92 57.35 -58.14
CA ALA A 136 83.32 56.26 -57.37
C ALA A 136 82.05 56.68 -56.59
N ASP A 137 82.04 57.87 -55.99
CA ASP A 137 80.87 58.40 -55.25
C ASP A 137 79.66 58.59 -56.18
N ALA A 138 79.89 59.05 -57.41
CA ALA A 138 78.84 59.23 -58.41
C ALA A 138 78.29 57.89 -58.91
N GLN A 139 79.18 56.91 -59.14
CA GLN A 139 78.81 55.55 -59.50
C GLN A 139 77.96 54.88 -58.42
N PHE A 140 78.29 55.08 -57.14
CA PHE A 140 77.50 54.58 -56.01
C PHE A 140 76.14 55.28 -55.90
N ASN A 141 76.11 56.62 -55.94
CA ASN A 141 74.86 57.38 -55.88
C ASN A 141 73.90 57.02 -57.02
N LEU A 142 74.43 56.81 -58.23
CA LEU A 142 73.66 56.34 -59.38
C LEU A 142 73.12 54.92 -59.16
N GLY A 143 73.95 54.01 -58.65
CA GLY A 143 73.54 52.65 -58.31
C GLY A 143 72.41 52.59 -57.27
N MET A 144 72.44 53.47 -56.27
CA MET A 144 71.39 53.56 -55.25
C MET A 144 70.06 54.09 -55.80
N ILE A 145 70.10 55.04 -56.75
CA ILE A 145 68.88 55.51 -57.45
C ILE A 145 68.28 54.36 -58.26
N CYS A 146 69.09 53.66 -59.06
CA CYS A 146 68.62 52.52 -59.85
C CYS A 146 68.05 51.41 -58.95
N ARG A 147 68.66 51.14 -57.78
CA ARG A 147 68.16 50.12 -56.84
C ARG A 147 66.77 50.48 -56.29
N ARG A 148 66.57 51.75 -55.95
CA ARG A 148 65.29 52.25 -55.43
C ARG A 148 64.20 52.23 -56.51
N ASP A 149 64.56 52.57 -57.74
CA ASP A 149 63.66 52.52 -58.90
C ASP A 149 63.39 51.07 -59.38
N ASN A 150 63.89 50.07 -58.62
CA ASN A 150 63.78 48.63 -58.87
C ASN A 150 64.49 48.15 -60.16
N GLU A 151 65.42 48.96 -60.68
CA GLU A 151 66.33 48.68 -61.81
C GLU A 151 67.56 47.89 -61.30
N CYS A 152 67.30 46.73 -60.68
CA CYS A 152 68.32 45.94 -59.97
C CYS A 152 69.60 45.61 -60.81
N PRO A 153 69.54 45.24 -62.12
CA PRO A 153 70.74 44.95 -62.91
C PRO A 153 71.65 46.18 -63.13
N GLU A 154 71.08 47.34 -63.48
CA GLU A 154 71.84 48.59 -63.63
C GLU A 154 72.37 49.08 -62.28
N ALA A 155 71.58 48.91 -61.22
CA ALA A 155 72.03 49.17 -59.86
C ALA A 155 73.27 48.35 -59.51
N MET A 156 73.28 47.06 -59.85
CA MET A 156 74.39 46.16 -59.60
C MET A 156 75.62 46.60 -60.38
N GLU A 157 75.47 46.93 -61.66
CA GLU A 157 76.57 47.35 -62.51
C GLU A 157 77.27 48.61 -61.97
N TRP A 158 76.50 49.66 -61.66
CA TRP A 158 77.07 50.92 -61.16
C TRP A 158 77.65 50.80 -59.75
N THR A 159 76.98 50.06 -58.87
CA THR A 159 77.47 49.82 -57.51
C THR A 159 78.75 48.98 -57.52
N MET A 160 78.86 47.98 -58.41
CA MET A 160 80.06 47.16 -58.59
C MET A 160 81.24 47.96 -59.12
N LYS A 161 81.01 48.88 -60.08
CA LYS A 161 82.04 49.82 -60.57
C LYS A 161 82.59 50.69 -59.45
N ALA A 162 81.72 51.20 -58.56
CA ALA A 162 82.13 51.96 -57.38
C ALA A 162 82.88 51.08 -56.35
N ALA A 163 82.40 49.86 -56.11
CA ALA A 163 82.99 48.90 -55.17
C ALA A 163 84.42 48.49 -55.55
N HIS A 164 84.69 48.27 -56.84
CA HIS A 164 86.05 47.97 -57.35
C HIS A 164 87.03 49.12 -57.15
N LYS A 165 86.54 50.36 -57.04
CA LYS A 165 87.35 51.55 -56.76
C LYS A 165 87.57 51.80 -55.27
N GLY A 166 87.15 50.86 -54.42
CA GLY A 166 87.37 50.93 -52.97
C GLY A 166 86.29 51.67 -52.18
N HIS A 167 85.16 52.05 -52.80
CA HIS A 167 84.08 52.77 -52.12
C HIS A 167 83.34 51.85 -51.12
N GLU A 168 83.48 52.12 -49.83
CA GLU A 168 83.15 51.17 -48.75
C GLU A 168 81.66 50.85 -48.65
N ILE A 169 80.79 51.87 -48.76
CA ILE A 169 79.33 51.66 -48.75
C ILE A 169 78.89 50.89 -50.00
N ALA A 170 79.56 51.05 -51.13
CA ALA A 170 79.28 50.33 -52.36
C ALA A 170 79.69 48.86 -52.24
N GLN A 171 80.85 48.59 -51.63
CA GLN A 171 81.31 47.22 -51.33
C GLN A 171 80.33 46.49 -50.40
N PHE A 172 79.81 47.15 -49.36
CA PHE A 172 78.77 46.59 -48.50
C PHE A 172 77.46 46.35 -49.27
N THR A 173 77.05 47.33 -50.08
CA THR A 173 75.82 47.25 -50.88
C THR A 173 75.88 46.12 -51.89
N VAL A 174 77.03 45.89 -52.54
CA VAL A 174 77.28 44.72 -53.40
C VAL A 174 77.12 43.41 -52.61
N GLY A 175 77.67 43.32 -51.40
CA GLY A 175 77.47 42.17 -50.52
C GLY A 175 75.98 41.91 -50.23
N ALA A 176 75.21 42.98 -49.93
CA ALA A 176 73.77 42.88 -49.72
C ALA A 176 73.02 42.48 -51.00
N MET A 177 73.45 42.95 -52.17
CA MET A 177 72.85 42.58 -53.45
C MET A 177 73.09 41.11 -53.81
N TYR A 178 74.25 40.55 -53.48
CA TYR A 178 74.51 39.11 -53.56
C TYR A 178 73.70 38.30 -52.54
N TYR A 179 73.50 38.83 -51.32
CA TYR A 179 72.72 38.18 -50.28
C TYR A 179 71.22 38.09 -50.65
N ASP A 180 70.66 39.18 -51.17
CA ASP A 180 69.25 39.29 -51.54
C ASP A 180 68.95 38.78 -52.96
N GLY A 181 69.97 38.63 -53.81
CA GLY A 181 69.83 38.30 -55.25
C GLY A 181 69.28 39.44 -56.11
N CYS A 182 69.47 40.70 -55.72
CA CYS A 182 69.04 41.86 -56.51
C CYS A 182 70.08 42.19 -57.59
N GLY A 183 69.74 41.95 -58.86
CA GLY A 183 70.58 42.31 -60.01
C GLY A 183 71.71 41.31 -60.30
N VAL A 184 71.81 40.26 -59.47
CA VAL A 184 72.76 39.15 -59.60
C VAL A 184 72.13 37.89 -59.02
N GLN A 185 72.59 36.70 -59.44
CA GLN A 185 72.17 35.45 -58.81
C GLN A 185 72.57 35.47 -57.33
N LYS A 186 71.64 35.09 -56.45
CA LYS A 186 71.90 35.00 -55.02
C LYS A 186 73.10 34.07 -54.76
N ASP A 187 74.13 34.61 -54.13
CA ASP A 187 75.37 33.92 -53.82
C ASP A 187 75.84 34.36 -52.43
N LEU A 188 75.61 33.50 -51.43
CA LEU A 188 75.91 33.79 -50.04
C LEU A 188 77.41 33.78 -49.75
N SER A 189 78.19 32.97 -50.47
CA SER A 189 79.66 32.96 -50.30
C SER A 189 80.27 34.24 -50.86
N ALA A 190 79.80 34.69 -52.04
CA ALA A 190 80.20 35.99 -52.58
C ALA A 190 79.75 37.17 -51.70
N ALA A 191 78.53 37.10 -51.14
CA ALA A 191 78.04 38.11 -50.19
C ALA A 191 78.95 38.20 -48.95
N LEU A 192 79.33 37.06 -48.37
CA LEU A 192 80.23 36.99 -47.23
C LEU A 192 81.61 37.58 -47.54
N GLU A 193 82.20 37.27 -48.69
CA GLU A 193 83.48 37.85 -49.11
C GLU A 193 83.43 39.37 -49.19
N TRP A 194 82.36 39.92 -49.78
CA TRP A 194 82.16 41.37 -49.87
C TRP A 194 81.92 42.01 -48.51
N PHE A 195 81.13 41.39 -47.64
CA PHE A 195 80.93 41.90 -46.28
C PHE A 195 82.22 41.85 -45.46
N LEU A 196 83.03 40.78 -45.55
CA LEU A 196 84.31 40.67 -44.85
C LEU A 196 85.30 41.76 -45.26
N LYS A 197 85.35 42.13 -46.56
CA LYS A 197 86.19 43.24 -47.05
C LYS A 197 85.90 44.55 -46.32
N VAL A 198 84.63 44.82 -46.00
CA VAL A 198 84.19 46.05 -45.34
C VAL A 198 84.20 45.91 -43.81
N ALA A 199 83.82 44.75 -43.28
CA ALA A 199 83.79 44.45 -41.85
C ALA A 199 85.19 44.53 -41.21
N ASN A 200 86.23 44.08 -41.94
CA ASN A 200 87.63 44.17 -41.52
C ASN A 200 88.14 45.62 -41.40
N LYS A 201 87.50 46.58 -42.08
CA LYS A 201 87.82 48.01 -41.96
C LYS A 201 87.11 48.72 -40.81
N GLY A 202 86.30 47.99 -40.03
CA GLY A 202 85.62 48.54 -38.86
C GLY A 202 84.15 48.90 -39.05
N TYR A 203 83.56 48.73 -40.24
CA TYR A 203 82.18 49.14 -40.49
C TYR A 203 81.16 48.29 -39.71
N ALA A 204 80.49 48.88 -38.72
CA ALA A 204 79.62 48.16 -37.77
C ALA A 204 78.50 47.34 -38.42
N LEU A 205 77.86 47.87 -39.48
CA LEU A 205 76.77 47.17 -40.17
C LEU A 205 77.27 45.95 -40.96
N ALA A 206 78.46 46.05 -41.59
CA ALA A 206 79.10 44.89 -42.22
C ALA A 206 79.54 43.85 -41.19
N GLN A 207 80.07 44.28 -40.04
CA GLN A 207 80.43 43.37 -38.95
C GLN A 207 79.21 42.63 -38.39
N PHE A 208 78.08 43.31 -38.22
CA PHE A 208 76.83 42.66 -37.85
C PHE A 208 76.38 41.65 -38.91
N SER A 209 76.41 42.04 -40.19
CA SER A 209 75.99 41.17 -41.30
C SER A 209 76.86 39.91 -41.40
N VAL A 210 78.19 40.04 -41.24
CA VAL A 210 79.10 38.87 -41.13
C VAL A 210 78.75 38.02 -39.92
N GLY A 211 78.45 38.63 -38.77
CA GLY A 211 77.98 37.93 -37.57
C GLY A 211 76.73 37.08 -37.83
N VAL A 212 75.72 37.66 -38.49
CA VAL A 212 74.50 36.94 -38.89
C VAL A 212 74.81 35.77 -39.82
N MET A 213 75.71 35.95 -40.79
CA MET A 213 76.06 34.87 -41.72
C MET A 213 76.76 33.69 -41.04
N TYR A 214 77.60 33.93 -40.03
CA TYR A 214 78.17 32.85 -39.21
C TYR A 214 77.15 32.23 -38.24
N ASP A 215 76.20 33.02 -37.73
CA ASP A 215 75.14 32.57 -36.82
C ASP A 215 74.13 31.67 -37.52
N ASP A 216 73.75 31.99 -38.76
CA ASP A 216 72.82 31.19 -39.58
C ASP A 216 73.50 30.12 -40.45
N GLY A 217 74.83 30.21 -40.65
CA GLY A 217 75.56 29.35 -41.60
C GLY A 217 75.30 29.69 -43.07
N ASP A 218 75.03 30.97 -43.35
CA ASP A 218 74.78 31.46 -44.70
C ASP A 218 76.12 31.68 -45.44
N GLY A 219 76.42 30.86 -46.45
CA GLY A 219 77.64 30.99 -47.27
C GLY A 219 78.93 30.52 -46.58
N VAL A 220 78.84 30.03 -45.34
CA VAL A 220 79.90 29.46 -44.49
C VAL A 220 79.29 28.45 -43.52
N SER A 221 80.08 27.52 -42.96
CA SER A 221 79.60 26.66 -41.87
C SER A 221 79.17 27.51 -40.67
N GLN A 222 78.03 27.17 -40.06
CA GLN A 222 77.55 27.81 -38.84
C GLN A 222 78.63 27.75 -37.75
N ASP A 223 78.99 28.91 -37.22
CA ASP A 223 80.02 29.06 -36.19
C ASP A 223 79.63 30.19 -35.23
N PHE A 224 79.03 29.81 -34.10
CA PHE A 224 78.62 30.78 -33.07
C PHE A 224 79.81 31.52 -32.43
N HIS A 225 81.02 30.93 -32.44
CA HIS A 225 82.19 31.57 -31.87
C HIS A 225 82.65 32.73 -32.75
N GLU A 226 82.67 32.53 -34.07
CA GLU A 226 82.91 33.61 -35.03
C GLU A 226 81.75 34.62 -35.06
N ALA A 227 80.50 34.17 -34.99
CA ALA A 227 79.35 35.08 -34.87
C ALA A 227 79.48 36.00 -33.65
N ALA A 228 79.81 35.46 -32.47
CA ALA A 228 80.01 36.23 -31.26
C ALA A 228 81.16 37.24 -31.38
N LYS A 229 82.26 36.90 -32.04
CA LYS A 229 83.37 37.84 -32.31
C LYS A 229 82.90 39.02 -33.16
N TRP A 230 82.18 38.74 -34.24
CA TRP A 230 81.70 39.77 -35.16
C TRP A 230 80.58 40.64 -34.56
N TYR A 231 79.63 40.02 -33.87
CA TYR A 231 78.64 40.74 -33.08
C TYR A 231 79.29 41.60 -32.00
N SER A 232 80.31 41.11 -31.28
CA SER A 232 81.04 41.91 -30.27
C SER A 232 81.68 43.16 -30.89
N LYS A 233 82.32 43.04 -32.05
CA LYS A 233 82.92 44.19 -32.76
C LYS A 233 81.86 45.23 -33.15
N SER A 234 80.69 44.80 -33.60
CA SER A 234 79.59 45.68 -33.99
C SER A 234 78.85 46.28 -32.78
N ALA A 235 78.58 45.48 -31.76
CA ALA A 235 77.89 45.84 -30.53
C ALA A 235 78.66 46.89 -29.71
N ASN A 236 79.99 46.77 -29.66
CA ASN A 236 80.88 47.74 -29.02
C ASN A 236 80.89 49.11 -29.72
N GLN A 237 80.48 49.18 -30.99
CA GLN A 237 80.29 50.42 -31.72
C GLN A 237 78.90 51.04 -31.52
N GLY A 238 78.04 50.40 -30.72
CA GLY A 238 76.70 50.88 -30.41
C GLY A 238 75.59 50.29 -31.28
N TYR A 239 75.86 49.36 -32.20
CA TYR A 239 74.83 48.86 -33.11
C TYR A 239 73.80 47.96 -32.37
N ALA A 240 72.57 48.45 -32.22
CA ALA A 240 71.55 47.83 -31.34
C ALA A 240 71.21 46.37 -31.69
N ASN A 241 71.10 46.02 -32.98
CA ASN A 241 70.83 44.63 -33.38
C ASN A 241 71.98 43.68 -33.02
N ALA A 242 73.23 44.15 -33.13
CA ALA A 242 74.39 43.36 -32.70
C ALA A 242 74.43 43.20 -31.17
N GLN A 243 74.04 44.23 -30.42
CA GLN A 243 73.92 44.14 -28.96
C GLN A 243 72.86 43.11 -28.55
N PHE A 244 71.68 43.13 -29.19
CA PHE A 244 70.63 42.17 -28.93
C PHE A 244 71.04 40.73 -29.24
N ASN A 245 71.58 40.47 -30.44
CA ASN A 245 72.02 39.12 -30.83
C ASN A 245 73.19 38.62 -29.97
N LEU A 246 74.11 39.50 -29.58
CA LEU A 246 75.18 39.16 -28.64
C LEU A 246 74.62 38.79 -27.25
N GLY A 247 73.59 39.50 -26.80
CA GLY A 247 72.84 39.15 -25.58
C GLY A 247 72.26 37.73 -25.64
N ILE A 248 71.70 37.33 -26.79
CA ILE A 248 71.19 35.96 -27.01
C ILE A 248 72.30 34.93 -26.91
N LEU A 249 73.46 35.17 -27.52
CA LEU A 249 74.59 34.24 -27.48
C LEU A 249 75.12 34.05 -26.05
N TYR A 250 75.23 35.13 -25.27
CA TYR A 250 75.63 35.05 -23.85
C TYR A 250 74.58 34.34 -22.98
N GLN A 251 73.29 34.56 -23.23
CA GLN A 251 72.23 33.88 -22.48
C GLN A 251 72.22 32.37 -22.74
N ARG A 252 72.46 31.95 -23.99
CA ARG A 252 72.42 30.53 -24.39
C ARG A 252 73.75 29.82 -24.21
N GLY A 253 74.86 30.54 -24.04
CA GLY A 253 76.21 29.96 -24.03
C GLY A 253 76.67 29.46 -25.41
N ASN A 254 76.12 30.02 -26.49
CA ASN A 254 76.45 29.63 -27.86
C ASN A 254 77.66 30.42 -28.35
N GLY A 255 78.80 29.75 -28.56
CA GLY A 255 80.04 30.39 -29.05
C GLY A 255 80.80 31.26 -28.03
N VAL A 256 80.19 31.50 -26.88
CA VAL A 256 80.74 32.18 -25.68
C VAL A 256 80.29 31.42 -24.44
N SER A 257 81.01 31.58 -23.32
CA SER A 257 80.53 31.05 -22.04
C SER A 257 79.18 31.68 -21.67
N GLN A 258 78.24 30.87 -21.16
CA GLN A 258 76.95 31.36 -20.71
C GLN A 258 77.14 32.41 -19.59
N ASP A 259 76.63 33.62 -19.81
CA ASP A 259 76.71 34.75 -18.87
C ASP A 259 75.44 35.59 -18.92
N ASN A 260 74.57 35.31 -17.96
CA ASN A 260 73.28 35.99 -17.81
C ASN A 260 73.41 37.47 -17.44
N SER A 261 74.44 37.86 -16.69
CA SER A 261 74.66 39.26 -16.32
C SER A 261 75.04 40.08 -17.56
N LEU A 262 75.95 39.54 -18.37
CA LEU A 262 76.40 40.20 -19.58
C LEU A 262 75.31 40.21 -20.66
N ALA A 263 74.50 39.15 -20.74
CA ALA A 263 73.33 39.11 -21.61
C ALA A 263 72.34 40.24 -21.28
N VAL A 264 71.99 40.43 -20.01
CA VAL A 264 71.09 41.50 -19.55
C VAL A 264 71.67 42.88 -19.83
N GLU A 265 72.98 43.07 -19.65
CA GLU A 265 73.64 44.34 -19.97
C GLU A 265 73.47 44.69 -21.46
N TRP A 266 73.69 43.72 -22.35
CA TRP A 266 73.54 43.91 -23.79
C TRP A 266 72.08 44.13 -24.22
N TYR A 267 71.14 43.36 -23.66
CA TYR A 267 69.70 43.59 -23.89
C TYR A 267 69.25 44.97 -23.43
N THR A 268 69.73 45.42 -22.26
CA THR A 268 69.40 46.74 -21.71
C THR A 268 69.91 47.86 -22.62
N LYS A 269 71.16 47.74 -23.12
CA LYS A 269 71.72 48.69 -24.09
C LYS A 269 70.88 48.74 -25.39
N ALA A 270 70.49 47.60 -25.93
CA ALA A 270 69.66 47.54 -27.14
C ALA A 270 68.24 48.10 -26.91
N ALA A 271 67.61 47.78 -25.78
CA ALA A 271 66.26 48.24 -25.43
C ALA A 271 66.19 49.75 -25.21
N HIS A 272 67.22 50.35 -24.59
CA HIS A 272 67.32 51.81 -24.43
C HIS A 272 67.53 52.55 -25.75
N GLN A 273 68.10 51.89 -26.76
CA GLN A 273 68.22 52.43 -28.12
C GLN A 273 66.92 52.35 -28.94
N GLY A 274 65.84 51.83 -28.36
CA GLY A 274 64.55 51.75 -29.05
C GLY A 274 64.33 50.47 -29.83
N LEU A 275 65.20 49.46 -29.71
CA LEU A 275 64.99 48.20 -30.45
C LEU A 275 63.80 47.43 -29.89
N VAL A 276 62.72 47.32 -30.67
CA VAL A 276 61.43 46.71 -30.30
C VAL A 276 61.60 45.31 -29.70
N GLN A 277 62.38 44.45 -30.35
CA GLN A 277 62.63 43.08 -29.91
C GLN A 277 63.34 43.04 -28.55
N ALA A 278 64.30 43.93 -28.33
CA ALA A 278 65.00 44.03 -27.04
C ALA A 278 64.08 44.57 -25.93
N GLN A 279 63.16 45.49 -26.25
CA GLN A 279 62.19 46.00 -25.28
C GLN A 279 61.19 44.93 -24.87
N TYR A 280 60.59 44.20 -25.82
CA TYR A 280 59.71 43.08 -25.50
C TYR A 280 60.43 42.03 -24.66
N TYR A 281 61.64 41.63 -25.07
CA TYR A 281 62.42 40.62 -24.35
C TYR A 281 62.85 41.07 -22.96
N MET A 282 63.20 42.35 -22.77
CA MET A 282 63.45 42.90 -21.43
C MET A 282 62.20 42.86 -20.56
N GLY A 283 61.02 43.07 -21.14
CA GLY A 283 59.75 42.83 -20.47
C GLY A 283 59.62 41.39 -19.98
N VAL A 284 59.88 40.40 -20.86
CA VAL A 284 59.81 38.97 -20.53
C VAL A 284 60.78 38.61 -19.40
N LEU A 285 62.04 39.02 -19.49
CA LEU A 285 63.05 38.72 -18.48
C LEU A 285 62.65 39.23 -17.08
N LEU A 286 62.13 40.46 -17.01
CA LEU A 286 61.67 41.07 -15.75
C LEU A 286 60.35 40.47 -15.25
N HIS A 287 59.49 40.00 -16.14
CA HIS A 287 58.21 39.40 -15.78
C HIS A 287 58.37 37.98 -15.21
N VAL A 288 59.26 37.17 -15.82
CA VAL A 288 59.51 35.78 -15.40
C VAL A 288 60.35 35.72 -14.12
N GLY A 289 61.45 36.49 -14.06
CA GLY A 289 62.29 36.55 -12.85
C GLY A 289 63.44 35.54 -12.77
N ASP A 290 63.68 34.73 -13.81
CA ASP A 290 64.69 33.65 -13.78
C ASP A 290 66.14 34.15 -13.90
N ILE A 291 66.36 35.18 -14.71
CA ILE A 291 67.70 35.71 -15.08
C ILE A 291 67.98 37.05 -14.39
N VAL A 292 66.93 37.84 -14.18
CA VAL A 292 66.92 39.09 -13.42
C VAL A 292 65.84 38.98 -12.35
N PRO A 293 65.96 39.66 -11.19
CA PRO A 293 64.90 39.67 -10.20
C PRO A 293 63.56 40.08 -10.82
N GLN A 294 62.49 39.35 -10.47
CA GLN A 294 61.15 39.63 -10.97
C GLN A 294 60.72 41.06 -10.60
N ASP A 295 60.29 41.84 -11.59
CA ASP A 295 59.79 43.19 -11.44
C ASP A 295 58.71 43.45 -12.50
N LYS A 296 57.49 42.98 -12.22
CA LYS A 296 56.36 43.05 -13.15
C LYS A 296 55.97 44.50 -13.51
N LEU A 297 56.18 45.44 -12.59
CA LEU A 297 55.94 46.88 -12.81
C LEU A 297 56.94 47.50 -13.79
N LYS A 298 58.20 47.05 -13.78
CA LYS A 298 59.15 47.45 -14.83
C LYS A 298 58.92 46.69 -16.12
N ALA A 299 58.50 45.42 -16.05
CA ALA A 299 58.19 44.62 -17.21
C ALA A 299 57.09 45.26 -18.08
N ILE A 300 55.96 45.67 -17.48
CA ILE A 300 54.86 46.31 -18.22
C ILE A 300 55.31 47.59 -18.93
N LYS A 301 56.21 48.38 -18.34
CA LYS A 301 56.75 49.59 -19.00
C LYS A 301 57.55 49.27 -20.26
N TRP A 302 58.25 48.15 -20.28
CA TRP A 302 58.98 47.70 -21.47
C TRP A 302 58.03 47.07 -22.51
N TYR A 303 57.05 46.30 -22.07
CA TYR A 303 56.00 45.79 -22.97
C TYR A 303 55.21 46.91 -23.64
N LEU A 304 54.78 47.94 -22.89
CA LEU A 304 54.08 49.10 -23.45
C LEU A 304 54.89 49.80 -24.54
N LYS A 305 56.20 50.03 -24.31
CA LYS A 305 57.08 50.62 -25.33
C LYS A 305 57.16 49.79 -26.61
N ALA A 306 57.23 48.46 -26.49
CA ALA A 306 57.23 47.57 -27.64
C ALA A 306 55.85 47.52 -28.33
N ALA A 307 54.77 47.49 -27.54
CA ALA A 307 53.39 47.42 -28.01
C ALA A 307 52.96 48.68 -28.77
N GLU A 308 53.39 49.87 -28.30
CA GLU A 308 53.21 51.16 -28.97
C GLU A 308 53.90 51.23 -30.33
N GLN A 309 54.99 50.47 -30.52
CA GLN A 309 55.70 50.35 -31.79
C GLN A 309 55.12 49.28 -32.73
N GLY A 310 54.01 48.64 -32.34
CA GLY A 310 53.29 47.68 -33.18
C GLY A 310 53.64 46.22 -32.96
N ASP A 311 54.45 45.87 -31.94
CA ASP A 311 54.78 44.47 -31.66
C ASP A 311 53.56 43.68 -31.16
N ILE A 312 53.12 42.69 -31.94
CA ILE A 312 51.90 41.92 -31.69
C ILE A 312 51.99 41.15 -30.35
N ASN A 313 53.15 40.54 -30.06
CA ASN A 313 53.34 39.76 -28.83
C ASN A 313 53.31 40.68 -27.60
N ALA A 314 53.91 41.86 -27.69
CA ALA A 314 53.84 42.87 -26.65
C ALA A 314 52.41 43.38 -26.46
N GLN A 315 51.66 43.66 -27.54
CA GLN A 315 50.25 44.08 -27.45
C GLN A 315 49.37 43.01 -26.78
N LEU A 316 49.51 41.75 -27.17
CA LEU A 316 48.81 40.62 -26.54
C LEU A 316 49.16 40.50 -25.05
N THR A 317 50.45 40.62 -24.72
CA THR A 317 50.94 40.49 -23.34
C THR A 317 50.47 41.66 -22.48
N VAL A 318 50.47 42.89 -22.98
CA VAL A 318 49.91 44.05 -22.28
C VAL A 318 48.41 43.85 -22.06
N GLY A 319 47.67 43.36 -23.07
CA GLY A 319 46.26 43.00 -22.92
C GLY A 319 46.04 42.02 -21.76
N SER A 320 46.82 40.94 -21.71
CA SER A 320 46.77 39.93 -20.63
C SER A 320 47.11 40.50 -19.25
N VAL A 321 48.13 41.35 -19.17
CA VAL A 321 48.55 41.99 -17.91
C VAL A 321 47.43 42.84 -17.33
N TYR A 322 46.69 43.57 -18.17
CA TYR A 322 45.54 44.36 -17.72
C TYR A 322 44.30 43.51 -17.42
N ASP A 323 44.07 42.42 -18.16
CA ASP A 323 42.94 41.50 -17.95
C ASP A 323 43.07 40.73 -16.63
N GLU A 324 44.27 40.23 -16.32
CA GLU A 324 44.55 39.41 -15.14
C GLU A 324 45.01 40.24 -13.93
N GLY A 325 45.36 41.51 -14.13
CA GLY A 325 45.96 42.37 -13.09
C GLY A 325 47.39 41.97 -12.73
N ASP A 326 48.14 41.38 -13.65
CA ASP A 326 49.47 40.84 -13.36
C ASP A 326 50.61 41.86 -13.52
N GLY A 327 50.86 42.64 -12.47
CA GLY A 327 51.82 43.75 -12.50
C GLY A 327 51.21 45.10 -12.89
N SER A 328 49.88 45.17 -12.94
CA SER A 328 49.04 46.35 -13.08
C SER A 328 47.73 46.14 -12.30
N PRO A 329 47.02 47.18 -11.85
CA PRO A 329 45.60 47.04 -11.52
C PRO A 329 44.83 46.44 -12.70
N LEU A 330 43.85 45.60 -12.39
CA LEU A 330 42.93 45.00 -13.33
C LEU A 330 42.13 46.11 -14.05
N ASP A 331 42.21 46.13 -15.37
CA ASP A 331 41.61 47.15 -16.24
C ASP A 331 41.17 46.53 -17.57
N TYR A 332 39.92 46.07 -17.62
CA TYR A 332 39.38 45.45 -18.82
C TYR A 332 39.27 46.42 -20.02
N GLN A 333 39.20 47.73 -19.79
CA GLN A 333 39.09 48.71 -20.86
C GLN A 333 40.44 48.85 -21.59
N GLU A 334 41.54 48.90 -20.85
CA GLU A 334 42.88 48.84 -21.44
C GLU A 334 43.17 47.46 -22.04
N ALA A 335 42.74 46.37 -21.40
CA ALA A 335 42.86 45.03 -21.97
C ALA A 335 42.18 44.94 -23.35
N ALA A 336 40.93 45.40 -23.46
CA ALA A 336 40.18 45.42 -24.71
C ALA A 336 40.88 46.26 -25.80
N LYS A 337 41.46 47.41 -25.46
CA LYS A 337 42.19 48.26 -26.41
C LYS A 337 43.40 47.54 -26.99
N TRP A 338 44.20 46.90 -26.13
CA TRP A 338 45.42 46.21 -26.57
C TRP A 338 45.12 44.89 -27.29
N TYR A 339 44.13 44.12 -26.84
CA TYR A 339 43.64 42.96 -27.56
C TYR A 339 43.06 43.34 -28.94
N SER A 340 42.34 44.46 -29.07
CA SER A 340 41.85 44.93 -30.37
C SER A 340 43.00 45.18 -31.36
N ARG A 341 44.06 45.85 -30.92
CA ARG A 341 45.23 46.11 -31.77
C ARG A 341 45.95 44.84 -32.22
N ALA A 342 46.08 43.85 -31.34
CA ALA A 342 46.68 42.56 -31.69
C ALA A 342 45.72 41.72 -32.57
N ALA A 343 44.42 41.75 -32.30
CA ALA A 343 43.39 41.02 -33.05
C ALA A 343 43.23 41.53 -34.49
N ASP A 344 43.33 42.85 -34.69
CA ASP A 344 43.32 43.50 -36.01
C ASP A 344 44.54 43.13 -36.86
N GLN A 345 45.66 42.78 -36.20
CA GLN A 345 46.86 42.24 -36.86
C GLN A 345 46.77 40.73 -37.12
N GLY A 346 45.67 40.08 -36.73
CA GLY A 346 45.39 38.68 -37.03
C GLY A 346 45.71 37.68 -35.91
N ASP A 347 46.13 38.11 -34.72
CA ASP A 347 46.49 37.18 -33.64
C ASP A 347 45.25 36.42 -33.09
N ALA A 348 45.26 35.10 -33.19
CA ALA A 348 44.13 34.25 -32.81
C ALA A 348 43.82 34.29 -31.31
N THR A 349 44.83 34.48 -30.45
CA THR A 349 44.64 34.55 -28.99
C THR A 349 43.99 35.87 -28.60
N ALA A 350 44.45 36.98 -29.18
CA ALA A 350 43.85 38.29 -29.00
C ALA A 350 42.41 38.35 -29.54
N GLN A 351 42.13 37.70 -30.67
CA GLN A 351 40.77 37.57 -31.20
C GLN A 351 39.86 36.79 -30.22
N TYR A 352 40.33 35.67 -29.67
CA TYR A 352 39.61 34.94 -28.63
C TYR A 352 39.36 35.82 -27.38
N SER A 353 40.41 36.43 -26.82
CA SER A 353 40.30 37.25 -25.60
C SER A 353 39.35 38.43 -25.81
N LEU A 354 39.43 39.10 -26.95
CA LEU A 354 38.52 40.19 -27.30
C LEU A 354 37.07 39.69 -27.43
N GLY A 355 36.85 38.54 -28.06
CA GLY A 355 35.53 37.90 -28.12
C GLY A 355 34.97 37.61 -26.72
N PHE A 356 35.82 37.14 -25.80
CA PHE A 356 35.45 36.87 -24.41
C PHE A 356 35.05 38.13 -23.65
N LEU A 357 35.77 39.24 -23.85
CA LEU A 357 35.41 40.53 -23.25
C LEU A 357 34.05 41.04 -23.76
N TYR A 358 33.75 40.88 -25.05
CA TYR A 358 32.44 41.24 -25.62
C TYR A 358 31.29 40.35 -25.12
N GLN A 359 31.52 39.04 -24.97
CA GLN A 359 30.50 38.11 -24.47
C GLN A 359 30.07 38.46 -23.04
N HIS A 360 31.02 38.87 -22.19
CA HIS A 360 30.79 39.14 -20.77
C HIS A 360 30.61 40.63 -20.45
N GLY A 361 30.69 41.52 -21.44
CA GLY A 361 30.62 42.97 -21.24
C GLY A 361 31.73 43.53 -20.35
N ARG A 362 32.94 42.95 -20.39
CA ARG A 362 34.08 43.36 -19.56
C ARG A 362 34.92 44.40 -20.31
N GLY A 363 34.90 45.66 -19.86
CA GLY A 363 35.66 46.75 -20.49
C GLY A 363 35.12 47.22 -21.85
N VAL A 364 34.13 46.50 -22.40
CA VAL A 364 33.37 46.81 -23.61
C VAL A 364 31.88 46.51 -23.35
N PRO A 365 30.93 47.13 -24.07
CA PRO A 365 29.52 46.75 -23.97
C PRO A 365 29.30 45.28 -24.32
N LEU A 366 28.39 44.61 -23.60
CA LEU A 366 28.00 43.23 -23.88
C LEU A 366 27.42 43.13 -25.30
N ASP A 367 28.06 42.35 -26.16
CA ASP A 367 27.70 42.18 -27.57
C ASP A 367 28.05 40.75 -28.04
N ASN A 368 27.07 39.86 -27.94
CA ASN A 368 27.23 38.47 -28.36
C ASN A 368 27.48 38.33 -29.88
N SER A 369 27.02 39.27 -30.71
CA SER A 369 27.25 39.19 -32.16
C SER A 369 28.72 39.46 -32.47
N ARG A 370 29.30 40.51 -31.88
CA ARG A 370 30.74 40.79 -32.00
C ARG A 370 31.60 39.71 -31.37
N ALA A 371 31.19 39.16 -30.22
CA ALA A 371 31.88 38.04 -29.61
C ALA A 371 31.97 36.85 -30.58
N MET A 372 30.84 36.49 -31.21
CA MET A 372 30.78 35.41 -32.18
C MET A 372 31.64 35.68 -33.43
N GLU A 373 31.66 36.90 -33.96
CA GLU A 373 32.54 37.27 -35.08
C GLU A 373 34.02 37.06 -34.76
N TRP A 374 34.46 37.48 -33.57
CA TRP A 374 35.84 37.30 -33.14
C TRP A 374 36.20 35.85 -32.84
N TYR A 375 35.29 35.10 -32.22
CA TYR A 375 35.51 33.67 -32.03
C TYR A 375 35.57 32.91 -33.34
N LEU A 376 34.77 33.26 -34.36
CA LEU A 376 34.84 32.65 -35.68
C LEU A 376 36.24 32.86 -36.29
N LYS A 377 36.75 34.10 -36.30
CA LYS A 377 38.10 34.41 -36.79
C LYS A 377 39.20 33.65 -36.04
N ALA A 378 39.09 33.54 -34.71
CA ALA A 378 40.04 32.78 -33.91
C ALA A 378 39.93 31.26 -34.16
N SER A 379 38.71 30.75 -34.38
CA SER A 379 38.43 29.34 -34.64
C SER A 379 38.92 28.89 -36.02
N ASP A 380 38.83 29.75 -37.05
CA ASP A 380 39.38 29.50 -38.39
C ASP A 380 40.91 29.31 -38.36
N GLN A 381 41.57 29.85 -37.33
CA GLN A 381 43.00 29.68 -37.05
C GLN A 381 43.29 28.50 -36.12
N GLY A 382 42.28 27.73 -35.71
CA GLY A 382 42.42 26.56 -34.86
C GLY A 382 42.48 26.87 -33.35
N ASN A 383 41.96 28.00 -32.87
CA ASN A 383 41.93 28.28 -31.43
C ASN A 383 40.85 27.43 -30.72
N SER A 384 41.28 26.49 -29.87
CA SER A 384 40.38 25.56 -29.16
C SER A 384 39.45 26.23 -28.14
N HIS A 385 39.88 27.34 -27.51
CA HIS A 385 39.05 28.08 -26.56
C HIS A 385 37.93 28.83 -27.28
N ALA A 386 38.23 29.44 -28.43
CA ALA A 386 37.23 30.08 -29.29
C ALA A 386 36.21 29.07 -29.84
N LEU A 387 36.67 27.88 -30.26
CA LEU A 387 35.79 26.77 -30.65
C LEU A 387 34.87 26.35 -29.49
N PHE A 388 35.40 26.22 -28.27
CA PHE A 388 34.58 25.91 -27.09
C PHE A 388 33.51 27.00 -26.83
N CYS A 389 33.90 28.28 -26.84
CA CYS A 389 32.97 29.39 -26.67
C CYS A 389 31.88 29.42 -27.73
N LEU A 390 32.22 29.23 -29.02
CA LEU A 390 31.24 29.09 -30.10
C LEU A 390 30.29 27.92 -29.86
N GLY A 391 30.82 26.79 -29.42
CA GLY A 391 30.02 25.61 -29.07
C GLY A 391 28.97 25.93 -28.01
N THR A 392 29.36 26.63 -26.96
CA THR A 392 28.47 27.08 -25.88
C THR A 392 27.43 28.09 -26.35
N MET A 393 27.83 29.06 -27.19
CA MET A 393 26.87 29.99 -27.78
C MET A 393 25.83 29.29 -28.66
N TYR A 394 26.24 28.31 -29.48
CA TYR A 394 25.29 27.52 -30.27
C TYR A 394 24.39 26.63 -29.41
N TYR A 395 24.91 26.12 -28.29
CA TYR A 395 24.15 25.31 -27.34
C TYR A 395 23.09 26.12 -26.58
N GLU A 396 23.40 27.36 -26.21
CA GLU A 396 22.53 28.26 -25.43
C GLU A 396 21.58 29.11 -26.30
N ASN A 397 21.73 29.08 -27.63
CA ASN A 397 20.83 29.77 -28.55
C ASN A 397 19.36 29.35 -28.33
N ASP A 398 18.42 30.24 -28.66
CA ASP A 398 16.98 29.94 -28.64
C ASP A 398 16.39 30.07 -30.07
N PRO A 399 16.07 28.94 -30.76
CA PRO A 399 16.28 27.56 -30.32
C PRO A 399 17.76 27.11 -30.44
N PRO A 400 18.20 26.11 -29.65
CA PRO A 400 19.57 25.60 -29.69
C PRO A 400 19.98 24.99 -31.04
N ASP A 401 21.22 25.24 -31.48
CA ASP A 401 21.83 24.56 -32.64
C ASP A 401 22.82 23.50 -32.17
N TYR A 402 22.29 22.35 -31.73
CA TYR A 402 23.10 21.23 -31.23
C TYR A 402 24.05 20.64 -32.28
N THR A 403 23.77 20.83 -33.58
CA THR A 403 24.64 20.30 -34.64
C THR A 403 25.94 21.08 -34.69
N LYS A 404 25.86 22.41 -34.75
CA LYS A 404 27.04 23.28 -34.72
C LYS A 404 27.74 23.25 -33.37
N ALA A 405 26.99 23.21 -32.27
CA ALA A 405 27.57 23.08 -30.94
C ALA A 405 28.46 21.83 -30.83
N LYS A 406 27.95 20.68 -31.28
CA LYS A 406 28.70 19.42 -31.33
C LYS A 406 29.94 19.52 -32.20
N GLU A 407 29.85 20.10 -33.40
CA GLU A 407 31.00 20.26 -34.30
C GLU A 407 32.12 21.09 -33.64
N CYS A 408 31.76 22.23 -33.06
CA CYS A 408 32.69 23.07 -32.32
C CYS A 408 33.31 22.33 -31.12
N TYR A 409 32.51 21.64 -30.32
CA TYR A 409 33.00 20.87 -29.18
C TYR A 409 33.93 19.73 -29.59
N LEU A 410 33.63 18.98 -30.65
CA LEU A 410 34.50 17.90 -31.12
C LEU A 410 35.82 18.43 -31.65
N LEU A 411 35.80 19.51 -32.44
CA LEU A 411 37.04 20.14 -32.94
C LEU A 411 37.92 20.66 -31.80
N ALA A 412 37.34 21.26 -30.76
CA ALA A 412 38.08 21.68 -29.57
C ALA A 412 38.54 20.49 -28.71
N ALA A 413 37.72 19.44 -28.62
CA ALA A 413 38.01 18.24 -27.84
C ALA A 413 39.16 17.42 -28.43
N ASP A 414 39.24 17.32 -29.77
CA ASP A 414 40.33 16.69 -30.51
C ASP A 414 41.68 17.41 -30.29
N GLN A 415 41.64 18.72 -30.02
CA GLN A 415 42.80 19.51 -29.65
C GLN A 415 43.19 19.41 -28.16
N GLY A 416 42.47 18.59 -27.38
CA GLY A 416 42.77 18.35 -25.98
C GLY A 416 42.03 19.26 -24.98
N HIS A 417 41.13 20.15 -25.42
CA HIS A 417 40.46 21.09 -24.51
C HIS A 417 39.53 20.35 -23.53
N ALA A 418 39.87 20.35 -22.24
CA ALA A 418 39.20 19.54 -21.23
C ALA A 418 37.69 19.80 -21.10
N ALA A 419 37.26 21.07 -21.08
CA ALA A 419 35.83 21.39 -21.00
C ALA A 419 35.07 20.92 -22.26
N ALA A 420 35.61 21.16 -23.45
CA ALA A 420 35.03 20.68 -24.71
C ALA A 420 34.92 19.15 -24.76
N GLN A 421 35.91 18.41 -24.25
CA GLN A 421 35.81 16.94 -24.12
C GLN A 421 34.67 16.53 -23.18
N ASN A 422 34.46 17.23 -22.07
CA ASN A 422 33.31 16.98 -21.20
C ASN A 422 31.98 17.25 -21.92
N TYR A 423 31.87 18.39 -22.62
CA TYR A 423 30.65 18.73 -23.35
C TYR A 423 30.40 17.78 -24.52
N ALA A 424 31.43 17.33 -25.24
CA ALA A 424 31.31 16.28 -26.24
C ALA A 424 30.73 14.99 -25.62
N GLY A 425 31.24 14.58 -24.45
CA GLY A 425 30.68 13.45 -23.69
C GLY A 425 29.21 13.67 -23.30
N TYR A 426 28.84 14.88 -22.93
CA TYR A 426 27.45 15.25 -22.60
C TYR A 426 26.52 15.18 -23.81
N MET A 427 26.96 15.64 -24.98
CA MET A 427 26.20 15.54 -26.22
C MET A 427 25.89 14.08 -26.58
N PHE A 428 26.89 13.19 -26.49
CA PHE A 428 26.70 11.74 -26.73
C PHE A 428 25.83 11.06 -25.68
N SER A 429 25.96 11.41 -24.40
CA SER A 429 25.17 10.81 -23.31
C SER A 429 23.68 11.12 -23.43
N ASN A 430 23.34 12.31 -23.93
CA ASN A 430 21.96 12.77 -24.06
C ASN A 430 21.39 12.67 -25.49
N GLY A 431 22.22 12.39 -26.49
CA GLY A 431 21.79 12.34 -27.89
C GLY A 431 21.48 13.72 -28.48
N LEU A 432 22.22 14.75 -28.07
CA LEU A 432 22.03 16.12 -28.54
C LEU A 432 22.86 16.35 -29.82
N GLY A 433 22.20 16.51 -30.96
CA GLY A 433 22.87 16.65 -32.27
C GLY A 433 23.63 15.40 -32.74
N VAL A 434 23.53 14.29 -32.00
CA VAL A 434 24.13 12.96 -32.26
C VAL A 434 23.20 11.86 -31.78
N SER A 435 23.37 10.63 -32.27
CA SER A 435 22.72 9.47 -31.65
C SER A 435 23.30 9.23 -30.25
N LYS A 436 22.42 8.91 -29.30
CA LYS A 436 22.81 8.58 -27.93
C LYS A 436 23.82 7.42 -27.91
N ASP A 437 25.01 7.65 -27.36
CA ASP A 437 26.10 6.68 -27.31
C ASP A 437 26.88 6.82 -26.00
N TYR A 438 26.63 5.89 -25.08
CA TYR A 438 27.28 5.91 -23.77
C TYR A 438 28.76 5.49 -23.80
N ILE A 439 29.19 4.73 -24.81
CA ILE A 439 30.60 4.33 -24.94
C ILE A 439 31.40 5.55 -25.39
N ALA A 440 30.95 6.22 -26.45
CA ALA A 440 31.57 7.46 -26.91
C ALA A 440 31.56 8.54 -25.81
N ALA A 441 30.44 8.67 -25.07
CA ALA A 441 30.35 9.60 -23.94
C ALA A 441 31.42 9.31 -22.88
N GLN A 442 31.58 8.03 -22.52
CA GLN A 442 32.55 7.60 -21.52
C GLN A 442 33.98 7.87 -21.95
N GLU A 443 34.34 7.63 -23.21
CA GLU A 443 35.68 7.91 -23.73
C GLU A 443 36.03 9.40 -23.60
N TRP A 444 35.10 10.27 -23.99
CA TRP A 444 35.29 11.72 -23.89
C TRP A 444 35.34 12.23 -22.46
N TYR A 445 34.44 11.76 -21.59
CA TYR A 445 34.50 12.07 -20.16
C TYR A 445 35.80 11.58 -19.53
N LEU A 446 36.30 10.40 -19.88
CA LEU A 446 37.55 9.87 -19.34
C LEU A 446 38.76 10.70 -19.77
N LYS A 447 38.83 11.11 -21.04
CA LYS A 447 39.89 12.02 -21.54
C LYS A 447 39.89 13.33 -20.74
N SER A 448 38.73 13.93 -20.52
CA SER A 448 38.59 15.17 -19.74
C SER A 448 38.90 14.97 -18.25
N ALA A 449 38.40 13.89 -17.65
CA ALA A 449 38.58 13.57 -16.24
C ALA A 449 40.04 13.27 -15.87
N ASN A 450 40.79 12.64 -16.79
CA ASN A 450 42.23 12.38 -16.64
C ASN A 450 43.08 13.67 -16.69
N GLN A 451 42.54 14.76 -17.25
CA GLN A 451 43.15 16.10 -17.18
C GLN A 451 42.82 16.83 -15.88
N GLY A 452 42.04 16.21 -14.97
CA GLY A 452 41.66 16.82 -13.70
C GLY A 452 40.34 17.57 -13.71
N TYR A 453 39.61 17.64 -14.83
CA TYR A 453 38.40 18.47 -14.92
C TYR A 453 37.24 17.92 -14.06
N ALA A 454 36.92 18.61 -12.96
CA ALA A 454 35.97 18.14 -11.95
C ALA A 454 34.57 17.77 -12.50
N PRO A 455 33.94 18.53 -13.43
CA PRO A 455 32.65 18.12 -14.01
C PRO A 455 32.73 16.78 -14.76
N ALA A 456 33.83 16.51 -15.45
CA ALA A 456 34.04 15.23 -16.15
C ALA A 456 34.31 14.08 -15.18
N GLN A 457 35.06 14.31 -14.10
CA GLN A 457 35.24 13.33 -13.03
C GLN A 457 33.89 12.96 -12.39
N LYS A 458 33.06 13.95 -12.07
CA LYS A 458 31.68 13.71 -11.61
C LYS A 458 30.87 12.92 -12.63
N ASN A 459 30.95 13.27 -13.92
CA ASN A 459 30.23 12.54 -14.97
C ASN A 459 30.73 11.10 -15.10
N MET A 460 32.04 10.83 -14.97
CA MET A 460 32.57 9.48 -14.88
C MET A 460 32.04 8.71 -13.66
N GLY A 461 31.90 9.39 -12.52
CA GLY A 461 31.23 8.82 -11.35
C GLY A 461 29.78 8.39 -11.66
N ASN A 462 29.02 9.23 -12.36
CA ASN A 462 27.66 8.89 -12.80
C ASN A 462 27.66 7.68 -13.74
N MET A 463 28.57 7.60 -14.71
CA MET A 463 28.66 6.46 -15.65
C MET A 463 28.86 5.13 -14.90
N TYR A 464 29.76 5.10 -13.91
CA TYR A 464 29.97 3.90 -13.08
C TYR A 464 28.81 3.60 -12.12
N ARG A 465 28.12 4.62 -11.61
CA ARG A 465 26.96 4.43 -10.72
C ARG A 465 25.77 3.83 -11.46
N GLU A 466 25.51 4.31 -12.68
CA GLU A 466 24.36 3.88 -13.49
C GLU A 466 24.67 2.68 -14.39
N GLY A 467 25.94 2.29 -14.53
CA GLY A 467 26.35 1.25 -15.47
C GLY A 467 26.18 1.65 -16.94
N GLN A 468 26.29 2.94 -17.24
CA GLN A 468 26.14 3.50 -18.58
C GLN A 468 27.49 3.53 -19.29
N GLY A 469 27.64 2.76 -20.37
CA GLY A 469 28.90 2.65 -21.12
C GLY A 469 30.03 1.88 -20.41
N VAL A 470 29.85 1.56 -19.12
CA VAL A 470 30.75 0.74 -18.30
C VAL A 470 29.94 -0.18 -17.40
N PRO A 471 30.47 -1.33 -16.95
CA PRO A 471 29.80 -2.14 -15.94
C PRO A 471 29.58 -1.33 -14.65
N GLN A 472 28.39 -1.45 -14.05
CA GLN A 472 28.04 -0.76 -12.81
C GLN A 472 29.01 -1.14 -11.68
N GLN A 473 29.67 -0.13 -11.10
CA GLN A 473 30.66 -0.30 -10.03
C GLN A 473 30.64 0.90 -9.09
N TYR A 474 29.91 0.77 -7.98
CA TYR A 474 29.78 1.85 -7.00
C TYR A 474 31.12 2.28 -6.38
N SER A 475 32.04 1.36 -6.12
CA SER A 475 33.38 1.70 -5.60
C SER A 475 34.14 2.66 -6.52
N ARG A 476 34.13 2.41 -7.84
CA ARG A 476 34.73 3.32 -8.83
C ARG A 476 33.96 4.63 -8.97
N ALA A 477 32.64 4.60 -8.82
CA ALA A 477 31.85 5.84 -8.80
C ALA A 477 32.29 6.74 -7.64
N MET A 478 32.46 6.16 -6.45
CA MET A 478 32.94 6.84 -5.25
C MET A 478 34.33 7.47 -5.47
N GLU A 479 35.28 6.72 -6.04
CA GLU A 479 36.63 7.23 -6.34
C GLU A 479 36.60 8.47 -7.24
N TRP A 480 35.78 8.46 -8.30
CA TRP A 480 35.66 9.60 -9.21
C TRP A 480 34.92 10.78 -8.59
N TYR A 481 33.86 10.52 -7.79
CA TYR A 481 33.19 11.59 -7.06
C TYR A 481 34.12 12.25 -6.05
N MET A 482 34.94 11.48 -5.32
CA MET A 482 35.91 12.03 -4.36
C MET A 482 36.89 13.00 -5.06
N LYS A 483 37.45 12.61 -6.21
CA LYS A 483 38.34 13.51 -6.99
C LYS A 483 37.67 14.82 -7.41
N ALA A 484 36.39 14.78 -7.75
CA ALA A 484 35.62 15.98 -8.08
C ALA A 484 35.26 16.79 -6.83
N ALA A 485 34.93 16.11 -5.73
CA ALA A 485 34.57 16.71 -4.45
C ALA A 485 35.76 17.42 -3.77
N ASP A 486 36.97 16.88 -3.90
CA ASP A 486 38.23 17.48 -3.44
C ASP A 486 38.51 18.83 -4.14
N GLN A 487 37.91 19.05 -5.31
CA GLN A 487 37.96 20.30 -6.08
C GLN A 487 36.74 21.20 -5.82
N GLY A 488 35.89 20.86 -4.84
CA GLY A 488 34.70 21.64 -4.48
C GLY A 488 33.48 21.40 -5.38
N ASN A 489 33.40 20.30 -6.14
CA ASN A 489 32.22 20.03 -6.96
C ASN A 489 31.00 19.62 -6.09
N ALA A 490 30.09 20.58 -5.86
CA ALA A 490 28.89 20.39 -5.05
C ALA A 490 28.04 19.17 -5.47
N THR A 491 27.87 18.91 -6.77
CA THR A 491 27.08 17.75 -7.24
C THR A 491 27.75 16.43 -6.88
N ALA A 492 29.09 16.34 -6.96
CA ALA A 492 29.82 15.16 -6.54
C ALA A 492 29.73 14.95 -5.02
N GLN A 493 29.83 16.02 -4.23
CA GLN A 493 29.66 15.99 -2.77
C GLN A 493 28.27 15.47 -2.37
N HIS A 494 27.21 15.99 -3.01
CA HIS A 494 25.85 15.47 -2.86
C HIS A 494 25.74 13.98 -3.23
N ASN A 495 26.33 13.57 -4.36
CA ASN A 495 26.30 12.18 -4.79
C ASN A 495 27.02 11.25 -3.79
N ILE A 496 28.10 11.71 -3.16
CA ILE A 496 28.79 10.98 -2.09
C ILE A 496 27.87 10.84 -0.86
N GLY A 497 27.22 11.91 -0.43
CA GLY A 497 26.23 11.87 0.65
C GLY A 497 25.13 10.84 0.38
N SER A 498 24.62 10.82 -0.87
CA SER A 498 23.61 9.84 -1.30
C SER A 498 24.12 8.40 -1.30
N MET A 499 25.40 8.17 -1.61
CA MET A 499 25.99 6.83 -1.54
C MET A 499 26.11 6.33 -0.09
N TYR A 500 26.47 7.21 0.86
CA TYR A 500 26.46 6.88 2.30
C TYR A 500 25.04 6.64 2.83
N LEU A 501 24.07 7.46 2.40
CA LEU A 501 22.67 7.35 2.81
C LEU A 501 22.05 6.00 2.43
N ASN A 502 22.42 5.45 1.27
CA ASN A 502 21.80 4.25 0.69
C ASN A 502 22.71 3.01 0.76
N GLY A 503 23.92 3.12 1.34
CA GLY A 503 24.88 2.01 1.41
C GLY A 503 25.36 1.51 0.03
N LEU A 504 25.55 2.39 -0.95
CA LEU A 504 25.89 2.01 -2.32
C LEU A 504 27.40 1.82 -2.50
N GLY A 505 27.87 0.57 -2.46
CA GLY A 505 29.29 0.22 -2.60
C GLY A 505 30.15 0.50 -1.36
N ILE A 506 29.51 1.02 -0.30
CA ILE A 506 30.05 1.33 1.02
C ILE A 506 28.95 1.05 2.05
N PRO A 507 29.26 0.73 3.32
CA PRO A 507 28.22 0.58 4.36
C PRO A 507 27.41 1.86 4.54
N GLU A 508 26.13 1.70 4.88
CA GLU A 508 25.25 2.80 5.24
C GLU A 508 25.81 3.56 6.46
N ASP A 509 25.91 4.89 6.35
CA ASP A 509 26.47 5.76 7.39
C ASP A 509 25.76 7.12 7.33
N PHE A 510 24.72 7.28 8.15
CA PHE A 510 23.89 8.49 8.13
C PHE A 510 24.61 9.73 8.63
N GLU A 511 25.57 9.59 9.55
CA GLU A 511 26.36 10.71 10.07
C GLU A 511 27.25 11.27 8.95
N LYS A 512 27.96 10.41 8.20
CA LYS A 512 28.73 10.87 7.04
C LYS A 512 27.87 11.40 5.91
N ALA A 513 26.70 10.79 5.66
CA ALA A 513 25.75 11.33 4.69
C ALA A 513 25.36 12.78 5.07
N GLN A 514 25.05 13.01 6.34
CA GLN A 514 24.75 14.33 6.88
C GLN A 514 25.91 15.32 6.69
N GLU A 515 27.14 14.94 7.02
CA GLU A 515 28.31 15.81 6.86
C GLU A 515 28.48 16.29 5.41
N TRP A 516 28.38 15.37 4.44
CA TRP A 516 28.49 15.70 3.02
C TRP A 516 27.32 16.53 2.52
N PHE A 517 26.08 16.18 2.91
CA PHE A 517 24.91 16.97 2.54
C PHE A 517 24.94 18.36 3.16
N LEU A 518 25.33 18.52 4.42
CA LEU A 518 25.43 19.81 5.09
C LEU A 518 26.47 20.70 4.42
N THR A 519 27.67 20.17 4.17
CA THR A 519 28.75 20.86 3.45
C THR A 519 28.26 21.38 2.08
N THR A 520 27.47 20.57 1.38
CA THR A 520 26.92 20.93 0.06
C THR A 520 25.73 21.89 0.17
N ALA A 521 24.90 21.75 1.20
CA ALA A 521 23.72 22.58 1.46
C ALA A 521 24.11 24.01 1.86
N GLU A 522 25.20 24.18 2.60
CA GLU A 522 25.80 25.47 2.97
C GLU A 522 26.36 26.22 1.75
N GLN A 523 26.75 25.50 0.69
CA GLN A 523 27.11 26.09 -0.62
C GLN A 523 25.88 26.50 -1.44
N GLY A 524 24.67 26.35 -0.91
CA GLY A 524 23.42 26.75 -1.56
C GLY A 524 22.75 25.67 -2.42
N ASN A 525 23.24 24.43 -2.46
CA ASN A 525 22.65 23.39 -3.30
C ASN A 525 21.25 22.95 -2.80
N ALA A 526 20.20 23.22 -3.58
CA ALA A 526 18.81 22.96 -3.18
C ALA A 526 18.51 21.47 -2.89
N LYS A 527 19.09 20.53 -3.64
CA LYS A 527 18.91 19.08 -3.41
C LYS A 527 19.53 18.63 -2.10
N ALA A 528 20.76 19.08 -1.82
CA ALA A 528 21.42 18.80 -0.56
C ALA A 528 20.66 19.45 0.63
N GLN A 529 20.13 20.66 0.46
CA GLN A 529 19.27 21.30 1.47
C GLN A 529 18.01 20.46 1.76
N ASN A 530 17.36 19.92 0.73
CA ASN A 530 16.26 18.98 0.90
C ASN A 530 16.70 17.72 1.67
N ASP A 531 17.85 17.14 1.33
CA ASP A 531 18.33 15.91 1.97
C ASP A 531 18.71 16.15 3.43
N VAL A 532 19.31 17.29 3.78
CA VAL A 532 19.52 17.69 5.18
C VAL A 532 18.18 17.82 5.92
N GLY A 533 17.19 18.46 5.31
CA GLY A 533 15.84 18.55 5.87
C GLY A 533 15.22 17.17 6.11
N PHE A 534 15.43 16.23 5.18
CA PHE A 534 14.96 14.85 5.29
C PHE A 534 15.65 14.09 6.44
N LEU A 535 16.95 14.29 6.66
CA LEU A 535 17.66 13.66 7.78
C LEU A 535 17.12 14.12 9.14
N TYR A 536 16.88 15.44 9.30
CA TYR A 536 16.25 15.99 10.51
C TYR A 536 14.81 15.52 10.70
N LEU A 537 14.03 15.43 9.62
CA LEU A 537 12.63 14.98 9.67
C LEU A 537 12.47 13.55 10.21
N ASN A 538 13.45 12.68 9.97
CA ASN A 538 13.37 11.26 10.32
C ASN A 538 14.37 10.85 11.42
N GLY A 539 15.13 11.79 11.98
CA GLY A 539 16.15 11.52 12.99
C GLY A 539 17.27 10.56 12.52
N LYS A 540 17.67 10.64 11.24
CA LYS A 540 18.70 9.76 10.66
C LYS A 540 20.06 10.44 10.69
N GLY A 541 21.01 9.92 11.48
CA GLY A 541 22.34 10.54 11.67
C GLY A 541 22.33 11.81 12.54
N VAL A 542 21.14 12.34 12.84
CA VAL A 542 20.90 13.49 13.72
C VAL A 542 19.66 13.21 14.58
N PRO A 543 19.51 13.84 15.77
CA PRO A 543 18.25 13.82 16.48
C PRO A 543 17.11 14.37 15.61
N GLU A 544 15.92 13.77 15.74
CA GLU A 544 14.72 14.26 15.07
C GLU A 544 14.43 15.72 15.49
N ASP A 545 14.29 16.61 14.51
CA ASP A 545 14.09 18.04 14.73
C ASP A 545 13.25 18.62 13.58
N TYR A 546 11.94 18.71 13.79
CA TYR A 546 11.02 19.18 12.76
C TYR A 546 11.21 20.67 12.41
N ASP A 547 11.64 21.50 13.37
CA ASP A 547 11.84 22.92 13.10
C ASP A 547 13.02 23.13 12.15
N LYS A 548 14.13 22.41 12.37
CA LYS A 548 15.27 22.42 11.43
C LYS A 548 14.94 21.78 10.09
N ALA A 549 14.15 20.71 10.08
CA ALA A 549 13.68 20.10 8.84
C ALA A 549 12.92 21.13 7.99
N MET A 550 11.97 21.84 8.60
CA MET A 550 11.20 22.91 7.95
C MET A 550 12.10 24.04 7.45
N GLU A 551 13.08 24.49 8.25
CA GLU A 551 14.03 25.54 7.84
C GLU A 551 14.79 25.16 6.56
N TRP A 552 15.35 23.95 6.50
CA TRP A 552 16.11 23.48 5.35
C TRP A 552 15.22 23.22 4.13
N PHE A 553 14.03 22.65 4.31
CA PHE A 553 13.10 22.49 3.20
C PHE A 553 12.65 23.84 2.64
N LEU A 554 12.43 24.86 3.47
CA LEU A 554 12.08 26.21 2.99
C LEU A 554 13.21 26.83 2.16
N LYS A 555 14.47 26.68 2.56
CA LYS A 555 15.63 27.13 1.76
C LYS A 555 15.67 26.45 0.39
N ALA A 556 15.46 25.13 0.34
CA ALA A 556 15.40 24.37 -0.91
C ALA A 556 14.18 24.77 -1.77
N ALA A 557 13.01 24.93 -1.16
CA ALA A 557 11.77 25.28 -1.83
C ALA A 557 11.78 26.69 -2.42
N GLN A 558 12.46 27.66 -1.77
CA GLN A 558 12.69 29.02 -2.31
C GLN A 558 13.50 29.02 -3.61
N GLN A 559 14.34 28.00 -3.81
CA GLN A 559 15.09 27.76 -5.05
C GLN A 559 14.30 26.93 -6.07
N GLY A 560 13.04 26.57 -5.77
CA GLY A 560 12.19 25.79 -6.65
C GLY A 560 12.35 24.28 -6.55
N GLU A 561 12.99 23.72 -5.52
CA GLU A 561 13.11 22.26 -5.38
C GLU A 561 11.75 21.61 -5.07
N ALA A 562 11.16 20.92 -6.05
CA ALA A 562 9.82 20.32 -5.95
C ALA A 562 9.72 19.27 -4.82
N THR A 563 10.77 18.47 -4.61
CA THR A 563 10.82 17.46 -3.53
C THR A 563 10.67 18.11 -2.15
N ALA A 564 11.34 19.25 -1.94
CA ALA A 564 11.27 20.00 -0.69
C ALA A 564 9.87 20.59 -0.48
N GLN A 565 9.26 21.13 -1.53
CA GLN A 565 7.88 21.61 -1.50
C GLN A 565 6.89 20.48 -1.14
N CYS A 566 7.06 19.28 -1.69
CA CYS A 566 6.29 18.11 -1.30
C CYS A 566 6.51 17.74 0.17
N ASN A 567 7.75 17.78 0.67
CA ASN A 567 8.05 17.49 2.07
C ASN A 567 7.42 18.51 3.03
N ILE A 568 7.42 19.80 2.68
CA ILE A 568 6.71 20.84 3.45
C ILE A 568 5.21 20.56 3.48
N GLY A 569 4.62 20.21 2.34
CA GLY A 569 3.20 19.83 2.26
C GLY A 569 2.87 18.66 3.20
N ARG A 570 3.77 17.67 3.27
CA ARG A 570 3.65 16.52 4.20
C ARG A 570 3.72 16.98 5.66
N MET A 571 4.65 17.86 6.00
CA MET A 571 4.77 18.38 7.37
C MET A 571 3.49 19.10 7.82
N TYR A 572 2.88 19.90 6.95
CA TYR A 572 1.58 20.52 7.23
C TYR A 572 0.42 19.51 7.33
N GLN A 573 0.41 18.48 6.49
CA GLN A 573 -0.62 17.43 6.51
C GLN A 573 -0.64 16.65 7.84
N TYR A 574 0.54 16.37 8.39
CA TYR A 574 0.68 15.60 9.63
C TYR A 574 0.84 16.47 10.88
N GLY A 575 1.09 17.77 10.74
CA GLY A 575 1.37 18.66 11.86
C GLY A 575 2.73 18.42 12.50
N GLN A 576 3.75 18.11 11.69
CA GLN A 576 5.13 17.86 12.14
C GLN A 576 5.89 19.19 12.21
N GLY A 577 6.19 19.69 13.42
CA GLY A 577 6.83 21.01 13.63
C GLY A 577 5.90 22.22 13.36
N VAL A 578 4.68 21.98 12.90
CA VAL A 578 3.68 23.02 12.61
C VAL A 578 2.29 22.56 13.05
N THR A 579 1.37 23.49 13.24
CA THR A 579 -0.05 23.11 13.44
C THR A 579 -0.56 22.46 12.15
N ARG A 580 -1.25 21.32 12.28
CA ARG A 580 -1.80 20.60 11.13
C ARG A 580 -2.74 21.51 10.33
N ASP A 581 -2.41 21.69 9.05
CA ASP A 581 -3.13 22.58 8.15
C ASP A 581 -3.21 21.94 6.74
N TYR A 582 -4.39 21.42 6.42
CA TYR A 582 -4.60 20.79 5.11
C TYR A 582 -4.63 21.80 3.97
N GLN A 583 -4.94 23.08 4.22
CA GLN A 583 -4.95 24.08 3.17
C GLN A 583 -3.52 24.40 2.74
N GLN A 584 -2.63 24.64 3.70
CA GLN A 584 -1.19 24.81 3.42
C GLN A 584 -0.58 23.56 2.78
N ALA A 585 -0.96 22.36 3.22
CA ALA A 585 -0.52 21.12 2.59
C ALA A 585 -0.90 21.08 1.10
N MET A 586 -2.16 21.41 0.76
CA MET A 586 -2.65 21.43 -0.62
C MET A 586 -1.89 22.45 -1.48
N GLU A 587 -1.62 23.64 -0.95
CA GLU A 587 -0.88 24.69 -1.67
C GLU A 587 0.55 24.25 -2.01
N TRP A 588 1.27 23.67 -1.04
CA TRP A 588 2.63 23.19 -1.26
C TRP A 588 2.70 21.96 -2.18
N PHE A 589 1.79 21.00 -2.02
CA PHE A 589 1.71 19.88 -2.95
C PHE A 589 1.36 20.35 -4.36
N SER A 590 0.49 21.36 -4.52
CA SER A 590 0.14 21.88 -5.86
C SER A 590 1.36 22.48 -6.56
N LYS A 591 2.18 23.27 -5.86
CA LYS A 591 3.43 23.82 -6.41
C LYS A 591 4.42 22.75 -6.86
N ALA A 592 4.55 21.66 -6.09
CA ALA A 592 5.41 20.53 -6.46
C ALA A 592 4.81 19.73 -7.63
N ALA A 593 3.50 19.48 -7.62
CA ALA A 593 2.80 18.73 -8.65
C ALA A 593 2.76 19.46 -10.02
N GLU A 594 2.70 20.79 -10.03
CA GLU A 594 2.82 21.64 -11.23
C GLU A 594 4.19 21.49 -11.90
N GLN A 595 5.22 21.17 -11.12
CA GLN A 595 6.58 20.87 -11.61
C GLN A 595 6.76 19.38 -11.97
N GLY A 596 5.71 18.57 -11.83
CA GLY A 596 5.71 17.16 -12.19
C GLY A 596 6.03 16.19 -11.05
N ASP A 597 6.19 16.63 -9.80
CA ASP A 597 6.50 15.73 -8.68
C ASP A 597 5.39 14.68 -8.45
N ASP A 598 5.74 13.41 -8.66
CA ASP A 598 4.82 12.27 -8.63
C ASP A 598 4.27 12.00 -7.20
N ARG A 599 5.10 12.20 -6.17
CA ARG A 599 4.70 12.05 -4.76
C ARG A 599 3.69 13.12 -4.36
N ALA A 600 3.90 14.36 -4.77
CA ALA A 600 2.95 15.45 -4.55
C ALA A 600 1.63 15.19 -5.27
N GLN A 601 1.66 14.73 -6.53
CA GLN A 601 0.46 14.32 -7.27
C GLN A 601 -0.30 13.22 -6.52
N ASN A 602 0.38 12.19 -6.02
CA ASN A 602 -0.23 11.15 -5.19
C ASN A 602 -0.83 11.71 -3.88
N ASN A 603 -0.12 12.62 -3.21
CA ASN A 603 -0.62 13.24 -1.98
C ASN A 603 -1.88 14.10 -2.23
N ILE A 604 -1.94 14.83 -3.35
CA ILE A 604 -3.15 15.54 -3.78
C ILE A 604 -4.29 14.54 -4.02
N GLY A 605 -4.02 13.42 -4.69
CA GLY A 605 -5.01 12.36 -4.87
C GLY A 605 -5.60 11.87 -3.55
N ARG A 606 -4.75 11.64 -2.55
CA ARG A 606 -5.18 11.27 -1.19
C ARG A 606 -6.00 12.34 -0.49
N MET A 607 -5.65 13.62 -0.67
CA MET A 607 -6.40 14.73 -0.10
C MET A 607 -7.83 14.82 -0.67
N TYR A 608 -7.99 14.62 -1.97
CA TYR A 608 -9.31 14.52 -2.61
C TYR A 608 -10.09 13.29 -2.11
N GLN A 609 -9.45 12.12 -2.01
CA GLN A 609 -10.11 10.89 -1.57
C GLN A 609 -10.60 10.98 -0.11
N HIS A 610 -9.96 11.76 0.75
CA HIS A 610 -10.31 11.85 2.17
C HIS A 610 -11.06 13.14 2.52
N GLY A 611 -11.32 14.01 1.55
CA GLY A 611 -11.95 15.31 1.78
C GLY A 611 -11.12 16.24 2.69
N GLN A 612 -9.79 16.22 2.54
CA GLN A 612 -8.87 17.06 3.32
C GLN A 612 -8.64 18.38 2.57
N SER A 613 -8.98 19.52 3.18
CA SER A 613 -9.02 20.87 2.55
C SER A 613 -10.14 21.07 1.51
N VAL A 614 -10.44 20.05 0.72
CA VAL A 614 -11.49 20.03 -0.31
C VAL A 614 -12.56 19.00 0.03
N PRO A 615 -13.79 19.09 -0.48
CA PRO A 615 -14.78 18.01 -0.35
C PRO A 615 -14.26 16.70 -0.94
N ASN A 616 -14.72 15.57 -0.39
CA ASN A 616 -14.40 14.24 -0.92
C ASN A 616 -14.78 14.15 -2.41
N ASP A 617 -13.80 13.81 -3.26
CA ASP A 617 -13.97 13.65 -4.69
C ASP A 617 -13.06 12.51 -5.19
N ASN A 618 -13.60 11.29 -5.15
CA ASN A 618 -12.87 10.09 -5.58
C ASN A 618 -12.55 10.11 -7.09
N GLN A 619 -13.31 10.84 -7.92
CA GLN A 619 -13.02 10.91 -9.35
C GLN A 619 -11.76 11.75 -9.59
N LYS A 620 -11.63 12.90 -8.93
CA LYS A 620 -10.39 13.69 -8.97
C LYS A 620 -9.22 12.97 -8.31
N ALA A 621 -9.45 12.23 -7.23
CA ALA A 621 -8.41 11.41 -6.61
C ALA A 621 -7.80 10.44 -7.63
N MET A 622 -8.66 9.73 -8.37
CA MET A 622 -8.26 8.80 -9.44
C MET A 622 -7.45 9.49 -10.53
N GLU A 623 -7.85 10.69 -10.99
CA GLU A 623 -7.11 11.46 -12.00
C GLU A 623 -5.69 11.81 -11.53
N TRP A 624 -5.52 12.24 -10.28
CA TRP A 624 -4.22 12.57 -9.73
C TRP A 624 -3.35 11.34 -9.47
N TYR A 625 -3.93 10.24 -8.98
CA TYR A 625 -3.21 8.98 -8.84
C TYR A 625 -2.76 8.45 -10.21
N LEU A 626 -3.58 8.56 -11.26
CA LEU A 626 -3.19 8.16 -12.62
C LEU A 626 -1.99 8.97 -13.12
N LYS A 627 -1.97 10.30 -12.93
CA LYS A 627 -0.80 11.14 -13.27
C LYS A 627 0.48 10.66 -12.59
N ALA A 628 0.42 10.36 -11.29
CA ALA A 628 1.57 9.84 -10.56
C ALA A 628 1.96 8.42 -11.00
N ALA A 629 0.98 7.56 -11.28
CA ALA A 629 1.18 6.18 -11.73
C ALA A 629 1.76 6.08 -13.15
N ASP A 630 1.41 7.02 -14.05
CA ASP A 630 1.96 7.14 -15.41
C ASP A 630 3.45 7.50 -15.38
N GLN A 631 3.91 8.16 -14.32
CA GLN A 631 5.32 8.40 -14.02
C GLN A 631 6.02 7.18 -13.37
N GLY A 632 5.26 6.12 -13.08
CA GLY A 632 5.78 4.88 -12.50
C GLY A 632 5.70 4.80 -10.97
N LEU A 633 5.04 5.72 -10.28
CA LEU A 633 5.00 5.70 -8.81
C LEU A 633 4.19 4.50 -8.27
N ALA A 634 4.87 3.52 -7.68
CA ALA A 634 4.26 2.28 -7.18
C ALA A 634 3.16 2.51 -6.12
N ILE A 635 3.32 3.50 -5.23
CA ILE A 635 2.29 3.84 -4.22
C ILE A 635 0.99 4.32 -4.88
N ALA A 636 1.10 5.14 -5.94
CA ALA A 636 -0.06 5.60 -6.68
C ALA A 636 -0.76 4.44 -7.42
N GLN A 637 0.02 3.52 -7.98
CA GLN A 637 -0.51 2.29 -8.58
C GLN A 637 -1.25 1.41 -7.56
N ASN A 638 -0.73 1.27 -6.33
CA ASN A 638 -1.44 0.60 -5.25
C ASN A 638 -2.75 1.33 -4.89
N ASN A 639 -2.73 2.65 -4.79
CA ASN A 639 -3.93 3.44 -4.49
C ASN A 639 -5.00 3.26 -5.57
N ILE A 640 -4.62 3.26 -6.86
CA ILE A 640 -5.54 2.94 -7.98
C ILE A 640 -6.11 1.53 -7.84
N GLY A 641 -5.28 0.55 -7.49
CA GLY A 641 -5.72 -0.82 -7.22
C GLY A 641 -6.79 -0.86 -6.12
N ALA A 642 -6.59 -0.13 -5.03
CA ALA A 642 -7.56 -0.01 -3.93
C ALA A 642 -8.86 0.67 -4.37
N MET A 643 -8.79 1.71 -5.21
CA MET A 643 -9.97 2.38 -5.75
C MET A 643 -10.83 1.45 -6.60
N TYR A 644 -10.23 0.62 -7.46
CA TYR A 644 -10.95 -0.41 -8.21
C TYR A 644 -11.51 -1.51 -7.30
N TYR A 645 -10.79 -1.93 -6.27
CA TYR A 645 -11.24 -2.97 -5.34
C TYR A 645 -12.46 -2.53 -4.51
N ASN A 646 -12.49 -1.27 -4.08
CA ASN A 646 -13.59 -0.71 -3.29
C ASN A 646 -14.74 -0.14 -4.15
N GLY A 647 -14.50 0.13 -5.43
CA GLY A 647 -15.45 0.84 -6.28
C GLY A 647 -15.55 2.34 -5.95
N GLU A 648 -14.43 2.95 -5.56
CA GLU A 648 -14.34 4.37 -5.22
C GLU A 648 -14.02 5.20 -6.45
N GLY A 649 -14.94 6.07 -6.89
CA GLY A 649 -14.75 6.92 -8.09
C GLY A 649 -14.80 6.16 -9.43
N VAL A 650 -14.78 4.82 -9.40
CA VAL A 650 -14.91 3.90 -10.52
C VAL A 650 -15.79 2.72 -10.12
N ALA A 651 -16.35 1.98 -11.08
CA ALA A 651 -17.07 0.74 -10.77
C ALA A 651 -16.10 -0.29 -10.17
N LYS A 652 -16.56 -1.02 -9.15
CA LYS A 652 -15.77 -2.09 -8.53
C LYS A 652 -15.34 -3.12 -9.58
N ASP A 653 -14.04 -3.39 -9.64
CA ASP A 653 -13.42 -4.30 -10.61
C ASP A 653 -12.19 -4.99 -9.99
N ASP A 654 -12.40 -6.18 -9.44
CA ASP A 654 -11.35 -6.94 -8.73
C ASP A 654 -10.23 -7.41 -9.69
N GLN A 655 -10.51 -7.53 -10.99
CA GLN A 655 -9.51 -7.92 -11.99
C GLN A 655 -8.57 -6.75 -12.28
N LYS A 656 -9.10 -5.54 -12.50
CA LYS A 656 -8.27 -4.33 -12.65
C LYS A 656 -7.52 -3.99 -11.37
N ALA A 657 -8.13 -4.20 -10.20
CA ALA A 657 -7.43 -4.04 -8.93
C ALA A 657 -6.18 -4.93 -8.87
N MET A 658 -6.32 -6.22 -9.22
CA MET A 658 -5.21 -7.16 -9.30
C MET A 658 -4.11 -6.70 -10.28
N GLU A 659 -4.47 -6.19 -11.47
CA GLU A 659 -3.50 -5.70 -12.44
C GLU A 659 -2.67 -4.51 -11.91
N TRP A 660 -3.32 -3.55 -11.27
CA TRP A 660 -2.64 -2.39 -10.67
C TRP A 660 -1.81 -2.75 -9.45
N PHE A 661 -2.33 -3.61 -8.57
CA PHE A 661 -1.55 -4.11 -7.46
C PHE A 661 -0.32 -4.90 -7.95
N LEU A 662 -0.44 -5.73 -8.99
CA LEU A 662 0.72 -6.46 -9.55
C LEU A 662 1.81 -5.51 -10.03
N LYS A 663 1.46 -4.45 -10.77
CA LYS A 663 2.42 -3.42 -11.21
C LYS A 663 3.17 -2.80 -10.02
N ALA A 664 2.47 -2.46 -8.96
CA ALA A 664 3.06 -1.89 -7.75
C ALA A 664 3.92 -2.92 -6.97
N ALA A 665 3.41 -4.14 -6.81
CA ALA A 665 4.04 -5.21 -6.04
C ALA A 665 5.33 -5.74 -6.69
N GLU A 666 5.39 -5.77 -8.03
CA GLU A 666 6.59 -6.11 -8.80
C GLU A 666 7.71 -5.09 -8.62
N GLN A 667 7.37 -3.84 -8.32
CA GLN A 667 8.31 -2.78 -7.94
C GLN A 667 8.68 -2.80 -6.45
N GLY A 668 8.16 -3.77 -5.68
CA GLY A 668 8.46 -3.95 -4.27
C GLY A 668 7.49 -3.28 -3.31
N GLU A 669 6.43 -2.62 -3.78
CA GLU A 669 5.49 -1.90 -2.90
C GLU A 669 4.76 -2.87 -1.96
N VAL A 670 4.93 -2.64 -0.66
CA VAL A 670 4.62 -3.62 0.38
C VAL A 670 3.11 -3.78 0.60
N HIS A 671 2.33 -2.71 0.50
CA HIS A 671 0.88 -2.77 0.68
C HIS A 671 0.20 -3.49 -0.49
N ALA A 672 0.69 -3.31 -1.72
CA ALA A 672 0.24 -4.01 -2.91
C ALA A 672 0.55 -5.50 -2.82
N GLN A 673 1.75 -5.88 -2.34
CA GLN A 673 2.07 -7.29 -2.08
C GLN A 673 1.09 -7.93 -1.07
N ASN A 674 0.76 -7.22 0.02
CA ASN A 674 -0.26 -7.67 0.96
C ASN A 674 -1.66 -7.75 0.32
N ASN A 675 -2.06 -6.74 -0.46
CA ASN A 675 -3.36 -6.69 -1.12
C ASN A 675 -3.53 -7.83 -2.13
N ILE A 676 -2.50 -8.17 -2.90
CA ILE A 676 -2.50 -9.36 -3.77
C ILE A 676 -2.62 -10.64 -2.95
N GLY A 677 -1.87 -10.73 -1.84
CA GLY A 677 -1.98 -11.85 -0.91
C GLY A 677 -3.42 -12.08 -0.47
N SER A 678 -4.12 -10.99 -0.08
CA SER A 678 -5.51 -10.99 0.34
C SER A 678 -6.47 -11.38 -0.79
N LEU A 679 -6.30 -10.81 -1.99
CA LEU A 679 -7.10 -11.17 -3.16
C LEU A 679 -7.00 -12.66 -3.51
N CYS A 680 -5.78 -13.23 -3.46
CA CYS A 680 -5.53 -14.64 -3.72
C CYS A 680 -6.12 -15.55 -2.62
N TYR A 681 -6.02 -15.13 -1.36
CA TYR A 681 -6.53 -15.86 -0.20
C TYR A 681 -8.06 -15.94 -0.20
N ASN A 682 -8.73 -14.82 -0.51
CA ASN A 682 -10.20 -14.72 -0.50
C ASN A 682 -10.84 -15.26 -1.78
N GLY A 683 -10.11 -15.32 -2.89
CA GLY A 683 -10.60 -15.81 -4.17
C GLY A 683 -11.53 -14.82 -4.88
N GLN A 684 -11.25 -13.52 -4.77
CA GLN A 684 -12.12 -12.44 -5.26
C GLN A 684 -11.94 -12.13 -6.76
N SER A 685 -10.73 -12.28 -7.31
CA SER A 685 -10.44 -12.06 -8.74
C SER A 685 -10.11 -13.35 -9.52
N ALA A 686 -9.91 -14.45 -8.81
CA ALA A 686 -9.66 -15.80 -9.32
C ALA A 686 -10.06 -16.81 -8.23
N PRO A 687 -10.18 -18.12 -8.52
CA PRO A 687 -10.34 -19.13 -7.48
C PRO A 687 -9.27 -18.99 -6.39
N LYS A 688 -9.62 -19.30 -5.14
CA LYS A 688 -8.69 -19.21 -4.00
C LYS A 688 -7.38 -19.94 -4.32
N ASP A 689 -6.27 -19.22 -4.15
CA ASP A 689 -4.93 -19.73 -4.36
C ASP A 689 -4.07 -19.39 -3.15
N TYR A 690 -4.13 -20.27 -2.15
CA TYR A 690 -3.40 -20.10 -0.91
C TYR A 690 -1.87 -20.15 -1.11
N GLN A 691 -1.36 -20.90 -2.10
CA GLN A 691 0.09 -20.93 -2.36
C GLN A 691 0.58 -19.59 -2.89
N LYS A 692 -0.17 -19.00 -3.83
CA LYS A 692 0.14 -17.66 -4.34
C LYS A 692 -0.04 -16.59 -3.27
N ALA A 693 -1.07 -16.70 -2.41
CA ALA A 693 -1.24 -15.81 -1.26
C ALA A 693 -0.03 -15.84 -0.34
N MET A 694 0.40 -17.05 0.08
CA MET A 694 1.56 -17.25 0.94
C MET A 694 2.82 -16.63 0.34
N LYS A 695 3.06 -16.81 -0.96
CA LYS A 695 4.23 -16.25 -1.65
C LYS A 695 4.28 -14.72 -1.58
N TRP A 696 3.14 -14.05 -1.78
CA TRP A 696 3.08 -12.59 -1.74
C TRP A 696 3.11 -12.05 -0.31
N TYR A 697 2.44 -12.72 0.63
CA TYR A 697 2.55 -12.36 2.04
C TYR A 697 3.98 -12.50 2.55
N LEU A 698 4.73 -13.54 2.17
CA LEU A 698 6.13 -13.69 2.57
C LEU A 698 7.00 -12.54 2.06
N LYS A 699 6.84 -12.12 0.79
CA LYS A 699 7.56 -10.94 0.27
C LYS A 699 7.27 -9.67 1.07
N ALA A 700 6.02 -9.45 1.46
CA ALA A 700 5.64 -8.30 2.27
C ALA A 700 6.14 -8.43 3.72
N ALA A 701 6.12 -9.66 4.28
CA ALA A 701 6.57 -9.97 5.62
C ALA A 701 8.10 -9.88 5.79
N ASP A 702 8.87 -10.20 4.75
CA ASP A 702 10.32 -10.00 4.68
C ASP A 702 10.69 -8.51 4.74
N GLN A 703 9.78 -7.64 4.30
CA GLN A 703 9.87 -6.18 4.44
C GLN A 703 9.28 -5.65 5.76
N GLY A 704 8.86 -6.55 6.67
CA GLY A 704 8.33 -6.18 8.00
C GLY A 704 6.85 -5.82 8.04
N HIS A 705 6.04 -6.16 7.03
CA HIS A 705 4.60 -5.83 7.01
C HIS A 705 3.79 -6.70 7.98
N ALA A 706 3.34 -6.11 9.10
CA ALA A 706 2.71 -6.84 10.19
C ALA A 706 1.39 -7.56 9.81
N SER A 707 0.54 -6.97 8.97
CA SER A 707 -0.70 -7.64 8.53
C SER A 707 -0.41 -8.87 7.67
N SER A 708 0.67 -8.85 6.89
CA SER A 708 1.09 -10.02 6.11
C SER A 708 1.64 -11.11 7.02
N GLN A 709 2.41 -10.74 8.04
CA GLN A 709 2.89 -11.66 9.08
C GLN A 709 1.71 -12.32 9.83
N ASN A 710 0.68 -11.54 10.20
CA ASN A 710 -0.56 -12.06 10.80
C ASN A 710 -1.34 -12.97 9.84
N ALA A 711 -1.41 -12.63 8.56
CA ALA A 711 -2.05 -13.47 7.55
C ALA A 711 -1.32 -14.82 7.40
N ILE A 712 0.01 -14.82 7.37
CA ILE A 712 0.83 -16.04 7.36
C ILE A 712 0.57 -16.88 8.62
N GLY A 713 0.57 -16.26 9.80
CA GLY A 713 0.24 -16.95 11.05
C GLY A 713 -1.14 -17.60 11.01
N THR A 714 -2.13 -16.90 10.45
CA THR A 714 -3.49 -17.42 10.24
C THR A 714 -3.53 -18.61 9.28
N MET A 715 -2.74 -18.56 8.19
CA MET A 715 -2.64 -19.65 7.22
C MET A 715 -2.03 -20.92 7.85
N TYR A 716 -1.00 -20.79 8.69
CA TYR A 716 -0.47 -21.91 9.47
C TYR A 716 -1.47 -22.44 10.50
N TYR A 717 -2.20 -21.55 11.18
CA TYR A 717 -3.20 -21.91 12.18
C TYR A 717 -4.36 -22.73 11.59
N ASN A 718 -4.81 -22.38 10.38
CA ASN A 718 -5.91 -23.06 9.69
C ASN A 718 -5.45 -24.22 8.80
N GLY A 719 -4.16 -24.31 8.45
CA GLY A 719 -3.65 -25.25 7.45
C GLY A 719 -4.05 -24.88 6.01
N GLU A 720 -4.07 -23.59 5.69
CA GLU A 720 -4.48 -23.07 4.38
C GLU A 720 -3.27 -22.84 3.48
N GLY A 721 -3.10 -23.70 2.47
CA GLY A 721 -1.93 -23.65 1.56
C GLY A 721 -0.64 -24.21 2.14
N VAL A 722 -0.62 -24.47 3.45
CA VAL A 722 0.46 -25.15 4.20
C VAL A 722 -0.14 -26.15 5.18
N ALA A 723 0.65 -27.10 5.69
CA ALA A 723 0.18 -27.98 6.75
C ALA A 723 -0.12 -27.16 8.01
N LYS A 724 -1.19 -27.51 8.72
CA LYS A 724 -1.54 -26.86 9.98
C LYS A 724 -0.38 -27.01 10.98
N ASP A 725 0.10 -25.89 11.51
CA ASP A 725 1.19 -25.84 12.48
C ASP A 725 0.96 -24.70 13.48
N ASP A 726 0.53 -25.06 14.69
CA ASP A 726 0.22 -24.08 15.73
C ASP A 726 1.50 -23.40 16.29
N GLN A 727 2.69 -24.03 16.19
CA GLN A 727 3.95 -23.42 16.66
C GLN A 727 4.42 -22.34 15.68
N GLU A 728 4.39 -22.63 14.38
CA GLU A 728 4.72 -21.63 13.35
C GLU A 728 3.69 -20.50 13.34
N ALA A 729 2.39 -20.80 13.50
CA ALA A 729 1.36 -19.78 13.64
C ALA A 729 1.68 -18.81 14.79
N MET A 730 2.01 -19.36 15.96
CA MET A 730 2.40 -18.56 17.14
C MET A 730 3.66 -17.73 16.89
N ALA A 731 4.67 -18.27 16.22
CA ALA A 731 5.90 -17.55 15.89
C ALA A 731 5.62 -16.33 14.99
N TRP A 732 4.81 -16.50 13.95
CA TRP A 732 4.41 -15.41 13.06
C TRP A 732 3.52 -14.38 13.74
N PHE A 733 2.56 -14.81 14.57
CA PHE A 733 1.76 -13.87 15.36
C PHE A 733 2.60 -13.08 16.35
N LEU A 734 3.57 -13.71 17.03
CA LEU A 734 4.49 -13.01 17.94
C LEU A 734 5.31 -11.97 17.17
N LYS A 735 5.83 -12.32 15.99
CA LYS A 735 6.58 -11.40 15.13
C LYS A 735 5.74 -10.15 14.79
N ALA A 736 4.52 -10.36 14.29
CA ALA A 736 3.57 -9.27 13.97
C ALA A 736 3.20 -8.41 15.19
N ALA A 737 3.01 -9.05 16.35
CA ALA A 737 2.66 -8.38 17.58
C ALA A 737 3.82 -7.57 18.18
N THR A 738 5.08 -7.99 18.01
CA THR A 738 6.26 -7.33 18.61
C THR A 738 6.90 -6.27 17.74
N GLU A 739 6.84 -6.38 16.40
CA GLU A 739 7.52 -5.45 15.51
C GLU A 739 6.73 -4.14 15.31
N GLN A 740 5.39 -4.20 15.25
CA GLN A 740 4.55 -3.01 15.04
C GLN A 740 3.28 -2.96 15.92
N GLY A 741 3.13 -3.90 16.86
CA GLY A 741 1.99 -3.89 17.78
C GLY A 741 0.67 -4.28 17.13
N GLU A 742 0.65 -5.17 16.14
CA GLU A 742 -0.57 -5.49 15.38
C GLU A 742 -1.65 -6.17 16.26
N GLY A 743 -2.84 -5.56 16.33
CA GLY A 743 -3.90 -5.94 17.26
C GLY A 743 -4.62 -7.26 16.94
N HIS A 744 -4.69 -7.68 15.68
CA HIS A 744 -5.26 -8.98 15.29
C HIS A 744 -4.36 -10.13 15.75
N ALA A 745 -3.04 -10.01 15.56
CA ALA A 745 -2.04 -10.97 15.97
C ALA A 745 -2.03 -11.12 17.50
N GLN A 746 -2.07 -10.01 18.23
CA GLN A 746 -2.21 -10.03 19.70
C GLN A 746 -3.49 -10.75 20.15
N ASN A 747 -4.63 -10.49 19.50
CA ASN A 747 -5.87 -11.22 19.79
C ASN A 747 -5.77 -12.71 19.44
N ASN A 748 -5.12 -13.06 18.33
CA ASN A 748 -4.90 -14.44 17.91
C ASN A 748 -4.00 -15.19 18.91
N ILE A 749 -2.93 -14.57 19.41
CA ILE A 749 -2.11 -15.12 20.50
C ILE A 749 -2.98 -15.35 21.74
N GLY A 750 -3.83 -14.38 22.11
CA GLY A 750 -4.78 -14.51 23.20
C GLY A 750 -5.70 -15.73 23.04
N ASN A 751 -6.26 -15.92 21.84
CA ASN A 751 -7.09 -17.08 21.50
C ASN A 751 -6.32 -18.40 21.64
N MET A 752 -5.06 -18.44 21.19
CA MET A 752 -4.23 -19.64 21.28
C MET A 752 -3.87 -20.01 22.72
N CYS A 753 -3.61 -19.01 23.57
CA CYS A 753 -3.43 -19.20 25.01
C CYS A 753 -4.72 -19.65 25.71
N TYR A 754 -5.86 -19.07 25.33
CA TYR A 754 -7.18 -19.41 25.89
C TYR A 754 -7.57 -20.86 25.60
N ASN A 755 -7.34 -21.30 24.36
CA ASN A 755 -7.70 -22.65 23.91
C ASN A 755 -6.66 -23.72 24.31
N GLY A 756 -5.42 -23.31 24.59
CA GLY A 756 -4.32 -24.18 25.00
C GLY A 756 -3.71 -24.95 23.82
N GLN A 757 -3.46 -24.27 22.70
CA GLN A 757 -3.05 -24.90 21.44
C GLN A 757 -1.55 -25.15 21.33
N THR A 758 -0.71 -24.22 21.80
CA THR A 758 0.77 -24.36 21.79
C THR A 758 1.36 -24.68 23.16
N ALA A 759 0.56 -24.51 24.21
CA ALA A 759 0.86 -24.78 25.60
C ALA A 759 -0.45 -25.10 26.33
N PRO A 760 -0.43 -25.66 27.56
CA PRO A 760 -1.65 -25.81 28.36
C PRO A 760 -2.42 -24.48 28.47
N ARG A 761 -3.74 -24.55 28.57
CA ARG A 761 -4.61 -23.37 28.69
C ARG A 761 -4.12 -22.44 29.78
N ASP A 762 -3.94 -21.18 29.41
CA ASP A 762 -3.45 -20.13 30.30
C ASP A 762 -4.31 -18.88 30.11
N TYR A 763 -5.37 -18.80 30.92
CA TYR A 763 -6.31 -17.69 30.89
C TYR A 763 -5.66 -16.36 31.31
N GLN A 764 -4.60 -16.41 32.13
CA GLN A 764 -3.91 -15.21 32.58
C GLN A 764 -3.10 -14.61 31.42
N LYS A 765 -2.34 -15.43 30.68
CA LYS A 765 -1.67 -14.98 29.46
C LYS A 765 -2.64 -14.57 28.36
N ALA A 766 -3.75 -15.28 28.20
CA ALA A 766 -4.79 -14.88 27.24
C ALA A 766 -5.31 -13.48 27.56
N MET A 767 -5.60 -13.21 28.84
CA MET A 767 -6.04 -11.91 29.32
C MET A 767 -5.00 -10.81 29.06
N GLU A 768 -3.72 -11.06 29.32
CA GLU A 768 -2.63 -10.10 29.05
C GLU A 768 -2.57 -9.69 27.58
N TRP A 769 -2.64 -10.66 26.66
CA TRP A 769 -2.60 -10.39 25.22
C TRP A 769 -3.87 -9.72 24.71
N TYR A 770 -5.06 -10.15 25.17
CA TYR A 770 -6.30 -9.47 24.84
C TYR A 770 -6.30 -8.03 25.34
N MET A 771 -5.79 -7.76 26.55
CA MET A 771 -5.71 -6.41 27.10
C MET A 771 -4.81 -5.50 26.26
N ARG A 772 -3.63 -5.97 25.83
CA ARG A 772 -2.74 -5.19 24.94
C ARG A 772 -3.46 -4.75 23.67
N ALA A 773 -4.16 -5.66 23.01
CA ALA A 773 -4.92 -5.33 21.80
C ALA A 773 -6.13 -4.43 22.10
N ALA A 774 -6.84 -4.70 23.20
CA ALA A 774 -8.02 -3.95 23.59
C ALA A 774 -7.72 -2.48 23.97
N GLU A 775 -6.57 -2.24 24.62
CA GLU A 775 -6.08 -0.91 24.99
C GLU A 775 -5.67 -0.07 23.77
N GLN A 776 -5.22 -0.73 22.70
CA GLN A 776 -4.98 -0.09 21.40
C GLN A 776 -6.26 0.18 20.60
N GLY A 777 -7.42 -0.22 21.13
CA GLY A 777 -8.73 0.01 20.50
C GLY A 777 -9.29 -1.19 19.71
N HIS A 778 -8.59 -2.33 19.63
CA HIS A 778 -9.04 -3.46 18.80
C HIS A 778 -10.34 -4.09 19.31
N SER A 779 -11.43 -3.97 18.54
CA SER A 779 -12.79 -4.29 18.98
C SER A 779 -13.03 -5.78 19.31
N LEU A 780 -12.44 -6.71 18.54
CA LEU A 780 -12.52 -8.15 18.84
C LEU A 780 -11.86 -8.46 20.19
N ALA A 781 -10.71 -7.85 20.47
CA ALA A 781 -10.00 -8.04 21.73
C ALA A 781 -10.76 -7.42 22.90
N GLN A 782 -11.36 -6.24 22.72
CA GLN A 782 -12.24 -5.63 23.73
C GLN A 782 -13.43 -6.55 24.06
N ASN A 783 -14.04 -7.19 23.05
CA ASN A 783 -15.08 -8.20 23.28
C ASN A 783 -14.52 -9.43 24.03
N SER A 784 -13.34 -9.92 23.65
CA SER A 784 -12.67 -11.03 24.35
C SER A 784 -12.39 -10.70 25.82
N VAL A 785 -11.86 -9.50 26.12
CA VAL A 785 -11.68 -9.00 27.50
C VAL A 785 -13.02 -8.96 28.24
N GLY A 786 -14.08 -8.47 27.58
CA GLY A 786 -15.44 -8.50 28.14
C GLY A 786 -15.89 -9.92 28.50
N ASN A 787 -15.65 -10.90 27.63
CA ASN A 787 -15.96 -12.31 27.89
C ASN A 787 -15.17 -12.86 29.08
N MET A 788 -13.89 -12.54 29.19
CA MET A 788 -13.01 -12.97 30.29
C MET A 788 -13.56 -12.49 31.65
N TYR A 789 -13.90 -11.20 31.77
CA TYR A 789 -14.54 -10.66 32.98
C TYR A 789 -15.94 -11.21 33.23
N HIS A 790 -16.73 -11.44 32.18
CA HIS A 790 -18.09 -11.96 32.33
C HIS A 790 -18.10 -13.39 32.90
N LYS A 791 -17.13 -14.21 32.50
CA LYS A 791 -16.97 -15.61 32.94
C LYS A 791 -16.10 -15.78 34.19
N GLY A 792 -15.30 -14.77 34.54
CA GLY A 792 -14.30 -14.89 35.61
C GLY A 792 -13.07 -15.72 35.21
N GLU A 793 -12.71 -15.69 33.93
CA GLU A 793 -11.56 -16.42 33.36
C GLU A 793 -10.38 -15.45 33.26
N GLY A 794 -9.23 -15.77 33.86
CA GLY A 794 -8.03 -14.90 33.86
C GLY A 794 -8.12 -13.67 34.79
N ALA A 795 -9.33 -13.31 35.24
CA ALA A 795 -9.60 -12.31 36.27
C ALA A 795 -10.86 -12.72 37.06
N PRO A 796 -11.10 -12.19 38.29
CA PRO A 796 -12.35 -12.41 39.00
C PRO A 796 -13.57 -11.97 38.17
N GLN A 797 -14.68 -12.67 38.32
CA GLN A 797 -15.92 -12.33 37.60
C GLN A 797 -16.38 -10.92 37.97
N ASP A 798 -16.56 -10.06 36.96
CA ASP A 798 -17.00 -8.68 37.12
C ASP A 798 -17.86 -8.25 35.93
N HIS A 799 -19.17 -8.28 36.13
CA HIS A 799 -20.13 -7.89 35.09
C HIS A 799 -20.09 -6.39 34.76
N GLN A 800 -19.72 -5.52 35.71
CA GLN A 800 -19.63 -4.08 35.43
C GLN A 800 -18.45 -3.79 34.49
N THR A 801 -17.31 -4.43 34.76
CA THR A 801 -16.12 -4.28 33.89
C THR A 801 -16.33 -4.95 32.54
N ALA A 802 -16.99 -6.12 32.50
CA ALA A 802 -17.39 -6.76 31.25
C ALA A 802 -18.28 -5.85 30.39
N ALA A 803 -19.31 -5.22 30.98
CA ALA A 803 -20.19 -4.29 30.28
C ALA A 803 -19.44 -3.08 29.71
N LYS A 804 -18.48 -2.52 30.45
CA LYS A 804 -17.64 -1.40 29.95
C LYS A 804 -16.85 -1.79 28.70
N TRP A 805 -16.27 -2.98 28.67
CA TRP A 805 -15.50 -3.46 27.52
C TRP A 805 -16.38 -3.84 26.34
N TYR A 806 -17.52 -4.49 26.58
CA TYR A 806 -18.50 -4.73 25.51
C TYR A 806 -19.01 -3.42 24.92
N LEU A 807 -19.28 -2.39 25.72
CA LEU A 807 -19.72 -1.08 25.25
C LEU A 807 -18.67 -0.44 24.33
N LYS A 808 -17.38 -0.43 24.72
CA LYS A 808 -16.29 0.07 23.87
C LYS A 808 -16.22 -0.63 22.51
N ALA A 809 -16.40 -1.95 22.48
CA ALA A 809 -16.40 -2.71 21.23
C ALA A 809 -17.69 -2.46 20.41
N ALA A 810 -18.83 -2.35 21.10
CA ALA A 810 -20.14 -2.12 20.49
C ALA A 810 -20.25 -0.74 19.84
N ASP A 811 -19.66 0.30 20.45
CA ASP A 811 -19.57 1.66 19.93
C ASP A 811 -18.75 1.73 18.64
N GLN A 812 -17.79 0.81 18.46
CA GLN A 812 -17.04 0.63 17.21
C GLN A 812 -17.79 -0.20 16.16
N GLY A 813 -19.03 -0.59 16.42
CA GLY A 813 -19.86 -1.36 15.49
C GLY A 813 -19.76 -2.88 15.63
N HIS A 814 -18.97 -3.43 16.57
CA HIS A 814 -18.75 -4.88 16.64
C HIS A 814 -20.03 -5.67 17.04
N ALA A 815 -20.64 -6.37 16.07
CA ALA A 815 -21.97 -6.97 16.21
C ALA A 815 -22.12 -7.97 17.38
N ILE A 816 -21.11 -8.81 17.64
CA ILE A 816 -21.15 -9.75 18.79
C ILE A 816 -21.14 -8.97 20.12
N ALA A 817 -20.35 -7.90 20.20
CA ALA A 817 -20.30 -7.08 21.41
C ALA A 817 -21.60 -6.29 21.62
N GLN A 818 -22.22 -5.81 20.53
CA GLN A 818 -23.55 -5.20 20.55
C GLN A 818 -24.61 -6.19 21.08
N ASN A 819 -24.58 -7.45 20.64
CA ASN A 819 -25.44 -8.50 21.19
C ASN A 819 -25.15 -8.80 22.67
N ASN A 820 -23.87 -8.83 23.06
CA ASN A 820 -23.47 -9.09 24.44
C ASN A 820 -23.89 -7.95 25.38
N ILE A 821 -23.67 -6.69 25.02
CA ILE A 821 -24.11 -5.54 25.83
C ILE A 821 -25.63 -5.43 25.87
N ALA A 822 -26.32 -5.77 24.78
CA ALA A 822 -27.78 -5.87 24.75
C ALA A 822 -28.29 -6.90 25.77
N THR A 823 -27.69 -8.09 25.80
CA THR A 823 -27.98 -9.13 26.80
C THR A 823 -27.75 -8.64 28.23
N MET A 824 -26.69 -7.85 28.46
CA MET A 824 -26.39 -7.28 29.78
C MET A 824 -27.46 -6.26 30.21
N TYR A 825 -27.92 -5.38 29.30
CA TYR A 825 -29.04 -4.46 29.55
C TYR A 825 -30.38 -5.18 29.73
N TYR A 826 -30.63 -6.25 28.98
CA TYR A 826 -31.85 -7.04 29.07
C TYR A 826 -31.98 -7.72 30.45
N ASN A 827 -30.88 -8.28 30.95
CA ASN A 827 -30.86 -8.99 32.23
C ASN A 827 -30.54 -8.09 33.45
N GLY A 828 -30.01 -6.88 33.24
CA GLY A 828 -29.52 -6.02 34.33
C GLY A 828 -28.18 -6.48 34.93
N ASN A 829 -27.35 -7.18 34.14
CA ASN A 829 -26.06 -7.70 34.59
C ASN A 829 -24.96 -6.65 34.40
N GLY A 830 -24.41 -6.11 35.49
CA GLY A 830 -23.33 -5.10 35.43
C GLY A 830 -23.77 -3.72 34.95
N VAL A 831 -25.02 -3.57 34.49
CA VAL A 831 -25.70 -2.33 34.14
C VAL A 831 -27.12 -2.39 34.69
N SER A 832 -27.76 -1.24 34.93
CA SER A 832 -29.18 -1.22 35.29
C SER A 832 -30.03 -1.81 34.15
N GLN A 833 -31.00 -2.66 34.49
CA GLN A 833 -31.88 -3.27 33.50
C GLN A 833 -32.60 -2.19 32.69
N ASN A 834 -32.50 -2.27 31.37
CA ASN A 834 -33.17 -1.37 30.45
C ASN A 834 -33.48 -2.10 29.13
N ILE A 835 -34.73 -2.56 29.03
CA ILE A 835 -35.20 -3.35 27.87
C ILE A 835 -35.18 -2.51 26.58
N GLN A 836 -35.44 -1.20 26.66
CA GLN A 836 -35.41 -0.32 25.48
C GLN A 836 -34.00 -0.22 24.91
N THR A 837 -33.00 0.04 25.76
CA THR A 837 -31.60 0.10 25.35
C THR A 837 -31.08 -1.27 24.89
N ALA A 838 -31.53 -2.37 25.50
CA ALA A 838 -31.23 -3.71 25.00
C ALA A 838 -31.75 -3.92 23.58
N MET A 839 -32.98 -3.48 23.28
CA MET A 839 -33.55 -3.57 21.95
C MET A 839 -32.76 -2.77 20.91
N GLU A 840 -32.36 -1.53 21.24
CA GLU A 840 -31.57 -0.70 20.34
C GLU A 840 -30.23 -1.37 19.96
N TRP A 841 -29.55 -1.98 20.93
CA TRP A 841 -28.29 -2.68 20.69
C TRP A 841 -28.49 -4.00 19.94
N TYR A 842 -29.51 -4.78 20.29
CA TYR A 842 -29.86 -5.98 19.52
C TYR A 842 -30.21 -5.64 18.07
N LEU A 843 -30.92 -4.54 17.82
CA LEU A 843 -31.29 -4.11 16.47
C LEU A 843 -30.05 -3.77 15.64
N LYS A 844 -29.10 -2.99 16.19
CA LYS A 844 -27.83 -2.68 15.53
C LYS A 844 -27.04 -3.95 15.15
N ALA A 845 -27.01 -4.96 16.03
CA ALA A 845 -26.36 -6.23 15.75
C ALA A 845 -27.14 -7.06 14.71
N ALA A 846 -28.46 -7.06 14.79
CA ALA A 846 -29.36 -7.82 13.92
C ALA A 846 -29.36 -7.28 12.48
N GLU A 847 -29.28 -5.96 12.31
CA GLU A 847 -29.14 -5.28 11.01
C GLU A 847 -27.81 -5.58 10.33
N GLN A 848 -26.76 -5.84 11.11
CA GLN A 848 -25.47 -6.34 10.61
C GLN A 848 -25.47 -7.85 10.30
N GLY A 849 -26.60 -8.53 10.49
CA GLY A 849 -26.75 -9.94 10.17
C GLY A 849 -26.54 -10.91 11.33
N HIS A 850 -26.25 -10.46 12.56
CA HIS A 850 -25.94 -11.36 13.68
C HIS A 850 -27.15 -12.23 14.07
N SER A 851 -27.07 -13.55 13.86
CA SER A 851 -28.21 -14.49 13.97
C SER A 851 -28.87 -14.50 15.36
N THR A 852 -28.09 -14.59 16.44
CA THR A 852 -28.65 -14.60 17.81
C THR A 852 -29.32 -13.27 18.15
N ALA A 853 -28.83 -12.15 17.60
CA ALA A 853 -29.46 -10.86 17.83
C ALA A 853 -30.79 -10.74 17.06
N GLN A 854 -30.84 -11.28 15.84
CA GLN A 854 -32.09 -11.41 15.08
C GLN A 854 -33.11 -12.31 15.81
N TYR A 855 -32.66 -13.43 16.37
CA TYR A 855 -33.49 -14.28 17.24
C TYR A 855 -34.01 -13.49 18.46
N ASN A 856 -33.14 -12.79 19.18
CA ASN A 856 -33.53 -12.01 20.35
C ASN A 856 -34.54 -10.92 20.01
N ILE A 857 -34.36 -10.18 18.90
CA ILE A 857 -35.36 -9.22 18.41
C ILE A 857 -36.68 -9.90 18.05
N GLY A 858 -36.64 -11.06 17.39
CA GLY A 858 -37.84 -11.85 17.09
C GLY A 858 -38.61 -12.23 18.36
N SER A 859 -37.88 -12.64 19.40
CA SER A 859 -38.43 -12.95 20.73
C SER A 859 -39.07 -11.74 21.39
N MET A 860 -38.39 -10.58 21.35
CA MET A 860 -38.92 -9.34 21.93
C MET A 860 -40.23 -8.90 21.25
N TYR A 861 -40.33 -9.00 19.92
CA TYR A 861 -41.59 -8.75 19.20
C TYR A 861 -42.68 -9.79 19.50
N TYR A 862 -42.32 -11.06 19.63
CA TYR A 862 -43.27 -12.14 19.91
C TYR A 862 -43.89 -12.01 21.32
N ASN A 863 -43.08 -11.60 22.30
CA ASN A 863 -43.48 -11.43 23.69
C ASN A 863 -44.04 -10.04 24.01
N GLY A 864 -43.73 -9.03 23.18
CA GLY A 864 -44.08 -7.63 23.45
C GLY A 864 -43.20 -6.99 24.53
N GLU A 865 -41.91 -7.31 24.53
CA GLU A 865 -40.93 -6.81 25.49
C GLU A 865 -40.18 -5.60 24.92
N GLY A 866 -40.33 -4.43 25.55
CA GLY A 866 -39.75 -3.17 25.04
C GLY A 866 -40.48 -2.59 23.82
N VAL A 867 -41.31 -3.39 23.15
CA VAL A 867 -42.18 -3.01 22.03
C VAL A 867 -43.56 -3.63 22.15
N SER A 868 -44.52 -3.11 21.39
CA SER A 868 -45.83 -3.76 21.28
C SER A 868 -45.67 -5.12 20.62
N LYS A 869 -46.38 -6.13 21.15
CA LYS A 869 -46.38 -7.48 20.60
C LYS A 869 -46.79 -7.46 19.12
N ASP A 870 -45.93 -7.99 18.26
CA ASP A 870 -46.14 -8.09 16.81
C ASP A 870 -45.58 -9.43 16.30
N CYS A 871 -46.49 -10.40 16.12
CA CYS A 871 -46.10 -11.72 15.63
C CYS A 871 -45.65 -11.69 14.16
N GLN A 872 -46.07 -10.72 13.34
CA GLN A 872 -45.63 -10.64 11.94
C GLN A 872 -44.19 -10.18 11.85
N GLU A 873 -43.80 -9.19 12.66
CA GLU A 873 -42.40 -8.77 12.74
C GLU A 873 -41.52 -9.84 13.40
N ALA A 874 -42.01 -10.53 14.42
CA ALA A 874 -41.29 -11.66 15.00
C ALA A 874 -40.94 -12.72 13.94
N VAL A 875 -41.89 -13.08 13.07
CA VAL A 875 -41.64 -14.02 11.95
C VAL A 875 -40.56 -13.51 11.01
N LYS A 876 -40.56 -12.22 10.64
CA LYS A 876 -39.54 -11.68 9.73
C LYS A 876 -38.13 -11.81 10.30
N TRP A 877 -37.96 -11.54 11.59
CA TRP A 877 -36.67 -11.67 12.26
C TRP A 877 -36.27 -13.11 12.50
N TYR A 878 -37.20 -13.98 12.93
CA TYR A 878 -36.92 -15.40 13.06
C TYR A 878 -36.57 -16.06 11.73
N VAL A 879 -37.19 -15.67 10.60
CA VAL A 879 -36.81 -16.19 9.27
C VAL A 879 -35.35 -15.85 8.94
N LYS A 880 -34.91 -14.61 9.19
CA LYS A 880 -33.52 -14.20 8.95
C LYS A 880 -32.53 -15.01 9.80
N ALA A 881 -32.82 -15.22 11.09
CA ALA A 881 -31.99 -16.00 11.98
C ALA A 881 -31.99 -17.51 11.61
N ALA A 882 -33.16 -18.06 11.32
CA ALA A 882 -33.35 -19.46 10.99
C ALA A 882 -32.65 -19.87 9.68
N GLN A 883 -32.63 -18.98 8.68
CA GLN A 883 -31.88 -19.17 7.42
C GLN A 883 -30.37 -19.22 7.63
N GLN A 884 -29.86 -18.60 8.70
CA GLN A 884 -28.45 -18.67 9.10
C GLN A 884 -28.12 -19.88 9.98
N GLY A 885 -29.12 -20.73 10.28
CA GLY A 885 -28.94 -21.96 11.06
C GLY A 885 -29.27 -21.83 12.55
N ASP A 886 -29.79 -20.71 13.04
CA ASP A 886 -30.11 -20.54 14.46
C ASP A 886 -31.24 -21.49 14.92
N ALA A 887 -30.90 -22.43 15.82
CA ALA A 887 -31.80 -23.53 16.18
C ALA A 887 -33.03 -23.07 16.99
N ASP A 888 -32.89 -22.05 17.83
CA ASP A 888 -33.98 -21.47 18.61
C ASP A 888 -34.95 -20.71 17.72
N ALA A 889 -34.43 -19.94 16.74
CA ALA A 889 -35.27 -19.28 15.73
C ALA A 889 -36.00 -20.30 14.84
N GLN A 890 -35.34 -21.39 14.42
CA GLN A 890 -35.97 -22.47 13.66
C GLN A 890 -37.09 -23.14 14.45
N PHE A 891 -36.87 -23.43 15.73
CA PHE A 891 -37.90 -23.98 16.61
C PHE A 891 -39.10 -23.03 16.75
N ASN A 892 -38.86 -21.76 17.07
CA ASN A 892 -39.93 -20.79 17.27
C ASN A 892 -40.71 -20.54 15.97
N LEU A 893 -40.03 -20.47 14.83
CA LEU A 893 -40.70 -20.37 13.54
C LEU A 893 -41.56 -21.61 13.23
N GLY A 894 -41.07 -22.80 13.57
CA GLY A 894 -41.84 -24.04 13.49
C GLY A 894 -43.11 -24.00 14.36
N ALA A 895 -43.02 -23.47 15.58
CA ALA A 895 -44.17 -23.26 16.46
C ALA A 895 -45.16 -22.24 15.90
N MET A 896 -44.68 -21.11 15.38
CA MET A 896 -45.54 -20.08 14.80
C MET A 896 -46.32 -20.60 13.59
N TYR A 897 -45.71 -21.42 12.72
CA TYR A 897 -46.42 -22.10 11.64
C TYR A 897 -47.38 -23.18 12.13
N ASN A 898 -47.05 -23.89 13.21
CA ASN A 898 -47.92 -24.90 13.80
C ASN A 898 -49.19 -24.29 14.39
N ASP A 899 -49.07 -23.14 15.05
CA ASP A 899 -50.14 -22.50 15.81
C ASP A 899 -50.89 -21.44 14.98
N GLY A 900 -50.26 -20.90 13.92
CA GLY A 900 -50.82 -19.85 13.07
C GLY A 900 -50.60 -18.43 13.62
N ASP A 901 -49.54 -18.23 14.40
CA ASP A 901 -49.20 -16.94 15.01
C ASP A 901 -48.41 -16.08 14.03
N GLY A 902 -48.97 -14.94 13.61
CA GLY A 902 -48.33 -14.02 12.65
C GLY A 902 -48.23 -14.56 11.21
N VAL A 903 -48.51 -15.84 10.99
CA VAL A 903 -48.55 -16.51 9.67
C VAL A 903 -49.76 -17.44 9.59
N ALA A 904 -50.19 -17.78 8.36
CA ALA A 904 -51.19 -18.81 8.18
C ALA A 904 -50.66 -20.16 8.69
N LYS A 905 -51.51 -20.89 9.41
CA LYS A 905 -51.21 -22.21 9.95
C LYS A 905 -50.79 -23.18 8.82
N ASP A 906 -49.61 -23.77 8.94
CA ASP A 906 -49.00 -24.64 7.95
C ASP A 906 -48.12 -25.71 8.63
N HIS A 907 -48.70 -26.89 8.88
CA HIS A 907 -48.00 -27.99 9.54
C HIS A 907 -46.84 -28.56 8.72
N ARG A 908 -46.83 -28.41 7.38
CA ARG A 908 -45.71 -28.88 6.56
C ARG A 908 -44.49 -28.00 6.76
N LYS A 909 -44.67 -26.68 6.75
CA LYS A 909 -43.61 -25.74 7.11
C LYS A 909 -43.16 -25.89 8.56
N ALA A 910 -44.09 -26.16 9.48
CA ALA A 910 -43.73 -26.47 10.86
C ALA A 910 -42.80 -27.68 10.94
N VAL A 911 -43.10 -28.77 10.19
CA VAL A 911 -42.23 -29.95 10.08
C VAL A 911 -40.87 -29.61 9.49
N GLU A 912 -40.80 -28.80 8.43
CA GLU A 912 -39.53 -28.38 7.82
C GLU A 912 -38.63 -27.68 8.85
N TRP A 913 -39.14 -26.64 9.50
CA TRP A 913 -38.37 -25.86 10.47
C TRP A 913 -38.04 -26.64 11.75
N TYR A 914 -38.99 -27.43 12.27
CA TYR A 914 -38.71 -28.33 13.39
C TYR A 914 -37.68 -29.38 13.03
N THR A 915 -37.65 -29.89 11.79
CA THR A 915 -36.61 -30.83 11.35
C THR A 915 -35.23 -30.17 11.37
N CYS A 916 -35.10 -28.94 10.88
CA CYS A 916 -33.85 -28.18 10.95
C CYS A 916 -33.36 -28.06 12.41
N ALA A 917 -34.20 -27.57 13.33
CA ALA A 917 -33.83 -27.45 14.74
C ALA A 917 -33.55 -28.81 15.41
N ALA A 918 -34.37 -29.82 15.12
CA ALA A 918 -34.27 -31.16 15.69
C ALA A 918 -32.98 -31.89 15.28
N THR A 919 -32.52 -31.70 14.04
CA THR A 919 -31.24 -32.26 13.55
C THR A 919 -30.02 -31.63 14.21
N GLN A 920 -30.15 -30.39 14.69
CA GLN A 920 -29.13 -29.71 15.51
C GLN A 920 -29.20 -30.08 17.00
N GLY A 921 -30.15 -30.94 17.38
CA GLY A 921 -30.29 -31.44 18.76
C GLY A 921 -31.37 -30.76 19.60
N HIS A 922 -32.15 -29.80 19.06
CA HIS A 922 -33.13 -29.05 19.86
C HIS A 922 -34.27 -29.95 20.42
N ALA A 923 -34.29 -30.19 21.73
CA ALA A 923 -35.15 -31.20 22.37
C ALA A 923 -36.66 -30.94 22.23
N LEU A 924 -37.10 -29.68 22.31
CA LEU A 924 -38.52 -29.33 22.13
C LEU A 924 -38.96 -29.48 20.66
N ALA A 925 -38.05 -29.24 19.72
CA ALA A 925 -38.35 -29.43 18.29
C ALA A 925 -38.50 -30.92 17.97
N GLN A 926 -37.63 -31.76 18.53
CA GLN A 926 -37.72 -33.22 18.43
C GLN A 926 -39.05 -33.74 19.02
N TYR A 927 -39.46 -33.26 20.20
CA TYR A 927 -40.75 -33.61 20.78
C TYR A 927 -41.93 -33.19 19.90
N ASN A 928 -42.00 -31.92 19.46
CA ASN A 928 -43.11 -31.43 18.64
C ASN A 928 -43.18 -32.13 17.28
N LEU A 929 -42.03 -32.46 16.69
CA LEU A 929 -41.95 -33.24 15.45
C LEU A 929 -42.47 -34.68 15.66
N GLY A 930 -42.10 -35.32 16.77
CA GLY A 930 -42.65 -36.61 17.17
C GLY A 930 -44.17 -36.58 17.33
N PHE A 931 -44.68 -35.51 17.94
CA PHE A 931 -46.12 -35.28 18.10
C PHE A 931 -46.86 -35.16 16.76
N LEU A 932 -46.34 -34.36 15.82
CA LEU A 932 -46.95 -34.22 14.51
C LEU A 932 -47.00 -35.54 13.73
N TYR A 933 -45.93 -36.34 13.78
CA TYR A 933 -45.89 -37.65 13.12
C TYR A 933 -46.80 -38.70 13.77
N GLN A 934 -46.96 -38.67 15.10
CA GLN A 934 -47.81 -39.62 15.82
C GLN A 934 -49.30 -39.43 15.44
N TYR A 935 -49.74 -38.19 15.30
CA TYR A 935 -51.15 -37.87 15.07
C TYR A 935 -51.51 -37.60 13.60
N GLY A 936 -50.51 -37.47 12.70
CA GLY A 936 -50.74 -37.28 11.27
C GLY A 936 -51.53 -36.01 10.94
N ILE A 937 -51.26 -34.91 11.66
CA ILE A 937 -51.98 -33.64 11.50
C ILE A 937 -51.51 -32.97 10.19
N ASP A 938 -52.32 -33.07 9.14
CA ASP A 938 -52.05 -32.59 7.77
C ASP A 938 -50.77 -33.14 7.11
N ILE A 939 -50.18 -34.17 7.73
CA ILE A 939 -49.05 -34.98 7.28
C ILE A 939 -49.36 -36.47 7.43
N GLN A 940 -48.60 -37.34 6.76
CA GLN A 940 -48.79 -38.78 6.91
C GLN A 940 -48.39 -39.24 8.31
N LEU A 941 -49.29 -39.96 8.99
CA LEU A 941 -49.01 -40.62 10.26
C LEU A 941 -47.84 -41.59 10.12
N ASP A 942 -46.83 -41.44 10.98
CA ASP A 942 -45.63 -42.28 11.01
C ASP A 942 -45.17 -42.51 12.46
N ASN A 943 -45.70 -43.58 13.06
CA ASN A 943 -45.36 -43.95 14.43
C ASN A 943 -43.90 -44.38 14.61
N SER A 944 -43.20 -44.79 13.53
CA SER A 944 -41.78 -45.14 13.63
C SER A 944 -40.94 -43.87 13.81
N ARG A 945 -41.15 -42.88 12.93
CA ARG A 945 -40.47 -41.58 13.04
C ARG A 945 -40.84 -40.86 14.33
N ALA A 946 -42.10 -40.94 14.75
CA ALA A 946 -42.53 -40.36 16.02
C ALA A 946 -41.72 -40.93 17.19
N ARG A 947 -41.56 -42.27 17.24
CA ARG A 947 -40.75 -42.94 18.27
C ARG A 947 -39.30 -42.46 18.23
N ASP A 948 -38.66 -42.45 17.06
CA ASP A 948 -37.25 -42.06 16.93
C ASP A 948 -37.01 -40.63 17.44
N TRP A 949 -37.93 -39.70 17.15
CA TRP A 949 -37.82 -38.33 17.62
C TRP A 949 -38.10 -38.20 19.12
N TYR A 950 -39.10 -38.92 19.65
CA TYR A 950 -39.34 -38.95 21.08
C TYR A 950 -38.18 -39.56 21.87
N GLU A 951 -37.50 -40.59 21.35
CA GLU A 951 -36.33 -41.18 22.00
C GLU A 951 -35.17 -40.18 22.07
N LYS A 952 -34.91 -39.44 20.98
CA LYS A 952 -33.90 -38.36 20.97
C LYS A 952 -34.23 -37.26 21.98
N ALA A 953 -35.48 -36.81 22.03
CA ALA A 953 -35.92 -35.79 22.99
C ALA A 953 -35.86 -36.31 24.43
N GLY A 954 -36.28 -37.56 24.67
CA GLY A 954 -36.29 -38.19 25.97
C GLY A 954 -34.89 -38.43 26.54
N ASN A 955 -33.91 -38.77 25.71
CA ASN A 955 -32.50 -38.89 26.10
C ASN A 955 -31.90 -37.56 26.56
N GLN A 956 -32.50 -36.43 26.16
CA GLN A 956 -32.15 -35.09 26.62
C GLN A 956 -32.98 -34.61 27.82
N GLY A 957 -33.80 -35.48 28.41
CA GLY A 957 -34.62 -35.17 29.59
C GLY A 957 -36.00 -34.57 29.28
N ASN A 958 -36.53 -34.69 28.05
CA ASN A 958 -37.88 -34.23 27.76
C ASN A 958 -38.93 -35.21 28.34
N ALA A 959 -39.61 -34.79 29.42
CA ALA A 959 -40.56 -35.63 30.14
C ALA A 959 -41.83 -35.98 29.34
N SER A 960 -42.31 -35.06 28.49
CA SER A 960 -43.49 -35.28 27.64
C SER A 960 -43.21 -36.31 26.54
N ALA A 961 -42.02 -36.29 25.94
CA ALA A 961 -41.59 -37.29 24.96
C ALA A 961 -41.49 -38.69 25.58
N LEU A 962 -40.91 -38.79 26.78
CA LEU A 962 -40.85 -40.05 27.54
C LEU A 962 -42.25 -40.56 27.88
N PHE A 963 -43.18 -39.68 28.27
CA PHE A 963 -44.56 -40.06 28.49
C PHE A 963 -45.23 -40.60 27.21
N CYS A 964 -45.03 -39.93 26.06
CA CYS A 964 -45.54 -40.40 24.77
C CYS A 964 -44.99 -41.78 24.40
N LEU A 965 -43.70 -42.05 24.61
CA LEU A 965 -43.11 -43.38 24.43
C LEU A 965 -43.76 -44.43 25.34
N GLY A 966 -43.99 -44.08 26.61
CA GLY A 966 -44.71 -44.93 27.55
C GLY A 966 -46.11 -45.29 27.07
N ILE A 967 -46.87 -44.31 26.56
CA ILE A 967 -48.21 -44.53 25.97
C ILE A 967 -48.13 -45.44 24.76
N MET A 968 -47.16 -45.24 23.86
CA MET A 968 -46.98 -46.07 22.67
C MET A 968 -46.67 -47.53 23.02
N CYS A 969 -45.87 -47.78 24.08
CA CYS A 969 -45.60 -49.13 24.57
C CYS A 969 -46.82 -49.74 25.27
N TYR A 970 -47.57 -48.93 26.02
CA TYR A 970 -48.73 -49.37 26.79
C TYR A 970 -49.94 -49.71 25.91
N GLN A 971 -50.17 -48.97 24.83
CA GLN A 971 -51.33 -49.10 23.94
C GLN A 971 -51.05 -49.93 22.67
N ASN A 972 -49.86 -50.54 22.56
CA ASN A 972 -49.50 -51.35 21.41
C ASN A 972 -50.43 -52.57 21.25
N THR A 973 -50.53 -53.11 20.02
CA THR A 973 -51.33 -54.31 19.70
C THR A 973 -50.98 -55.49 20.63
N VAL A 974 -49.70 -55.61 20.98
CA VAL A 974 -49.20 -56.40 22.11
C VAL A 974 -48.49 -55.43 23.06
N PRO A 975 -49.10 -55.09 24.21
CA PRO A 975 -48.50 -54.15 25.15
C PRO A 975 -47.17 -54.63 25.72
N ASP A 976 -46.17 -53.75 25.77
CA ASP A 976 -44.91 -53.97 26.47
C ASP A 976 -44.93 -53.16 27.78
N TYR A 977 -45.53 -53.74 28.81
CA TYR A 977 -45.70 -53.07 30.10
C TYR A 977 -44.37 -52.80 30.80
N THR A 978 -43.34 -53.60 30.58
CA THR A 978 -42.02 -53.38 31.20
C THR A 978 -41.35 -52.13 30.62
N LYS A 979 -41.37 -51.96 29.28
CA LYS A 979 -40.87 -50.71 28.66
C LYS A 979 -41.75 -49.51 28.96
N ALA A 980 -43.07 -49.68 28.95
CA ALA A 980 -43.99 -48.61 29.31
C ALA A 980 -43.71 -48.10 30.72
N MET A 981 -43.47 -49.01 31.68
CA MET A 981 -43.10 -48.66 33.04
C MET A 981 -41.79 -47.87 33.11
N ASP A 982 -40.75 -48.31 32.40
CA ASP A 982 -39.45 -47.62 32.40
C ASP A 982 -39.59 -46.17 31.92
N TYR A 983 -40.29 -45.96 30.80
CA TYR A 983 -40.54 -44.62 30.28
C TYR A 983 -41.41 -43.76 31.20
N TYR A 984 -42.49 -44.32 31.77
CA TYR A 984 -43.32 -43.59 32.71
C TYR A 984 -42.57 -43.23 33.99
N LEU A 985 -41.71 -44.11 34.52
CA LEU A 985 -40.92 -43.83 35.71
C LEU A 985 -39.92 -42.70 35.45
N LYS A 986 -39.23 -42.72 34.28
CA LYS A 986 -38.34 -41.63 33.86
C LYS A 986 -39.09 -40.30 33.74
N ALA A 987 -40.23 -40.28 33.06
CA ALA A 987 -41.07 -39.08 32.93
C ALA A 987 -41.63 -38.61 34.28
N ALA A 988 -42.03 -39.53 35.15
CA ALA A 988 -42.59 -39.25 36.47
C ALA A 988 -41.55 -38.64 37.43
N ASN A 989 -40.30 -39.12 37.37
CA ASN A 989 -39.16 -38.57 38.11
C ASN A 989 -38.81 -37.14 37.66
N LEU A 990 -39.06 -36.81 36.39
CA LEU A 990 -38.95 -35.45 35.86
C LEU A 990 -40.16 -34.56 36.18
N GLY A 991 -41.14 -35.07 36.95
CA GLY A 991 -42.28 -34.31 37.43
C GLY A 991 -43.54 -34.39 36.57
N HIS A 992 -43.58 -35.18 35.49
CA HIS A 992 -44.73 -35.22 34.58
C HIS A 992 -45.98 -35.83 35.23
N GLY A 993 -46.99 -35.01 35.56
CA GLY A 993 -48.15 -35.40 36.36
C GLY A 993 -48.96 -36.58 35.81
N ALA A 994 -49.21 -36.65 34.49
CA ALA A 994 -49.91 -37.80 33.91
C ALA A 994 -49.07 -39.08 33.99
N ALA A 995 -47.74 -38.98 33.82
CA ALA A 995 -46.86 -40.14 33.93
C ALA A 995 -46.86 -40.69 35.36
N GLN A 996 -46.82 -39.82 36.36
CA GLN A 996 -46.97 -40.19 37.77
C GLN A 996 -48.29 -40.93 38.03
N ASN A 997 -49.40 -40.49 37.44
CA ASN A 997 -50.67 -41.22 37.54
C ASN A 997 -50.60 -42.64 36.94
N TYR A 998 -50.05 -42.77 35.73
CA TYR A 998 -49.91 -44.07 35.08
C TYR A 998 -48.94 -44.99 35.81
N THR A 999 -47.81 -44.47 36.32
CA THR A 999 -46.88 -45.20 37.19
C THR A 999 -47.58 -45.73 38.43
N GLY A 1000 -48.40 -44.91 39.09
CA GLY A 1000 -49.20 -45.33 40.24
C GLY A 1000 -50.19 -46.45 39.87
N SER A 1001 -50.86 -46.34 38.73
CA SER A 1001 -51.77 -47.39 38.24
C SER A 1001 -51.05 -48.69 37.88
N MET A 1002 -49.82 -48.63 37.37
CA MET A 1002 -49.04 -49.82 37.03
C MET A 1002 -48.56 -50.58 38.27
N TYR A 1003 -48.19 -49.87 39.35
CA TYR A 1003 -47.90 -50.47 40.66
C TYR A 1003 -49.16 -51.06 41.32
N HIS A 1004 -50.31 -50.39 41.21
CA HIS A 1004 -51.57 -50.91 41.74
C HIS A 1004 -52.00 -52.21 41.05
N ASP A 1005 -51.97 -52.24 39.71
CA ASP A 1005 -52.46 -53.37 38.92
C ASP A 1005 -51.40 -54.49 38.72
N GLY A 1006 -50.15 -54.26 39.12
CA GLY A 1006 -49.04 -55.19 38.88
C GLY A 1006 -48.67 -55.36 37.40
N ARG A 1007 -48.79 -54.28 36.59
CA ARG A 1007 -48.48 -54.32 35.15
C ARG A 1007 -47.04 -53.92 34.93
N GLY A 1008 -46.21 -54.85 34.44
CA GLY A 1008 -44.78 -54.60 34.19
C GLY A 1008 -43.91 -54.51 35.46
N VAL A 1009 -44.52 -54.52 36.65
CA VAL A 1009 -43.92 -54.52 37.98
C VAL A 1009 -44.77 -55.35 38.95
N SER A 1010 -44.21 -55.71 40.11
CA SER A 1010 -44.99 -56.34 41.18
C SER A 1010 -46.02 -55.36 41.76
N VAL A 1011 -47.17 -55.89 42.19
CA VAL A 1011 -48.18 -55.12 42.92
C VAL A 1011 -47.55 -54.49 44.16
N ASP A 1012 -47.68 -53.17 44.32
CA ASP A 1012 -47.11 -52.38 45.41
C ASP A 1012 -48.01 -51.16 45.68
N PHE A 1013 -48.93 -51.31 46.64
CA PHE A 1013 -49.94 -50.28 46.94
C PHE A 1013 -49.34 -49.02 47.58
N ASP A 1014 -48.25 -49.16 48.34
CA ASP A 1014 -47.57 -48.01 48.96
C ASP A 1014 -46.94 -47.13 47.88
N LYS A 1015 -46.27 -47.73 46.89
CA LYS A 1015 -45.76 -46.98 45.72
C LYS A 1015 -46.87 -46.44 44.83
N ALA A 1016 -47.95 -47.19 44.64
CA ALA A 1016 -49.10 -46.70 43.89
C ALA A 1016 -49.67 -45.41 44.51
N LYS A 1017 -49.84 -45.42 45.85
CA LYS A 1017 -50.26 -44.27 46.64
C LYS A 1017 -49.28 -43.11 46.55
N GLU A 1018 -47.97 -43.35 46.68
CA GLU A 1018 -46.94 -42.33 46.59
C GLU A 1018 -47.01 -41.58 45.24
N TRP A 1019 -47.07 -42.32 44.14
CA TRP A 1019 -47.10 -41.73 42.80
C TRP A 1019 -48.43 -41.04 42.49
N TRP A 1020 -49.56 -41.61 42.90
CA TRP A 1020 -50.85 -40.92 42.78
C TRP A 1020 -50.91 -39.67 43.62
N LEU A 1021 -50.32 -39.63 44.82
CA LEU A 1021 -50.26 -38.42 45.64
C LEU A 1021 -49.48 -37.30 44.93
N LYS A 1022 -48.27 -37.59 44.41
CA LYS A 1022 -47.47 -36.62 43.64
C LYS A 1022 -48.23 -36.06 42.43
N SER A 1023 -48.98 -36.92 41.73
CA SER A 1023 -49.82 -36.52 40.59
C SER A 1023 -51.05 -35.72 41.03
N ALA A 1024 -51.68 -36.10 42.14
CA ALA A 1024 -52.87 -35.49 42.69
C ALA A 1024 -52.61 -34.10 43.29
N ASP A 1025 -51.43 -33.89 43.89
CA ASP A 1025 -50.96 -32.59 44.41
C ASP A 1025 -50.73 -31.58 43.28
N GLN A 1026 -50.40 -32.05 42.07
CA GLN A 1026 -50.39 -31.23 40.85
C GLN A 1026 -51.79 -31.00 40.27
N GLY A 1027 -52.84 -31.49 40.94
CA GLY A 1027 -54.22 -31.34 40.52
C GLY A 1027 -54.70 -32.38 39.49
N HIS A 1028 -54.03 -33.51 39.28
CA HIS A 1028 -54.49 -34.47 38.27
C HIS A 1028 -55.75 -35.25 38.70
N ALA A 1029 -56.92 -34.95 38.12
CA ALA A 1029 -58.22 -35.51 38.53
C ALA A 1029 -58.29 -37.06 38.54
N ALA A 1030 -57.64 -37.73 37.58
CA ALA A 1030 -57.63 -39.20 37.55
C ALA A 1030 -56.86 -39.81 38.72
N ALA A 1031 -55.81 -39.13 39.20
CA ALA A 1031 -55.00 -39.58 40.33
C ALA A 1031 -55.77 -39.35 41.64
N GLN A 1032 -56.44 -38.20 41.78
CA GLN A 1032 -57.35 -37.92 42.90
C GLN A 1032 -58.48 -38.96 42.99
N LYS A 1033 -59.08 -39.33 41.85
CA LYS A 1033 -60.08 -40.42 41.80
C LYS A 1033 -59.46 -41.77 42.19
N ASN A 1034 -58.25 -42.08 41.73
CA ASN A 1034 -57.57 -43.31 42.11
C ASN A 1034 -57.22 -43.36 43.61
N MET A 1035 -56.85 -42.22 44.21
CA MET A 1035 -56.68 -42.09 45.66
C MET A 1035 -58.01 -42.34 46.39
N GLY A 1036 -59.12 -41.81 45.88
CA GLY A 1036 -60.45 -42.10 46.42
C GLY A 1036 -60.79 -43.59 46.38
N ASN A 1037 -60.52 -44.26 45.25
CA ASN A 1037 -60.73 -45.72 45.12
C ASN A 1037 -59.88 -46.52 46.13
N LEU A 1038 -58.61 -46.13 46.30
CA LEU A 1038 -57.67 -46.79 47.20
C LEU A 1038 -58.20 -46.81 48.65
N TYR A 1039 -58.68 -45.67 49.15
CA TYR A 1039 -59.28 -45.56 50.49
C TYR A 1039 -60.66 -46.23 50.58
N PHE A 1040 -61.45 -46.17 49.50
CA PHE A 1040 -62.78 -46.78 49.46
C PHE A 1040 -62.70 -48.31 49.55
N ASN A 1041 -61.73 -48.93 48.86
CA ASN A 1041 -61.54 -50.37 48.84
C ASN A 1041 -60.68 -50.89 50.02
N GLY A 1042 -59.84 -50.03 50.62
CA GLY A 1042 -58.83 -50.46 51.59
C GLY A 1042 -57.60 -51.11 50.94
N ASP A 1043 -57.23 -50.67 49.74
CA ASP A 1043 -56.11 -51.24 48.97
C ASP A 1043 -54.77 -50.71 49.53
N GLY A 1044 -54.10 -51.52 50.36
CA GLY A 1044 -52.83 -51.13 51.01
C GLY A 1044 -52.96 -50.10 52.14
N VAL A 1045 -54.19 -49.67 52.46
CA VAL A 1045 -54.52 -48.80 53.60
C VAL A 1045 -55.75 -49.34 54.32
N ALA A 1046 -55.99 -48.90 55.55
CA ALA A 1046 -57.27 -49.16 56.21
C ALA A 1046 -58.40 -48.52 55.38
N GLN A 1047 -59.48 -49.27 55.16
CA GLN A 1047 -60.66 -48.74 54.48
C GLN A 1047 -61.20 -47.52 55.24
N ASP A 1048 -61.32 -46.40 54.53
CA ASP A 1048 -61.74 -45.12 55.09
C ASP A 1048 -62.62 -44.38 54.08
N TYR A 1049 -63.93 -44.49 54.26
CA TYR A 1049 -64.90 -43.84 53.39
C TYR A 1049 -64.87 -42.31 53.48
N MET A 1050 -64.46 -41.72 54.61
CA MET A 1050 -64.36 -40.26 54.73
C MET A 1050 -63.17 -39.73 53.94
N ALA A 1051 -62.01 -40.38 54.06
CA ALA A 1051 -60.83 -40.05 53.25
C ALA A 1051 -61.10 -40.27 51.75
N ALA A 1052 -61.81 -41.35 51.40
CA ALA A 1052 -62.23 -41.60 50.02
C ALA A 1052 -63.13 -40.49 49.47
N LEU A 1053 -64.10 -40.03 50.28
CA LEU A 1053 -65.01 -38.95 49.92
C LEU A 1053 -64.27 -37.63 49.64
N GLU A 1054 -63.31 -37.25 50.49
CA GLU A 1054 -62.51 -36.04 50.29
C GLU A 1054 -61.77 -36.06 48.94
N TRP A 1055 -61.13 -37.19 48.61
CA TRP A 1055 -60.43 -37.36 47.34
C TRP A 1055 -61.38 -37.37 46.13
N TYR A 1056 -62.55 -38.01 46.25
CA TYR A 1056 -63.56 -37.96 45.21
C TYR A 1056 -64.11 -36.54 45.01
N MET A 1057 -64.27 -35.75 46.08
CA MET A 1057 -64.71 -34.35 45.98
C MET A 1057 -63.70 -33.51 45.21
N LYS A 1058 -62.39 -33.63 45.52
CA LYS A 1058 -61.31 -32.95 44.76
C LYS A 1058 -61.34 -33.30 43.28
N ALA A 1059 -61.52 -34.58 42.94
CA ALA A 1059 -61.65 -35.01 41.54
C ALA A 1059 -62.95 -34.50 40.88
N ALA A 1060 -64.05 -34.44 41.64
CA ALA A 1060 -65.35 -33.98 41.17
C ALA A 1060 -65.39 -32.47 40.86
N GLU A 1061 -64.64 -31.65 41.61
CA GLU A 1061 -64.47 -30.21 41.31
C GLU A 1061 -63.89 -29.97 39.92
N GLN A 1062 -63.09 -30.92 39.43
CA GLN A 1062 -62.50 -30.91 38.08
C GLN A 1062 -63.38 -31.61 37.03
N GLY A 1063 -64.63 -31.95 37.37
CA GLY A 1063 -65.58 -32.56 36.44
C GLY A 1063 -65.43 -34.08 36.26
N CYS A 1064 -64.70 -34.79 37.13
CA CYS A 1064 -64.57 -36.24 37.05
C CYS A 1064 -65.93 -36.95 37.27
N THR A 1065 -66.56 -37.40 36.19
CA THR A 1065 -67.91 -38.01 36.24
C THR A 1065 -67.98 -39.31 37.03
N THR A 1066 -66.89 -40.08 37.07
CA THR A 1066 -66.83 -41.31 37.88
C THR A 1066 -66.84 -40.99 39.38
N SER A 1067 -66.09 -39.98 39.82
CA SER A 1067 -66.11 -39.50 41.21
C SER A 1067 -67.48 -38.95 41.60
N LEU A 1068 -68.13 -38.16 40.73
CA LEU A 1068 -69.49 -37.66 40.96
C LEU A 1068 -70.50 -38.80 41.24
N ILE A 1069 -70.38 -39.91 40.52
CA ILE A 1069 -71.23 -41.10 40.72
C ILE A 1069 -70.88 -41.84 42.00
N GLN A 1070 -69.61 -41.96 42.34
CA GLN A 1070 -69.20 -42.62 43.58
C GLN A 1070 -69.70 -41.84 44.79
N ILE A 1071 -69.58 -40.51 44.80
CA ILE A 1071 -70.14 -39.66 45.86
C ILE A 1071 -71.65 -39.87 45.99
N GLY A 1072 -72.39 -39.86 44.86
CA GLY A 1072 -73.83 -40.12 44.87
C GLY A 1072 -74.18 -41.52 45.40
N SER A 1073 -73.35 -42.52 45.12
CA SER A 1073 -73.54 -43.89 45.61
C SER A 1073 -73.26 -44.01 47.11
N MET A 1074 -72.25 -43.30 47.62
CA MET A 1074 -71.92 -43.28 49.05
C MET A 1074 -73.08 -42.71 49.89
N TYR A 1075 -73.66 -41.58 49.45
CA TYR A 1075 -74.87 -41.02 50.08
C TYR A 1075 -76.09 -41.94 49.99
N LYS A 1076 -76.21 -42.73 48.92
CA LYS A 1076 -77.31 -43.69 48.73
C LYS A 1076 -77.17 -44.90 49.65
N ASN A 1077 -75.94 -45.32 49.97
CA ASN A 1077 -75.64 -46.59 50.63
C ASN A 1077 -75.24 -46.48 52.12
N ASP A 1078 -75.08 -45.27 52.68
CA ASP A 1078 -74.60 -45.03 54.05
C ASP A 1078 -73.10 -45.35 54.23
N GLU A 1079 -72.28 -45.07 53.19
CA GLU A 1079 -70.85 -45.35 53.16
C GLU A 1079 -70.06 -44.08 53.53
N GLY A 1080 -69.65 -43.94 54.79
CA GLY A 1080 -68.87 -42.79 55.30
C GLY A 1080 -69.68 -41.51 55.55
N VAL A 1081 -70.87 -41.39 54.96
CA VAL A 1081 -71.82 -40.29 55.16
C VAL A 1081 -73.18 -40.85 55.51
N SER A 1082 -73.92 -40.13 56.36
CA SER A 1082 -75.31 -40.49 56.66
C SER A 1082 -76.13 -40.57 55.38
N LYS A 1083 -76.85 -41.68 55.25
CA LYS A 1083 -77.75 -41.96 54.13
C LYS A 1083 -78.66 -40.78 53.80
N ASP A 1084 -78.51 -40.22 52.60
CA ASP A 1084 -79.24 -39.05 52.12
C ASP A 1084 -79.54 -39.19 50.63
N TYR A 1085 -80.78 -39.59 50.32
CA TYR A 1085 -81.20 -39.77 48.93
C TYR A 1085 -81.34 -38.44 48.17
N GLN A 1086 -81.58 -37.30 48.84
CA GLN A 1086 -81.66 -36.02 48.13
C GLN A 1086 -80.27 -35.62 47.64
N LYS A 1087 -79.25 -35.71 48.50
CA LYS A 1087 -77.86 -35.47 48.09
C LYS A 1087 -77.37 -36.45 47.05
N ALA A 1088 -77.73 -37.74 47.17
CA ALA A 1088 -77.41 -38.73 46.13
C ALA A 1088 -77.98 -38.31 44.75
N MET A 1089 -79.23 -37.84 44.71
CA MET A 1089 -79.88 -37.36 43.49
C MET A 1089 -79.14 -36.14 42.90
N GLU A 1090 -78.74 -35.18 43.72
CA GLU A 1090 -77.99 -34.00 43.27
C GLU A 1090 -76.67 -34.37 42.58
N TRP A 1091 -75.90 -35.28 43.19
CA TRP A 1091 -74.62 -35.73 42.63
C TRP A 1091 -74.80 -36.53 41.34
N PHE A 1092 -75.80 -37.42 41.25
CA PHE A 1092 -76.11 -38.10 40.00
C PHE A 1092 -76.58 -37.13 38.92
N LEU A 1093 -77.37 -36.09 39.25
CA LEU A 1093 -77.77 -35.06 38.28
C LEU A 1093 -76.57 -34.28 37.74
N LYS A 1094 -75.58 -33.95 38.60
CA LYS A 1094 -74.32 -33.32 38.15
C LYS A 1094 -73.59 -34.21 37.13
N ALA A 1095 -73.44 -35.51 37.42
CA ALA A 1095 -72.81 -36.46 36.49
C ALA A 1095 -73.62 -36.66 35.19
N ALA A 1096 -74.96 -36.71 35.28
CA ALA A 1096 -75.84 -36.91 34.14
C ALA A 1096 -75.87 -35.70 33.20
N LYS A 1097 -75.70 -34.47 33.71
CA LYS A 1097 -75.51 -33.24 32.91
C LYS A 1097 -74.25 -33.31 32.05
N LEU A 1098 -73.21 -33.98 32.54
CA LEU A 1098 -71.98 -34.27 31.78
C LEU A 1098 -72.10 -35.50 30.87
N GLY A 1099 -73.33 -36.00 30.65
CA GLY A 1099 -73.62 -37.10 29.73
C GLY A 1099 -73.41 -38.51 30.31
N ASN A 1100 -73.11 -38.67 31.60
CA ASN A 1100 -72.81 -40.00 32.13
C ASN A 1100 -74.04 -40.93 32.23
N THR A 1101 -73.99 -42.08 31.55
CA THR A 1101 -75.13 -43.02 31.44
C THR A 1101 -75.40 -43.84 32.69
N ASN A 1102 -74.38 -44.15 33.51
CA ASN A 1102 -74.57 -44.82 34.80
C ASN A 1102 -75.34 -43.91 35.76
N ALA A 1103 -75.04 -42.61 35.76
CA ALA A 1103 -75.77 -41.62 36.55
C ALA A 1103 -77.23 -41.50 36.09
N GLN A 1104 -77.47 -41.46 34.77
CA GLN A 1104 -78.81 -41.46 34.19
C GLN A 1104 -79.62 -42.70 34.62
N ASN A 1105 -79.02 -43.89 34.60
CA ASN A 1105 -79.66 -45.10 35.11
C ASN A 1105 -79.97 -45.01 36.61
N ASN A 1106 -79.02 -44.54 37.43
CA ASN A 1106 -79.23 -44.39 38.87
C ASN A 1106 -80.36 -43.40 39.17
N ILE A 1107 -80.49 -42.30 38.41
CA ILE A 1107 -81.62 -41.38 38.53
C ILE A 1107 -82.94 -42.09 38.17
N GLY A 1108 -82.93 -42.92 37.12
CA GLY A 1108 -84.05 -43.78 36.77
C GLY A 1108 -84.47 -44.68 37.94
N ASP A 1109 -83.50 -45.35 38.57
CA ASP A 1109 -83.72 -46.20 39.76
C ASP A 1109 -84.30 -45.40 40.94
N MET A 1110 -83.83 -44.18 41.16
CA MET A 1110 -84.33 -43.31 42.24
C MET A 1110 -85.78 -42.88 42.03
N ASN A 1111 -86.16 -42.50 40.80
CA ASN A 1111 -87.55 -42.15 40.47
C ASN A 1111 -88.47 -43.37 40.51
N TYR A 1112 -87.99 -44.54 40.09
CA TYR A 1112 -88.76 -45.79 40.09
C TYR A 1112 -89.10 -46.26 41.51
N ASN A 1113 -88.17 -46.10 42.45
CA ASN A 1113 -88.32 -46.55 43.84
C ASN A 1113 -88.81 -45.44 44.80
N GLY A 1114 -88.91 -44.19 44.35
CA GLY A 1114 -89.26 -43.05 45.20
C GLY A 1114 -88.17 -42.68 46.21
N TRP A 1115 -86.90 -42.86 45.87
CA TRP A 1115 -85.76 -42.55 46.75
C TRP A 1115 -85.35 -41.09 46.57
N GLY A 1116 -85.59 -40.26 47.59
CA GLY A 1116 -85.22 -38.83 47.59
C GLY A 1116 -86.13 -37.93 46.73
N VAL A 1117 -87.00 -38.53 45.92
CA VAL A 1117 -88.04 -37.88 45.11
C VAL A 1117 -89.35 -38.65 45.22
N PRO A 1118 -90.51 -38.02 45.00
CA PRO A 1118 -91.77 -38.75 44.85
C PRO A 1118 -91.65 -39.83 43.78
N LEU A 1119 -92.25 -41.00 44.05
CA LEU A 1119 -92.29 -42.10 43.09
C LEU A 1119 -92.95 -41.64 41.79
N ASP A 1120 -92.22 -41.75 40.68
CA ASP A 1120 -92.64 -41.26 39.37
C ASP A 1120 -92.12 -42.21 38.27
N TYR A 1121 -93.00 -43.09 37.81
CA TYR A 1121 -92.65 -44.06 36.77
C TYR A 1121 -92.42 -43.43 35.40
N GLN A 1122 -93.04 -42.28 35.11
CA GLN A 1122 -92.86 -41.61 33.83
C GLN A 1122 -91.46 -40.99 33.75
N LYS A 1123 -91.04 -40.27 34.79
CA LYS A 1123 -89.67 -39.76 34.88
C LYS A 1123 -88.62 -40.86 34.95
N ALA A 1124 -88.90 -41.95 35.65
CA ALA A 1124 -88.01 -43.11 35.65
C ALA A 1124 -87.79 -43.65 34.23
N MET A 1125 -88.88 -43.77 33.45
CA MET A 1125 -88.82 -44.21 32.05
C MET A 1125 -87.99 -43.26 31.18
N GLU A 1126 -88.18 -41.95 31.31
CA GLU A 1126 -87.42 -40.94 30.54
C GLU A 1126 -85.91 -41.09 30.75
N TRP A 1127 -85.47 -41.21 32.01
CA TRP A 1127 -84.06 -41.37 32.34
C TRP A 1127 -83.51 -42.74 31.93
N TYR A 1128 -84.29 -43.82 32.07
CA TYR A 1128 -83.87 -45.14 31.59
C TYR A 1128 -83.72 -45.16 30.07
N ILE A 1129 -84.66 -44.60 29.30
CA ILE A 1129 -84.55 -44.51 27.83
C ILE A 1129 -83.30 -43.73 27.45
N LYS A 1130 -83.09 -42.56 28.07
CA LYS A 1130 -81.93 -41.70 27.81
C LYS A 1130 -80.60 -42.47 27.96
N ALA A 1131 -80.46 -43.25 29.04
CA ALA A 1131 -79.29 -44.09 29.26
C ALA A 1131 -79.23 -45.29 28.29
N ALA A 1132 -80.36 -45.93 28.02
CA ALA A 1132 -80.48 -47.14 27.22
C ALA A 1132 -80.18 -46.92 25.73
N GLU A 1133 -80.57 -45.78 25.18
CA GLU A 1133 -80.28 -45.36 23.80
C GLU A 1133 -78.78 -45.11 23.58
N GLN A 1134 -78.07 -44.65 24.61
CA GLN A 1134 -76.61 -44.56 24.64
C GLN A 1134 -75.93 -45.91 24.93
N GLY A 1135 -76.68 -47.02 24.91
CA GLY A 1135 -76.15 -48.38 25.02
C GLY A 1135 -76.09 -48.96 26.44
N HIS A 1136 -76.51 -48.22 27.48
CA HIS A 1136 -76.36 -48.68 28.87
C HIS A 1136 -77.18 -49.95 29.17
N ILE A 1137 -76.47 -51.05 29.44
CA ILE A 1137 -77.03 -52.41 29.46
C ILE A 1137 -78.11 -52.60 30.55
N LYS A 1138 -77.87 -52.11 31.78
CA LYS A 1138 -78.85 -52.24 32.87
C LYS A 1138 -80.10 -51.39 32.61
N ALA A 1139 -79.92 -50.22 31.99
CA ALA A 1139 -81.03 -49.33 31.64
C ALA A 1139 -81.90 -49.96 30.55
N GLN A 1140 -81.30 -50.61 29.54
CA GLN A 1140 -82.05 -51.37 28.53
C GLN A 1140 -82.92 -52.46 29.15
N ASN A 1141 -82.39 -53.19 30.14
CA ASN A 1141 -83.16 -54.16 30.91
C ASN A 1141 -84.28 -53.50 31.74
N SER A 1142 -84.00 -52.35 32.37
CA SER A 1142 -85.00 -51.57 33.11
C SER A 1142 -86.12 -51.06 32.20
N VAL A 1143 -85.82 -50.55 31.01
CA VAL A 1143 -86.82 -50.18 29.98
C VAL A 1143 -87.68 -51.39 29.60
N GLY A 1144 -87.05 -52.56 29.38
CA GLY A 1144 -87.77 -53.81 29.15
C GLY A 1144 -88.75 -54.15 30.28
N ASN A 1145 -88.33 -53.98 31.55
CA ASN A 1145 -89.18 -54.18 32.71
C ASN A 1145 -90.36 -53.20 32.79
N MET A 1146 -90.15 -51.94 32.40
CA MET A 1146 -91.20 -50.90 32.39
C MET A 1146 -92.30 -51.26 31.40
N TYR A 1147 -91.95 -51.63 30.16
CA TYR A 1147 -92.90 -52.10 29.14
C TYR A 1147 -93.58 -53.41 29.51
N TYR A 1148 -92.86 -54.37 30.11
CA TYR A 1148 -93.44 -55.64 30.52
C TYR A 1148 -94.50 -55.47 31.62
N ARG A 1149 -94.32 -54.52 32.54
CA ARG A 1149 -95.24 -54.25 33.65
C ARG A 1149 -96.31 -53.21 33.34
N GLY A 1150 -96.09 -52.35 32.33
CA GLY A 1150 -96.95 -51.20 32.06
C GLY A 1150 -96.72 -50.04 33.04
N ASN A 1151 -95.51 -49.91 33.60
CA ASN A 1151 -95.17 -48.86 34.56
C ASN A 1151 -94.71 -47.62 33.79
N GLY A 1152 -95.43 -46.50 33.91
CA GLY A 1152 -95.08 -45.23 33.23
C GLY A 1152 -95.32 -45.22 31.72
N VAL A 1153 -95.66 -46.37 31.12
CA VAL A 1153 -96.01 -46.56 29.70
C VAL A 1153 -97.08 -47.64 29.58
N PRO A 1154 -97.90 -47.65 28.50
CA PRO A 1154 -98.78 -48.77 28.22
C PRO A 1154 -98.01 -50.09 28.15
N GLN A 1155 -98.59 -51.16 28.70
CA GLN A 1155 -97.98 -52.48 28.68
C GLN A 1155 -97.82 -52.96 27.23
N ASP A 1156 -96.59 -53.30 26.86
CA ASP A 1156 -96.23 -53.73 25.50
C ASP A 1156 -95.16 -54.82 25.57
N TYR A 1157 -95.60 -56.07 25.40
CA TYR A 1157 -94.69 -57.20 25.45
C TYR A 1157 -93.74 -57.28 24.25
N GLN A 1158 -94.10 -56.72 23.10
CA GLN A 1158 -93.22 -56.74 21.93
C GLN A 1158 -92.05 -55.76 22.14
N LYS A 1159 -92.33 -54.54 22.60
CA LYS A 1159 -91.27 -53.58 22.97
C LYS A 1159 -90.43 -54.05 24.16
N ALA A 1160 -91.05 -54.71 25.15
CA ALA A 1160 -90.28 -55.32 26.24
C ALA A 1160 -89.27 -56.34 25.70
N MET A 1161 -89.68 -57.19 24.77
CA MET A 1161 -88.83 -58.19 24.12
C MET A 1161 -87.66 -57.54 23.36
N GLU A 1162 -87.91 -56.48 22.60
CA GLU A 1162 -86.88 -55.75 21.86
C GLU A 1162 -85.79 -55.19 22.77
N TRP A 1163 -86.18 -54.54 23.87
CA TRP A 1163 -85.25 -53.95 24.82
C TRP A 1163 -84.49 -55.01 25.63
N TYR A 1164 -85.15 -56.09 26.05
CA TYR A 1164 -84.44 -57.21 26.67
C TYR A 1164 -83.43 -57.85 25.71
N MET A 1165 -83.77 -57.99 24.42
CA MET A 1165 -82.85 -58.55 23.42
C MET A 1165 -81.62 -57.65 23.21
N LYS A 1166 -81.78 -56.32 23.23
CA LYS A 1166 -80.64 -55.37 23.21
C LYS A 1166 -79.70 -55.60 24.40
N ALA A 1167 -80.23 -55.70 25.62
CA ALA A 1167 -79.44 -55.96 26.82
C ALA A 1167 -78.81 -57.37 26.82
N ALA A 1168 -79.54 -58.38 26.36
CA ALA A 1168 -79.13 -59.78 26.34
C ALA A 1168 -78.01 -60.06 25.33
N LYS A 1169 -78.01 -59.39 24.17
CA LYS A 1169 -76.91 -59.43 23.19
C LYS A 1169 -75.61 -58.89 23.77
N GLN A 1170 -75.70 -57.96 24.70
CA GLN A 1170 -74.57 -57.43 25.48
C GLN A 1170 -74.25 -58.27 26.73
N GLY A 1171 -74.88 -59.45 26.88
CA GLY A 1171 -74.60 -60.41 27.95
C GLY A 1171 -75.45 -60.26 29.21
N HIS A 1172 -76.43 -59.35 29.32
CA HIS A 1172 -77.14 -59.13 30.59
C HIS A 1172 -77.97 -60.35 31.05
N SER A 1173 -77.52 -61.05 32.10
CA SER A 1173 -78.11 -62.32 32.55
C SER A 1173 -79.57 -62.21 33.00
N LEU A 1174 -79.97 -61.12 33.67
CA LEU A 1174 -81.38 -60.89 34.03
C LEU A 1174 -82.27 -60.59 32.83
N ALA A 1175 -81.74 -60.00 31.75
CA ALA A 1175 -82.50 -59.77 30.53
C ALA A 1175 -82.69 -61.09 29.77
N GLN A 1176 -81.63 -61.91 29.69
CA GLN A 1176 -81.69 -63.28 29.16
C GLN A 1176 -82.73 -64.13 29.91
N ASN A 1177 -82.73 -64.09 31.25
CA ASN A 1177 -83.77 -64.72 32.05
C ASN A 1177 -85.17 -64.16 31.77
N SER A 1178 -85.31 -62.85 31.59
CA SER A 1178 -86.60 -62.21 31.29
C SER A 1178 -87.13 -62.65 29.92
N ILE A 1179 -86.27 -62.80 28.91
CA ILE A 1179 -86.61 -63.38 27.60
C ILE A 1179 -87.05 -64.83 27.74
N GLY A 1180 -86.32 -65.64 28.53
CA GLY A 1180 -86.72 -67.01 28.83
C GLY A 1180 -88.12 -67.09 29.46
N ASN A 1181 -88.45 -66.17 30.38
CA ASN A 1181 -89.77 -66.07 30.98
C ASN A 1181 -90.85 -65.69 29.97
N MET A 1182 -90.53 -64.85 28.99
CA MET A 1182 -91.45 -64.43 27.93
C MET A 1182 -91.79 -65.57 26.97
N TYR A 1183 -90.79 -66.33 26.51
CA TYR A 1183 -91.02 -67.55 25.71
C TYR A 1183 -91.76 -68.64 26.48
N CYS A 1184 -91.43 -68.86 27.76
CA CYS A 1184 -92.10 -69.86 28.60
C CYS A 1184 -93.59 -69.56 28.80
N LYS A 1185 -93.98 -68.27 28.80
CA LYS A 1185 -95.37 -67.82 29.03
C LYS A 1185 -96.11 -67.42 27.75
N GLY A 1186 -95.46 -67.42 26.58
CA GLY A 1186 -96.05 -66.95 25.33
C GLY A 1186 -96.37 -65.45 25.32
N LYS A 1187 -95.57 -64.62 26.01
CA LYS A 1187 -95.77 -63.17 26.11
C LYS A 1187 -94.80 -62.43 25.20
N GLY A 1188 -95.31 -61.74 24.17
CA GLY A 1188 -94.48 -61.01 23.19
C GLY A 1188 -93.83 -61.91 22.11
N ALA A 1189 -93.91 -63.23 22.27
CA ALA A 1189 -93.56 -64.24 21.28
C ALA A 1189 -94.44 -65.49 21.51
N PRO A 1190 -94.66 -66.37 20.51
CA PRO A 1190 -95.33 -67.65 20.71
C PRO A 1190 -94.67 -68.46 21.83
N GLN A 1191 -95.47 -69.22 22.57
CA GLN A 1191 -94.95 -70.05 23.65
C GLN A 1191 -93.99 -71.10 23.08
N ASP A 1192 -92.76 -71.09 23.58
CA ASP A 1192 -91.68 -71.97 23.11
C ASP A 1192 -90.80 -72.35 24.30
N TYR A 1193 -90.98 -73.57 24.80
CA TYR A 1193 -90.23 -74.04 25.96
C TYR A 1193 -88.77 -74.36 25.61
N GLN A 1194 -88.44 -74.71 24.36
CA GLN A 1194 -87.05 -74.98 23.97
C GLN A 1194 -86.24 -73.68 23.96
N LYS A 1195 -86.77 -72.63 23.33
CA LYS A 1195 -86.15 -71.29 23.37
C LYS A 1195 -86.08 -70.72 24.78
N ALA A 1196 -87.11 -70.97 25.60
CA ALA A 1196 -87.06 -70.56 27.00
C ALA A 1196 -85.88 -71.22 27.74
N MET A 1197 -85.67 -72.53 27.52
CA MET A 1197 -84.56 -73.27 28.10
C MET A 1197 -83.20 -72.72 27.64
N GLU A 1198 -83.02 -72.46 26.34
CA GLU A 1198 -81.78 -71.89 25.80
C GLU A 1198 -81.40 -70.56 26.47
N TRP A 1199 -82.38 -69.66 26.62
CA TRP A 1199 -82.15 -68.37 27.25
C TRP A 1199 -81.91 -68.47 28.75
N TYR A 1200 -82.59 -69.39 29.45
CA TYR A 1200 -82.28 -69.66 30.85
C TYR A 1200 -80.89 -70.24 31.02
N THR A 1201 -80.45 -71.16 30.15
CA THR A 1201 -79.10 -71.73 30.20
C THR A 1201 -78.03 -70.65 30.01
N LYS A 1202 -78.18 -69.79 29.02
CA LYS A 1202 -77.26 -68.63 28.82
C LYS A 1202 -77.17 -67.71 30.03
N ALA A 1203 -78.30 -67.47 30.71
CA ALA A 1203 -78.32 -66.68 31.93
C ALA A 1203 -77.70 -67.44 33.12
N ALA A 1204 -77.90 -68.75 33.20
CA ALA A 1204 -77.39 -69.60 34.27
C ALA A 1204 -75.87 -69.87 34.16
N GLU A 1205 -75.30 -69.86 32.94
CA GLU A 1205 -73.84 -69.85 32.72
C GLU A 1205 -73.18 -68.61 33.34
N GLN A 1206 -73.94 -67.54 33.54
CA GLN A 1206 -73.54 -66.33 34.25
C GLN A 1206 -74.04 -66.31 35.70
N GLU A 1207 -74.30 -67.49 36.28
CA GLU A 1207 -74.73 -67.70 37.66
C GLU A 1207 -76.02 -66.94 38.05
N CYS A 1208 -76.92 -66.70 37.09
CA CYS A 1208 -78.19 -66.04 37.38
C CYS A 1208 -79.14 -66.98 38.14
N SER A 1209 -79.21 -66.83 39.46
CA SER A 1209 -80.06 -67.70 40.29
C SER A 1209 -81.55 -67.69 39.96
N SER A 1210 -82.06 -66.64 39.31
CA SER A 1210 -83.44 -66.63 38.81
C SER A 1210 -83.62 -67.58 37.62
N ALA A 1211 -82.63 -67.65 36.72
CA ALA A 1211 -82.64 -68.56 35.59
C ALA A 1211 -82.41 -70.01 36.03
N GLU A 1212 -81.46 -70.25 36.93
CA GLU A 1212 -81.22 -71.57 37.53
C GLU A 1212 -82.50 -72.12 38.19
N ASN A 1213 -83.21 -71.28 38.96
CA ASN A 1213 -84.49 -71.66 39.55
C ASN A 1213 -85.56 -71.94 38.48
N ASN A 1214 -85.59 -71.19 37.39
CA ASN A 1214 -86.52 -71.41 36.28
C ASN A 1214 -86.23 -72.72 35.53
N ILE A 1215 -84.95 -73.09 35.34
CA ILE A 1215 -84.55 -74.39 34.79
C ILE A 1215 -84.98 -75.53 35.73
N GLY A 1216 -84.78 -75.35 37.03
CA GLY A 1216 -85.29 -76.28 38.05
C GLY A 1216 -86.80 -76.50 37.95
N ASP A 1217 -87.58 -75.41 37.75
CA ASP A 1217 -89.03 -75.46 37.55
C ASP A 1217 -89.43 -76.21 36.26
N MET A 1218 -88.65 -76.07 35.18
CA MET A 1218 -88.91 -76.76 33.91
C MET A 1218 -88.71 -78.28 34.03
N HIS A 1219 -87.62 -78.72 34.68
CA HIS A 1219 -87.38 -80.13 34.97
C HIS A 1219 -88.39 -80.71 35.97
N PHE A 1220 -88.75 -79.94 37.00
CA PHE A 1220 -89.73 -80.38 38.00
C PHE A 1220 -91.12 -80.65 37.40
N ARG A 1221 -91.53 -79.81 36.45
CA ARG A 1221 -92.86 -79.87 35.83
C ARG A 1221 -92.90 -80.63 34.50
N GLY A 1222 -91.75 -81.01 33.95
CA GLY A 1222 -91.65 -81.64 32.62
C GLY A 1222 -92.04 -80.69 31.47
N LYS A 1223 -91.77 -79.38 31.62
CA LYS A 1223 -92.12 -78.37 30.60
C LYS A 1223 -90.97 -78.19 29.62
N GLY A 1224 -91.12 -78.69 28.39
CA GLY A 1224 -90.10 -78.60 27.33
C GLY A 1224 -88.91 -79.54 27.50
N VAL A 1225 -88.87 -80.31 28.59
CA VAL A 1225 -87.88 -81.34 28.91
C VAL A 1225 -88.58 -82.50 29.62
N LEU A 1226 -87.99 -83.69 29.61
CA LEU A 1226 -88.48 -84.80 30.41
C LEU A 1226 -88.47 -84.43 31.90
N LYS A 1227 -89.53 -84.85 32.60
CA LYS A 1227 -89.69 -84.61 34.02
C LYS A 1227 -88.58 -85.36 34.78
N ASP A 1228 -87.71 -84.61 35.44
CA ASP A 1228 -86.50 -85.14 36.08
C ASP A 1228 -86.31 -84.43 37.43
N PHE A 1229 -86.66 -85.13 38.50
CA PHE A 1229 -86.59 -84.58 39.85
C PHE A 1229 -85.15 -84.39 40.34
N GLN A 1230 -84.20 -85.19 39.83
CA GLN A 1230 -82.80 -85.11 40.21
C GLN A 1230 -82.14 -83.88 39.59
N LYS A 1231 -82.34 -83.66 38.28
CA LYS A 1231 -81.89 -82.42 37.62
C LYS A 1231 -82.57 -81.18 38.20
N ALA A 1232 -83.85 -81.25 38.54
CA ALA A 1232 -84.54 -80.15 39.21
C ALA A 1232 -83.86 -79.80 40.56
N LYS A 1233 -83.49 -80.82 41.35
CA LYS A 1233 -82.78 -80.66 42.63
C LYS A 1233 -81.41 -80.02 42.46
N GLU A 1234 -80.63 -80.44 41.45
CA GLU A 1234 -79.32 -79.85 41.15
C GLU A 1234 -79.43 -78.34 40.86
N TRP A 1235 -80.33 -77.96 39.96
CA TRP A 1235 -80.53 -76.56 39.59
C TRP A 1235 -81.11 -75.70 40.73
N TYR A 1236 -82.04 -76.24 41.53
CA TYR A 1236 -82.49 -75.54 42.74
C TYR A 1236 -81.39 -75.40 43.78
N SER A 1237 -80.48 -76.38 43.89
CA SER A 1237 -79.34 -76.30 44.80
C SER A 1237 -78.37 -75.21 44.39
N LYS A 1238 -78.08 -75.09 43.08
CA LYS A 1238 -77.30 -73.97 42.53
C LYS A 1238 -77.96 -72.63 42.85
N ALA A 1239 -79.26 -72.51 42.57
CA ALA A 1239 -80.03 -71.29 42.83
C ALA A 1239 -80.16 -70.91 44.32
N ALA A 1240 -80.05 -71.90 45.22
CA ALA A 1240 -80.18 -71.73 46.67
C ALA A 1240 -78.87 -71.32 47.37
N ARG A 1241 -77.71 -71.61 46.78
CA ARG A 1241 -76.40 -71.11 47.29
C ARG A 1241 -76.36 -69.58 47.37
N GLN A 1242 -77.23 -68.91 46.63
CA GLN A 1242 -77.38 -67.44 46.61
C GLN A 1242 -78.52 -66.90 47.52
N GLY A 1243 -79.00 -67.68 48.50
CA GLY A 1243 -79.68 -67.12 49.70
C GLY A 1243 -81.17 -66.76 49.62
N SER A 1244 -81.95 -67.19 48.62
CA SER A 1244 -83.40 -66.90 48.60
C SER A 1244 -84.22 -67.94 49.38
N LEU A 1245 -84.95 -67.48 50.41
CA LEU A 1245 -85.84 -68.29 51.25
C LEU A 1245 -86.90 -69.06 50.43
N THR A 1246 -87.38 -68.46 49.34
CA THR A 1246 -88.37 -69.09 48.43
C THR A 1246 -87.75 -70.28 47.67
N ARG A 1247 -86.47 -70.16 47.30
CA ARG A 1247 -85.73 -71.20 46.56
C ARG A 1247 -85.30 -72.33 47.49
N GLN A 1248 -84.88 -71.99 48.72
CA GLN A 1248 -84.68 -72.98 49.79
C GLN A 1248 -85.97 -73.75 50.08
N THR A 1249 -87.11 -73.06 50.22
CA THR A 1249 -88.41 -73.71 50.47
C THR A 1249 -88.81 -74.68 49.35
N ARG A 1250 -88.54 -74.34 48.08
CA ARG A 1250 -88.80 -75.23 46.94
C ARG A 1250 -87.87 -76.44 46.92
N LEU A 1251 -86.59 -76.25 47.23
CA LEU A 1251 -85.63 -77.34 47.41
C LEU A 1251 -86.09 -78.27 48.56
N THR A 1252 -86.52 -77.72 49.70
CA THR A 1252 -87.06 -78.49 50.83
C THR A 1252 -88.32 -79.27 50.46
N LYS A 1253 -89.29 -78.64 49.77
CA LYS A 1253 -90.49 -79.34 49.28
C LYS A 1253 -90.15 -80.45 48.29
N LEU A 1254 -89.19 -80.22 47.39
CA LEU A 1254 -88.74 -81.23 46.43
C LEU A 1254 -88.06 -82.42 47.14
N ILE A 1255 -87.21 -82.14 48.13
CA ILE A 1255 -86.58 -83.17 48.96
C ILE A 1255 -87.65 -83.99 49.70
N GLN A 1256 -88.68 -83.35 50.27
CA GLN A 1256 -89.80 -84.06 50.90
C GLN A 1256 -90.62 -84.93 49.92
N MET A 1257 -90.87 -84.46 48.70
CA MET A 1257 -91.58 -85.23 47.67
C MET A 1257 -90.75 -86.40 47.13
N TYR A 1258 -89.44 -86.20 46.95
CA TYR A 1258 -88.51 -87.25 46.53
C TYR A 1258 -88.38 -88.33 47.61
N ASN A 1259 -88.21 -87.93 48.88
CA ASN A 1259 -88.16 -88.84 50.02
C ASN A 1259 -89.51 -89.55 50.27
N GLY A 1260 -90.64 -88.91 49.93
CA GLY A 1260 -91.96 -89.54 49.97
C GLY A 1260 -92.20 -90.56 48.83
N ALA A 1261 -91.57 -90.38 47.68
CA ALA A 1261 -91.57 -91.35 46.58
C ALA A 1261 -90.63 -92.53 46.85
N GLU A 1262 -89.49 -92.31 47.52
CA GLU A 1262 -88.65 -93.40 48.06
C GLU A 1262 -89.33 -94.14 49.23
N GLY A 1263 -90.12 -93.44 50.05
CA GLY A 1263 -90.96 -94.04 51.10
C GLY A 1263 -92.09 -94.94 50.58
N ALA A 1264 -92.53 -94.74 49.33
CA ALA A 1264 -93.47 -95.62 48.63
C ALA A 1264 -92.78 -96.84 47.97
N ILE A 1265 -91.44 -96.83 47.87
CA ILE A 1265 -90.62 -97.93 47.34
C ILE A 1265 -90.02 -98.78 48.50
N ALA A 1266 -90.09 -98.30 49.75
CA ALA A 1266 -89.57 -98.98 50.95
C ALA A 1266 -90.54 -99.96 51.66
N ARG A 1267 -91.41 -100.68 50.92
CA ARG A 1267 -92.09 -101.91 51.38
C ARG A 1267 -91.88 -103.07 50.38
N SER A 1268 -90.66 -103.58 50.29
CA SER A 1268 -90.38 -105.03 50.15
C SER A 1268 -88.88 -105.27 50.39
N PRO A 1269 -88.48 -106.41 51.00
CA PRO A 1269 -87.15 -106.59 51.57
C PRO A 1269 -86.16 -107.19 50.57
N LEU A 1270 -85.02 -106.54 50.37
CA LEU A 1270 -83.68 -107.14 50.39
C LEU A 1270 -82.61 -106.04 50.27
N ALA A 1271 -82.02 -105.75 51.43
CA ALA A 1271 -80.60 -105.45 51.64
C ALA A 1271 -79.68 -106.22 50.66
N GLN A 1272 -78.48 -105.80 50.28
CA GLN A 1272 -77.56 -104.80 50.80
C GLN A 1272 -76.38 -104.73 49.79
N GLU A 1273 -75.58 -103.65 49.88
CA GLU A 1273 -74.23 -103.44 49.33
C GLU A 1273 -74.06 -102.58 48.06
N GLN A 1274 -74.08 -101.29 48.40
CA GLN A 1274 -73.41 -100.11 47.86
C GLN A 1274 -71.91 -100.19 48.32
N ILE A 1275 -70.83 -99.94 47.56
CA ILE A 1275 -70.27 -98.66 47.07
C ILE A 1275 -68.85 -98.98 46.50
N GLN A 1276 -68.50 -98.74 45.23
CA GLN A 1276 -67.88 -97.55 44.57
C GLN A 1276 -67.77 -97.87 43.04
N PRO A 1277 -67.71 -96.90 42.07
CA PRO A 1277 -66.85 -95.71 42.12
C PRO A 1277 -67.33 -94.40 41.42
N LYS A 1278 -66.57 -93.34 41.75
CA LYS A 1278 -66.35 -92.04 41.05
C LYS A 1278 -67.47 -91.00 41.00
#